data_AF-A0A8J7BFX9-F1
#
_entry.id   AF-A0A8J7BFX9-F1
#
_cell.length_a   1.000
_cell.length_b   1.000
_cell.length_c   1.000
_cell.angle_alpha   90.00
_cell.angle_beta   90.00
_cell.angle_gamma   90.00
#
_symmetry.space_group_name_H-M   'P 1'
#
loop_
_entity.id
_entity.type
_entity.pdbx_description
1 polymer ?
#
loop_
_entity_poly.entity_id
_entity_poly.type
_entity_poly.pdbx_seq_one_letter_code
_entity_poly.pdbx_strand_id
1 'polypeptide(L)'
;MAIRFATFNASLNRAAEGELITDLSTPDNAQAQAIAEIIQRSSPEVVLINEFDFDQAGDAAALFQENYLSVSQNGVDPVAYPYVYAAPSNTGLPSGLDLNNDSTVGGPDDAYGFGFFPGQFAFVIYSKYPIVEDQIRTFQEFRWADMPGALLPADPNDADGNGDTASWYTPEELAAFRLSSKNHVDLPIEVDGEIIHVLASHPTPPVFDGAEDRNGRRNYDEIRFWADYINGEEYIYDDDGIVGGLAAGAKFVIMGDQNSDPFDGDSIPGAAQLLLDDPLVNTSATPSSAGGPDAAIRQGGANAGHIGDPAFDTADFGFSPTDPTTDVAPGNLRVDYVLPSNNLTITDAQVFWQPSTDPLFPLAEFPTSDHRLVYVDVEVPVTDTGRRTVADLEFLGEITLPTDLTFEGTQVGGLSGLTYDAEANVYYAISDDRSQLSPARFYTLDINLSDGSLDESDVAVTDVTTLLDASGNPFAAQSLDPEAIALTPDGTLYLASEGNVNNGIAPFINEFSLAGQQLSELPIDAKFLPTPASGIRPNLAFESLTLSPDGRYLYTATENALSQDGPAANLEEGSLSRIVKYDLARGEAIAEYVYEVEAVPTAPVPATAFSDNGLVELLAIDDNGSFLALERSFAEGQGNTVKLYEVRSQGKLDVQGVFDLFREEALEEDGEVIPPGPFEVDPAVSKREILDIEADLGIAPDNLEALTFGPTLADGRQTLIIASDNNFSDTQSTQFLAFAVDFDTIPAVPSVLETPLTVDDEDGTTPLLGDSDDPAIWVNPTDPDNSRVIVTLKDGGAATFNLQGELQQTILPAGYGEIRYNNVDLLYGVEVPAFNPTGSFTTDIAVMSDRANDTLAVFGIDATTGELYDFTAPTLSDPAFSIFGVDDGEATAYGLATYLSPVTGKLYAFVTQASGNQVAQLELLPQVSPADASYVDARVVRMIDLPVPTGDAADSQSEGLVVDQELGQLYVTLENEVGILKFDAEPDGGSNFTLVQSIDADFLEPDFEGLTIYYGAEGTGYLIASSQGNNSFAVFSRAGNNEYLGSFTVGDTGLIDQVNESDGLDVTNVALGSAFPNGLLVVQDGANDPQNVIEDGEQLENNSTNFKFVDWAVVANAFESALDIDADSFDPRNPDSLVPVAELIDLTGFDGEVALNMTASREAAFDNVLKFYATDAQGRVNGLIAEDAGYEAAIAANLLNVELFVNNLVTTDVTLTLPGGTYYAPVLLVDGDINNLATIGESRIQRNGGVWSFEDSSDNDFNDLAIMLNSAEPVTT
;
A
#
# COMPACT_ATOMS: atom_id res chain seq x y z
N MET A 1 8.00 -12.47 -3.43
CA MET A 1 8.66 -12.99 -2.20
C MET A 1 8.70 -14.53 -2.24
N ALA A 2 9.38 -15.23 -1.31
CA ALA A 2 9.23 -16.68 -1.15
C ALA A 2 8.21 -17.00 -0.05
N ILE A 3 7.15 -17.74 -0.38
CA ILE A 3 5.96 -17.97 0.45
C ILE A 3 5.78 -19.46 0.73
N ARG A 4 5.68 -19.86 2.00
CA ARG A 4 5.49 -21.25 2.40
C ARG A 4 4.02 -21.61 2.58
N PHE A 5 3.51 -22.44 1.68
CA PHE A 5 2.22 -23.10 1.79
C PHE A 5 2.38 -24.48 2.43
N ALA A 6 1.63 -24.78 3.49
CA ALA A 6 1.70 -26.04 4.21
C ALA A 6 0.35 -26.70 4.45
N THR A 7 0.26 -28.03 4.35
CA THR A 7 -0.88 -28.81 4.82
C THR A 7 -0.45 -29.74 5.95
N PHE A 8 -1.30 -29.91 6.95
CA PHE A 8 -1.07 -30.85 8.05
C PHE A 8 -2.39 -31.45 8.53
N ASN A 9 -2.67 -32.70 8.17
CA ASN A 9 -3.64 -33.49 8.91
C ASN A 9 -3.11 -33.70 10.34
N ALA A 10 -3.79 -33.11 11.31
CA ALA A 10 -3.30 -32.97 12.68
C ALA A 10 -4.01 -33.88 13.69
N SER A 11 -5.00 -34.67 13.22
CA SER A 11 -5.79 -35.57 14.06
C SER A 11 -6.39 -34.88 15.31
N LEU A 12 -6.79 -33.60 15.18
CA LEU A 12 -7.39 -32.78 16.24
C LEU A 12 -8.90 -32.98 16.39
N ASN A 13 -9.47 -33.91 15.64
CA ASN A 13 -10.86 -34.33 15.77
C ASN A 13 -11.12 -35.01 17.13
N ARG A 14 -12.38 -35.02 17.57
CA ARG A 14 -12.78 -35.58 18.87
C ARG A 14 -13.98 -36.51 18.77
N ALA A 15 -14.34 -37.16 19.88
CA ALA A 15 -15.39 -38.17 19.92
C ALA A 15 -16.79 -37.57 20.15
N ALA A 16 -16.86 -36.29 20.55
CA ALA A 16 -18.09 -35.55 20.75
C ALA A 16 -17.96 -34.06 20.37
N GLU A 17 -19.06 -33.50 19.90
CA GLU A 17 -19.23 -32.07 19.59
C GLU A 17 -18.78 -31.19 20.78
N GLY A 18 -17.93 -30.18 20.51
CA GLY A 18 -17.37 -29.25 21.51
C GLY A 18 -16.29 -29.82 22.43
N GLU A 19 -15.89 -31.09 22.27
CA GLU A 19 -14.75 -31.67 23.00
C GLU A 19 -13.42 -31.03 22.57
N LEU A 20 -13.27 -30.63 21.30
CA LEU A 20 -12.08 -29.93 20.81
C LEU A 20 -11.90 -28.55 21.46
N ILE A 21 -12.96 -27.73 21.48
CA ILE A 21 -13.00 -26.44 22.20
C ILE A 21 -12.61 -26.64 23.67
N THR A 22 -13.10 -27.71 24.31
CA THR A 22 -12.77 -28.03 25.71
C THR A 22 -11.28 -28.33 25.88
N ASP A 23 -10.70 -29.13 24.98
CA ASP A 23 -9.27 -29.49 24.97
C ASP A 23 -8.33 -28.31 24.68
N LEU A 24 -8.78 -27.35 23.86
CA LEU A 24 -8.01 -26.16 23.48
C LEU A 24 -8.17 -25.00 24.47
N SER A 25 -9.19 -25.01 25.32
CA SER A 25 -9.46 -23.97 26.34
C SER A 25 -8.43 -23.86 27.46
N THR A 26 -7.45 -24.78 27.52
CA THR A 26 -6.29 -24.69 28.42
C THR A 26 -5.01 -24.99 27.63
N PRO A 27 -3.86 -24.34 27.92
CA PRO A 27 -2.62 -24.49 27.14
C PRO A 27 -1.80 -25.75 27.50
N ASP A 28 -2.43 -26.82 27.99
CA ASP A 28 -1.76 -28.04 28.49
C ASP A 28 -2.13 -29.35 27.77
N ASN A 29 -2.81 -29.27 26.61
CA ASN A 29 -3.02 -30.44 25.76
C ASN A 29 -1.73 -30.82 25.02
N ALA A 30 -1.16 -31.96 25.37
CA ALA A 30 0.13 -32.40 24.84
C ALA A 30 0.14 -32.69 23.32
N GLN A 31 -1.01 -33.02 22.71
CA GLN A 31 -1.11 -33.20 21.25
C GLN A 31 -1.04 -31.84 20.56
N ALA A 32 -1.89 -30.88 20.98
CA ALA A 32 -1.92 -29.54 20.43
C ALA A 32 -0.60 -28.78 20.64
N GLN A 33 0.10 -28.97 21.77
CA GLN A 33 1.46 -28.45 21.97
C GLN A 33 2.46 -28.98 20.94
N ALA A 34 2.42 -30.28 20.62
CA ALA A 34 3.34 -30.89 19.66
C ALA A 34 3.04 -30.43 18.22
N ILE A 35 1.76 -30.28 17.85
CA ILE A 35 1.33 -29.75 16.55
C ILE A 35 1.76 -28.29 16.41
N ALA A 36 1.51 -27.45 17.42
CA ALA A 36 1.94 -26.06 17.42
C ALA A 36 3.46 -25.92 17.36
N GLU A 37 4.24 -26.79 18.02
CA GLU A 37 5.70 -26.79 17.87
C GLU A 37 6.13 -27.13 16.43
N ILE A 38 5.47 -28.07 15.75
CA ILE A 38 5.76 -28.39 14.34
C ILE A 38 5.47 -27.18 13.45
N ILE A 39 4.33 -26.51 13.65
CA ILE A 39 3.94 -25.33 12.87
C ILE A 39 4.91 -24.17 13.15
N GLN A 40 5.24 -23.86 14.40
CA GLN A 40 6.24 -22.86 14.77
C GLN A 40 7.64 -23.15 14.19
N ARG A 41 8.06 -24.42 14.15
CA ARG A 41 9.35 -24.82 13.54
C ARG A 41 9.36 -24.73 12.02
N SER A 42 8.21 -24.94 11.39
CA SER A 42 8.06 -24.88 9.93
C SER A 42 7.77 -23.45 9.47
N SER A 43 7.22 -22.61 10.35
CA SER A 43 6.77 -21.23 10.15
C SER A 43 6.13 -20.98 8.78
N PRO A 44 5.09 -21.73 8.38
CA PRO A 44 4.43 -21.49 7.11
C PRO A 44 3.76 -20.11 7.10
N GLU A 45 3.61 -19.54 5.91
CA GLU A 45 2.82 -18.33 5.69
C GLU A 45 1.33 -18.64 5.63
N VAL A 46 0.99 -19.80 5.06
CA VAL A 46 -0.38 -20.30 4.93
C VAL A 46 -0.39 -21.76 5.34
N VAL A 47 -1.26 -22.14 6.29
CA VAL A 47 -1.38 -23.52 6.75
C VAL A 47 -2.83 -24.02 6.81
N LEU A 48 -3.08 -25.10 6.06
CA LEU A 48 -4.30 -25.90 6.11
C LEU A 48 -4.13 -27.00 7.18
N ILE A 49 -5.03 -27.06 8.15
CA ILE A 49 -5.05 -28.07 9.21
C ILE A 49 -6.27 -28.98 9.02
N ASN A 50 -6.04 -30.20 8.55
CA ASN A 50 -7.09 -31.22 8.38
C ASN A 50 -7.34 -32.00 9.68
N GLU A 51 -8.48 -32.69 9.76
CA GLU A 51 -8.98 -33.33 10.99
C GLU A 51 -9.12 -32.34 12.15
N PHE A 52 -9.70 -31.17 11.88
CA PHE A 52 -10.03 -30.14 12.87
C PHE A 52 -11.56 -30.03 12.94
N ASP A 53 -12.16 -30.29 14.12
CA ASP A 53 -13.62 -30.27 14.23
C ASP A 53 -14.16 -28.85 14.04
N PHE A 54 -15.08 -28.67 13.08
CA PHE A 54 -15.70 -27.38 12.79
C PHE A 54 -16.68 -26.96 13.89
N ASP A 55 -16.60 -25.69 14.29
CA ASP A 55 -17.61 -25.01 15.08
C ASP A 55 -18.00 -23.68 14.42
N GLN A 56 -19.28 -23.30 14.50
CA GLN A 56 -19.80 -22.12 13.81
C GLN A 56 -19.34 -20.78 14.40
N ALA A 57 -18.78 -20.77 15.61
CA ALA A 57 -18.32 -19.54 16.28
C ALA A 57 -16.85 -19.22 15.99
N GLY A 58 -16.08 -20.18 15.47
CA GLY A 58 -14.62 -20.10 15.36
C GLY A 58 -13.90 -20.31 16.69
N ASP A 59 -14.61 -20.76 17.74
CA ASP A 59 -14.08 -20.90 19.11
C ASP A 59 -12.85 -21.81 19.15
N ALA A 60 -12.87 -22.96 18.46
CA ALA A 60 -11.76 -23.91 18.44
C ALA A 60 -10.53 -23.32 17.74
N ALA A 61 -10.73 -22.58 16.64
CA ALA A 61 -9.64 -21.98 15.87
C ALA A 61 -8.98 -20.83 16.67
N ALA A 62 -9.78 -19.92 17.22
CA ALA A 62 -9.31 -18.83 18.08
C ALA A 62 -8.53 -19.37 19.30
N LEU A 63 -9.02 -20.43 19.96
CA LEU A 63 -8.33 -21.03 21.10
C LEU A 63 -7.02 -21.73 20.72
N PHE A 64 -6.92 -22.33 19.52
CA PHE A 64 -5.65 -22.89 19.03
C PHE A 64 -4.63 -21.77 18.73
N GLN A 65 -5.08 -20.68 18.11
CA GLN A 65 -4.24 -19.50 17.89
C GLN A 65 -3.74 -18.92 19.22
N GLU A 66 -4.65 -18.58 20.13
CA GLU A 66 -4.33 -17.92 21.41
C GLU A 66 -3.46 -18.79 22.32
N ASN A 67 -3.86 -20.04 22.60
CA ASN A 67 -3.25 -20.85 23.66
C ASN A 67 -2.05 -21.68 23.20
N TYR A 68 -1.84 -21.85 21.88
CA TYR A 68 -0.84 -22.77 21.33
C TYR A 68 0.07 -22.14 20.29
N LEU A 69 -0.46 -21.52 19.23
CA LEU A 69 0.36 -20.95 18.14
C LEU A 69 1.06 -19.65 18.59
N SER A 70 0.33 -18.75 19.26
CA SER A 70 0.86 -17.52 19.86
C SER A 70 1.73 -17.75 21.11
N VAL A 71 1.89 -19.01 21.56
CA VAL A 71 2.64 -19.38 22.76
C VAL A 71 3.86 -20.22 22.39
N SER A 72 5.06 -19.73 22.70
CA SER A 72 6.32 -20.44 22.42
C SER A 72 6.32 -21.88 22.94
N GLN A 73 6.38 -22.86 22.04
CA GLN A 73 6.51 -24.28 22.40
C GLN A 73 8.00 -24.66 22.46
N ASN A 74 8.44 -25.15 23.62
CA ASN A 74 9.82 -25.59 23.87
C ASN A 74 10.94 -24.59 23.49
N GLY A 75 10.63 -23.29 23.46
CA GLY A 75 11.58 -22.23 23.11
C GLY A 75 11.79 -22.04 21.60
N VAL A 76 10.84 -22.48 20.78
CA VAL A 76 10.65 -22.02 19.41
C VAL A 76 9.80 -20.75 19.44
N ASP A 77 10.04 -19.81 18.53
CA ASP A 77 9.30 -18.56 18.47
C ASP A 77 7.80 -18.81 18.16
N PRO A 78 6.86 -18.06 18.76
CA PRO A 78 5.44 -18.19 18.46
C PRO A 78 5.13 -17.73 17.03
N VAL A 79 3.97 -18.17 16.51
CA VAL A 79 3.48 -17.76 15.19
C VAL A 79 2.07 -17.21 15.32
N ALA A 80 1.85 -16.04 14.72
CA ALA A 80 0.56 -15.38 14.62
C ALA A 80 0.03 -15.47 13.18
N TYR A 81 -1.26 -15.76 13.05
CA TYR A 81 -1.98 -15.69 11.79
C TYR A 81 -3.18 -14.76 11.99
N PRO A 82 -3.14 -13.52 11.47
CA PRO A 82 -4.26 -12.58 11.61
C PRO A 82 -5.53 -13.04 10.86
N TYR A 83 -5.40 -13.84 9.79
CA TYR A 83 -6.53 -14.28 8.98
C TYR A 83 -6.77 -15.79 9.14
N VAL A 84 -8.01 -16.18 9.41
CA VAL A 84 -8.39 -17.56 9.73
C VAL A 84 -9.75 -17.90 9.12
N TYR A 85 -9.84 -19.02 8.40
CA TYR A 85 -11.08 -19.49 7.79
C TYR A 85 -11.40 -20.94 8.16
N ALA A 86 -12.59 -21.18 8.71
CA ALA A 86 -13.09 -22.50 9.05
C ALA A 86 -14.32 -22.83 8.18
N ALA A 87 -14.21 -23.86 7.34
CA ALA A 87 -15.20 -24.15 6.31
C ALA A 87 -16.31 -25.10 6.81
N PRO A 88 -17.61 -24.83 6.52
CA PRO A 88 -18.69 -25.76 6.81
C PRO A 88 -18.48 -27.12 6.11
N SER A 89 -18.50 -28.22 6.87
CA SER A 89 -18.28 -29.59 6.34
C SER A 89 -19.55 -30.42 6.19
N ASN A 90 -19.56 -31.35 5.23
CA ASN A 90 -20.61 -32.36 5.06
C ASN A 90 -20.54 -33.52 6.07
N THR A 91 -19.45 -33.64 6.83
CA THR A 91 -19.25 -34.69 7.82
C THR A 91 -20.29 -34.65 8.94
N GLY A 92 -20.94 -35.79 9.19
CA GLY A 92 -21.94 -35.94 10.24
C GLY A 92 -23.23 -35.13 10.06
N LEU A 93 -23.35 -34.35 8.98
CA LEU A 93 -24.56 -33.63 8.59
C LEU A 93 -25.61 -34.64 8.08
N PRO A 94 -26.76 -34.83 8.76
CA PRO A 94 -27.69 -35.90 8.42
C PRO A 94 -28.36 -35.68 7.06
N SER A 95 -28.21 -36.62 6.13
CA SER A 95 -28.87 -36.55 4.81
C SER A 95 -30.38 -36.82 4.86
N GLY A 96 -30.83 -37.60 5.84
CA GLY A 96 -32.22 -38.09 5.91
C GLY A 96 -32.51 -39.28 4.98
N LEU A 97 -31.48 -39.92 4.43
CA LEU A 97 -31.52 -41.03 3.48
C LEU A 97 -30.79 -42.28 4.03
N ASP A 98 -30.94 -43.43 3.35
CA ASP A 98 -30.30 -44.73 3.67
C ASP A 98 -29.12 -44.94 2.70
N LEU A 99 -28.02 -44.23 2.92
CA LEU A 99 -26.88 -44.16 1.98
C LEU A 99 -25.97 -45.40 2.08
N ASN A 100 -26.10 -46.17 3.16
CA ASN A 100 -25.39 -47.42 3.40
C ASN A 100 -26.21 -48.69 3.05
N ASN A 101 -27.48 -48.55 2.66
CA ASN A 101 -28.42 -49.63 2.34
C ASN A 101 -28.66 -50.65 3.50
N ASP A 102 -28.55 -50.23 4.76
CA ASP A 102 -28.78 -51.09 5.94
C ASP A 102 -30.26 -51.26 6.33
N SER A 103 -31.16 -50.58 5.61
CA SER A 103 -32.62 -50.50 5.86
C SER A 103 -33.02 -49.64 7.06
N THR A 104 -32.13 -48.78 7.55
CA THR A 104 -32.42 -47.72 8.50
C THR A 104 -31.99 -46.36 7.94
N VAL A 105 -32.39 -45.27 8.60
CA VAL A 105 -32.03 -43.91 8.18
C VAL A 105 -31.46 -43.20 9.39
N GLY A 106 -30.22 -42.76 9.27
CA GLY A 106 -29.50 -41.97 10.25
C GLY A 106 -28.47 -42.79 11.04
N GLY A 107 -27.33 -42.14 11.28
CA GLY A 107 -26.08 -42.75 11.71
C GLY A 107 -24.94 -42.05 10.95
N PRO A 108 -23.68 -42.35 11.28
CA PRO A 108 -22.55 -41.68 10.63
C PRO A 108 -22.43 -42.04 9.14
N ASP A 109 -22.75 -43.28 8.76
CA ASP A 109 -22.72 -43.74 7.36
C ASP A 109 -23.87 -43.21 6.47
N ASP A 110 -24.86 -42.53 7.06
CA ASP A 110 -26.01 -41.90 6.39
C ASP A 110 -25.93 -40.35 6.40
N ALA A 111 -24.84 -39.78 6.92
CA ALA A 111 -24.56 -38.36 6.76
C ALA A 111 -24.02 -38.08 5.34
N TYR A 112 -24.02 -36.81 4.91
CA TYR A 112 -23.50 -36.43 3.58
C TYR A 112 -22.01 -36.77 3.42
N GLY A 113 -21.23 -36.71 4.50
CA GLY A 113 -20.00 -37.46 4.70
C GLY A 113 -19.96 -38.10 6.08
N PHE A 114 -19.12 -39.11 6.26
CA PHE A 114 -19.07 -39.88 7.51
C PHE A 114 -18.73 -39.00 8.72
N GLY A 115 -19.55 -39.04 9.77
CA GLY A 115 -19.30 -38.33 11.02
C GLY A 115 -20.37 -38.58 12.08
N PHE A 116 -19.99 -38.57 13.36
CA PHE A 116 -20.88 -38.81 14.50
C PHE A 116 -21.65 -37.55 14.93
N PHE A 117 -21.15 -36.36 14.57
CA PHE A 117 -21.80 -35.06 14.75
C PHE A 117 -21.42 -34.13 13.58
N PRO A 118 -22.24 -33.11 13.26
CA PRO A 118 -21.94 -32.17 12.17
C PRO A 118 -20.60 -31.46 12.39
N GLY A 119 -19.75 -31.43 11.37
CA GLY A 119 -18.46 -30.74 11.41
C GLY A 119 -17.29 -31.56 11.97
N GLN A 120 -17.52 -32.79 12.44
CA GLN A 120 -16.43 -33.67 12.89
C GLN A 120 -15.44 -33.94 11.73
N PHE A 121 -14.12 -33.96 11.97
CA PHE A 121 -13.12 -34.24 10.93
C PHE A 121 -12.97 -33.18 9.81
N ALA A 122 -13.46 -31.95 10.00
CA ALA A 122 -13.35 -30.87 9.02
C ALA A 122 -11.90 -30.33 8.89
N PHE A 123 -11.74 -29.11 8.38
CA PHE A 123 -10.46 -28.39 8.40
C PHE A 123 -10.60 -26.92 8.79
N VAL A 124 -9.46 -26.30 9.10
CA VAL A 124 -9.29 -24.85 9.26
C VAL A 124 -8.05 -24.39 8.49
N ILE A 125 -8.09 -23.18 7.93
CA ILE A 125 -6.97 -22.53 7.25
C ILE A 125 -6.53 -21.32 8.09
N TYR A 126 -5.23 -21.16 8.27
CA TYR A 126 -4.61 -19.97 8.87
C TYR A 126 -3.70 -19.31 7.83
N SER A 127 -3.71 -17.99 7.75
CA SER A 127 -2.92 -17.20 6.80
C SER A 127 -2.29 -15.98 7.46
N LYS A 128 -1.05 -15.67 7.08
CA LYS A 128 -0.39 -14.39 7.36
C LYS A 128 -0.86 -13.26 6.43
N TYR A 129 -1.49 -13.64 5.31
CA TYR A 129 -1.94 -12.77 4.24
C TYR A 129 -3.47 -12.62 4.23
N PRO A 130 -4.01 -11.44 3.82
CA PRO A 130 -5.45 -11.20 3.73
C PRO A 130 -6.18 -12.29 2.93
N ILE A 131 -7.39 -12.61 3.39
CA ILE A 131 -8.34 -13.49 2.68
C ILE A 131 -9.35 -12.58 1.99
N VAL A 132 -9.55 -12.77 0.69
CA VAL A 132 -10.50 -11.97 -0.11
C VAL A 132 -11.91 -12.55 0.08
N GLU A 133 -12.58 -12.14 1.16
CA GLU A 133 -13.77 -12.82 1.69
C GLU A 133 -14.96 -12.90 0.71
N ASP A 134 -15.14 -11.89 -0.14
CA ASP A 134 -16.23 -11.81 -1.12
C ASP A 134 -16.02 -12.71 -2.35
N GLN A 135 -14.80 -13.23 -2.54
CA GLN A 135 -14.43 -14.12 -3.62
C GLN A 135 -14.25 -15.59 -3.18
N ILE A 136 -14.48 -15.92 -1.90
CA ILE A 136 -14.43 -17.31 -1.41
C ILE A 136 -15.53 -18.15 -2.06
N ARG A 137 -15.17 -19.32 -2.60
CA ARG A 137 -16.15 -20.26 -3.18
C ARG A 137 -16.13 -21.58 -2.42
N THR A 138 -17.28 -21.95 -1.84
CA THR A 138 -17.47 -23.25 -1.19
C THR A 138 -18.29 -24.19 -2.06
N PHE A 139 -17.93 -25.48 -2.04
CA PHE A 139 -18.58 -26.51 -2.86
C PHE A 139 -19.22 -27.60 -1.97
N GLN A 140 -19.85 -27.18 -0.87
CA GLN A 140 -20.47 -28.10 0.09
C GLN A 140 -21.71 -28.79 -0.52
N GLU A 141 -22.55 -28.06 -1.22
CA GLU A 141 -23.84 -28.52 -1.76
C GLU A 141 -23.74 -29.13 -3.16
N PHE A 142 -22.60 -28.97 -3.85
CA PHE A 142 -22.36 -29.53 -5.19
C PHE A 142 -22.62 -31.04 -5.24
N ARG A 143 -23.43 -31.51 -6.19
CA ARG A 143 -23.92 -32.90 -6.21
C ARG A 143 -23.05 -33.83 -7.04
N TRP A 144 -22.82 -35.04 -6.52
CA TRP A 144 -22.04 -36.06 -7.23
C TRP A 144 -22.69 -36.46 -8.56
N ALA A 145 -24.02 -36.49 -8.62
CA ALA A 145 -24.76 -36.83 -9.84
C ALA A 145 -24.75 -35.75 -10.93
N ASP A 146 -24.38 -34.51 -10.60
CA ASP A 146 -24.32 -33.40 -11.56
C ASP A 146 -22.96 -33.34 -12.29
N MET A 147 -21.93 -34.03 -11.77
CA MET A 147 -20.62 -34.15 -12.42
C MET A 147 -20.69 -35.00 -13.71
N PRO A 148 -20.23 -34.49 -14.86
CA PRO A 148 -20.23 -35.23 -16.12
C PRO A 148 -19.42 -36.53 -16.04
N GLY A 149 -20.11 -37.66 -16.21
CA GLY A 149 -19.49 -38.98 -16.25
C GLY A 149 -19.03 -39.52 -14.89
N ALA A 150 -19.56 -38.99 -13.78
CA ALA A 150 -19.31 -39.45 -12.41
C ALA A 150 -19.22 -40.99 -12.28
N LEU A 151 -18.24 -41.47 -11.53
CA LEU A 151 -17.92 -42.88 -11.32
C LEU A 151 -18.89 -43.60 -10.35
N LEU A 152 -20.18 -43.24 -10.36
CA LEU A 152 -21.20 -43.70 -9.41
C LEU A 152 -21.17 -45.23 -9.15
N PRO A 153 -21.27 -45.68 -7.88
CA PRO A 153 -21.23 -47.09 -7.51
C PRO A 153 -22.47 -47.85 -8.00
N ALA A 154 -22.26 -49.11 -8.41
CA ALA A 154 -23.32 -50.03 -8.82
C ALA A 154 -23.68 -50.98 -7.66
N ASP A 155 -24.95 -51.40 -7.55
CA ASP A 155 -25.37 -52.36 -6.52
C ASP A 155 -24.75 -53.76 -6.75
N PRO A 156 -23.90 -54.29 -5.85
CA PRO A 156 -23.30 -55.61 -5.99
C PRO A 156 -24.30 -56.75 -5.72
N ASN A 157 -25.52 -56.45 -5.28
CA ASN A 157 -26.56 -57.43 -4.92
C ASN A 157 -27.59 -57.70 -6.04
N ASP A 158 -27.42 -57.20 -7.27
CA ASP A 158 -28.20 -57.67 -8.46
C ASP A 158 -27.83 -59.14 -8.81
N ALA A 159 -28.35 -60.04 -7.98
CA ALA A 159 -28.22 -61.48 -8.13
C ALA A 159 -29.43 -62.12 -8.85
N ASP A 160 -30.43 -61.32 -9.26
CA ASP A 160 -31.63 -61.82 -9.94
C ASP A 160 -31.56 -61.72 -11.47
N GLY A 161 -30.69 -60.84 -11.99
CA GLY A 161 -30.36 -60.74 -13.41
C GLY A 161 -31.54 -60.28 -14.27
N ASN A 162 -32.43 -59.46 -13.70
CA ASN A 162 -33.57 -58.89 -14.41
C ASN A 162 -33.18 -57.87 -15.50
N GLY A 163 -31.97 -57.28 -15.40
CA GLY A 163 -31.40 -56.37 -16.38
C GLY A 163 -31.60 -54.87 -16.12
N ASP A 164 -32.08 -54.48 -14.93
CA ASP A 164 -31.90 -53.12 -14.41
C ASP A 164 -30.50 -53.00 -13.79
N THR A 165 -29.62 -52.24 -14.42
CA THR A 165 -28.31 -51.87 -13.84
C THR A 165 -28.52 -50.80 -12.78
N ALA A 166 -29.08 -51.19 -11.62
CA ALA A 166 -29.37 -50.29 -10.53
C ALA A 166 -28.07 -49.71 -9.96
N SER A 167 -28.01 -48.38 -9.93
CA SER A 167 -27.08 -47.62 -9.08
C SER A 167 -27.27 -48.06 -7.62
N TRP A 168 -26.18 -48.06 -6.85
CA TRP A 168 -26.23 -48.28 -5.40
C TRP A 168 -27.22 -47.33 -4.71
N TYR A 169 -27.21 -46.07 -5.15
CA TYR A 169 -28.13 -45.03 -4.74
C TYR A 169 -29.37 -45.00 -5.64
N THR A 170 -30.54 -44.84 -5.03
CA THR A 170 -31.79 -44.57 -5.74
C THR A 170 -31.77 -43.18 -6.41
N PRO A 171 -32.68 -42.90 -7.37
CA PRO A 171 -32.78 -41.57 -7.97
C PRO A 171 -33.16 -40.45 -7.00
N GLU A 172 -33.72 -40.76 -5.83
CA GLU A 172 -34.03 -39.77 -4.79
C GLU A 172 -32.77 -39.45 -3.97
N GLU A 173 -31.94 -40.45 -3.67
CA GLU A 173 -30.63 -40.25 -3.04
C GLU A 173 -29.65 -39.50 -3.95
N LEU A 174 -29.49 -39.91 -5.22
CA LEU A 174 -28.60 -39.24 -6.16
C LEU A 174 -28.97 -37.76 -6.40
N ALA A 175 -30.26 -37.40 -6.31
CA ALA A 175 -30.72 -36.03 -6.46
C ALA A 175 -30.40 -35.13 -5.26
N ALA A 176 -29.89 -35.70 -4.17
CA ALA A 176 -29.51 -34.97 -2.95
C ALA A 176 -28.05 -35.21 -2.52
N PHE A 177 -27.40 -36.28 -2.98
CA PHE A 177 -26.08 -36.68 -2.47
C PHE A 177 -24.95 -35.81 -3.05
N ARG A 178 -24.22 -35.18 -2.13
CA ARG A 178 -23.16 -34.19 -2.38
C ARG A 178 -21.86 -34.88 -2.79
N LEU A 179 -21.05 -34.27 -3.66
CA LEU A 179 -19.75 -34.81 -4.05
C LEU A 179 -18.77 -34.71 -2.88
N SER A 180 -18.53 -33.49 -2.39
CA SER A 180 -17.64 -33.23 -1.25
C SER A 180 -18.09 -34.00 -0.01
N SER A 181 -17.23 -34.86 0.52
CA SER A 181 -17.46 -35.66 1.72
C SER A 181 -17.17 -34.90 3.00
N LYS A 182 -16.09 -34.11 3.00
CA LYS A 182 -15.76 -33.18 4.08
C LYS A 182 -15.94 -31.74 3.59
N ASN A 183 -14.87 -31.18 3.03
CA ASN A 183 -14.78 -29.80 2.56
C ASN A 183 -14.14 -29.75 1.16
N HIS A 184 -14.60 -28.81 0.33
CA HIS A 184 -13.94 -28.32 -0.89
C HIS A 184 -14.15 -26.81 -0.91
N VAL A 185 -13.06 -26.04 -0.93
CA VAL A 185 -13.06 -24.58 -0.84
C VAL A 185 -12.00 -24.03 -1.77
N ASP A 186 -12.36 -23.02 -2.55
CA ASP A 186 -11.43 -22.09 -3.18
C ASP A 186 -11.39 -20.84 -2.30
N LEU A 187 -10.22 -20.55 -1.73
CA LEU A 187 -9.97 -19.45 -0.81
C LEU A 187 -8.89 -18.53 -1.42
N PRO A 188 -9.25 -17.43 -2.08
CA PRO A 188 -8.29 -16.47 -2.59
C PRO A 188 -7.63 -15.72 -1.42
N ILE A 189 -6.30 -15.61 -1.48
CA ILE A 189 -5.51 -14.74 -0.61
C ILE A 189 -4.74 -13.72 -1.45
N GLU A 190 -4.49 -12.55 -0.88
CA GLU A 190 -3.72 -11.48 -1.51
C GLU A 190 -2.29 -11.45 -0.95
N VAL A 191 -1.29 -11.60 -1.83
CA VAL A 191 0.13 -11.62 -1.48
C VAL A 191 0.86 -10.61 -2.35
N ASP A 192 1.37 -9.52 -1.75
CA ASP A 192 2.09 -8.46 -2.46
C ASP A 192 1.32 -7.92 -3.71
N GLY A 193 -0.01 -7.76 -3.60
CA GLY A 193 -0.90 -7.32 -4.69
C GLY A 193 -1.35 -8.42 -5.67
N GLU A 194 -0.92 -9.67 -5.47
CA GLU A 194 -1.23 -10.82 -6.32
C GLU A 194 -2.22 -11.79 -5.66
N ILE A 195 -3.27 -12.18 -6.39
CA ILE A 195 -4.25 -13.16 -5.91
C ILE A 195 -3.74 -14.59 -6.13
N ILE A 196 -3.71 -15.37 -5.05
CA ILE A 196 -3.37 -16.79 -5.06
C ILE A 196 -4.53 -17.60 -4.49
N HIS A 197 -5.07 -18.51 -5.29
CA HIS A 197 -6.18 -19.38 -4.90
C HIS A 197 -5.71 -20.58 -4.08
N VAL A 198 -6.07 -20.64 -2.79
CA VAL A 198 -5.84 -21.81 -1.93
C VAL A 198 -6.98 -22.80 -2.13
N LEU A 199 -6.74 -23.81 -2.97
CA LEU A 199 -7.71 -24.85 -3.34
C LEU A 199 -7.64 -25.98 -2.30
N ALA A 200 -8.37 -25.81 -1.21
CA ALA A 200 -8.33 -26.68 -0.04
C ALA A 200 -9.42 -27.76 -0.06
N SER A 201 -9.03 -29.04 0.03
CA SER A 201 -9.98 -30.14 0.17
C SER A 201 -9.52 -31.21 1.17
N HIS A 202 -10.48 -32.06 1.56
CA HIS A 202 -10.21 -33.27 2.31
C HIS A 202 -11.15 -34.40 1.82
N PRO A 203 -10.86 -35.02 0.66
CA PRO A 203 -11.63 -36.13 0.11
C PRO A 203 -11.80 -37.32 1.07
N THR A 204 -12.77 -38.19 0.77
CA THR A 204 -13.00 -39.38 1.60
C THR A 204 -11.83 -40.36 1.51
N PRO A 205 -11.44 -41.03 2.61
CA PRO A 205 -10.55 -42.20 2.53
C PRO A 205 -11.15 -43.26 1.59
N PRO A 206 -10.39 -43.86 0.65
CA PRO A 206 -10.89 -44.76 -0.39
C PRO A 206 -11.26 -46.17 0.11
N VAL A 207 -11.42 -46.34 1.42
CA VAL A 207 -11.60 -47.63 2.11
C VAL A 207 -12.77 -47.55 3.11
N PHE A 208 -12.95 -48.60 3.91
CA PHE A 208 -14.03 -48.75 4.92
C PHE A 208 -15.44 -49.09 4.39
N ASP A 209 -15.56 -49.51 3.14
CA ASP A 209 -16.81 -49.96 2.52
C ASP A 209 -16.70 -51.37 1.88
N GLY A 210 -17.69 -51.76 1.06
CA GLY A 210 -17.82 -53.08 0.46
C GLY A 210 -17.35 -53.19 -1.00
N ALA A 211 -17.84 -54.20 -1.69
CA ALA A 211 -17.44 -54.51 -3.08
C ALA A 211 -18.01 -53.53 -4.13
N GLU A 212 -18.90 -52.64 -3.70
CA GLU A 212 -19.45 -51.50 -4.43
C GLU A 212 -18.43 -50.37 -4.65
N ASP A 213 -17.42 -50.24 -3.75
CA ASP A 213 -16.35 -49.25 -3.83
C ASP A 213 -16.86 -47.79 -3.90
N ARG A 214 -17.83 -47.43 -3.05
CA ARG A 214 -18.38 -46.06 -2.96
C ARG A 214 -17.29 -45.05 -2.66
N ASN A 215 -16.41 -45.40 -1.72
CA ASN A 215 -15.43 -44.49 -1.18
C ASN A 215 -14.25 -44.28 -2.14
N GLY A 216 -13.70 -45.33 -2.76
CA GLY A 216 -12.67 -45.18 -3.79
C GLY A 216 -13.19 -44.45 -5.04
N ARG A 217 -14.47 -44.65 -5.42
CA ARG A 217 -15.15 -43.90 -6.49
C ARG A 217 -15.34 -42.43 -6.17
N ARG A 218 -15.80 -42.13 -4.95
CA ARG A 218 -16.04 -40.75 -4.49
C ARG A 218 -14.71 -39.99 -4.36
N ASN A 219 -13.70 -40.61 -3.75
CA ASN A 219 -12.34 -40.06 -3.65
C ASN A 219 -11.78 -39.70 -5.04
N TYR A 220 -11.92 -40.58 -6.03
CA TYR A 220 -11.49 -40.27 -7.41
C TYR A 220 -12.21 -39.05 -7.98
N ASP A 221 -13.54 -38.95 -7.85
CA ASP A 221 -14.30 -37.82 -8.39
C ASP A 221 -14.12 -36.52 -7.57
N GLU A 222 -13.82 -36.62 -6.27
CA GLU A 222 -13.41 -35.50 -5.42
C GLU A 222 -12.03 -34.95 -5.85
N ILE A 223 -11.04 -35.81 -6.13
CA ILE A 223 -9.74 -35.35 -6.66
C ILE A 223 -9.90 -34.81 -8.08
N ARG A 224 -10.71 -35.47 -8.92
CA ARG A 224 -11.03 -35.00 -10.27
C ARG A 224 -11.71 -33.63 -10.25
N PHE A 225 -12.51 -33.31 -9.23
CA PHE A 225 -13.16 -32.00 -9.11
C PHE A 225 -12.13 -30.87 -9.25
N TRP A 226 -10.97 -30.97 -8.59
CA TRP A 226 -9.92 -29.97 -8.73
C TRP A 226 -9.27 -29.96 -10.12
N ALA A 227 -9.06 -31.11 -10.75
CA ALA A 227 -8.53 -31.19 -12.11
C ALA A 227 -9.47 -30.51 -13.12
N ASP A 228 -10.77 -30.81 -13.05
CA ASP A 228 -11.80 -30.19 -13.89
C ASP A 228 -11.97 -28.69 -13.54
N TYR A 229 -11.79 -28.27 -12.27
CA TYR A 229 -11.87 -26.88 -11.82
C TYR A 229 -10.73 -26.00 -12.36
N ILE A 230 -9.46 -26.42 -12.21
CA ILE A 230 -8.31 -25.63 -12.71
C ILE A 230 -8.25 -25.56 -14.24
N ASN A 231 -8.92 -26.48 -14.94
CA ASN A 231 -9.09 -26.46 -16.39
C ASN A 231 -10.34 -25.67 -16.86
N GLY A 232 -11.04 -24.98 -15.95
CA GLY A 232 -12.13 -24.05 -16.30
C GLY A 232 -13.47 -24.68 -16.68
N GLU A 233 -13.74 -25.94 -16.30
CA GLU A 233 -14.94 -26.66 -16.77
C GLU A 233 -16.28 -26.04 -16.30
N GLU A 234 -17.17 -25.76 -17.27
CA GLU A 234 -18.43 -25.00 -17.08
C GLU A 234 -19.49 -25.69 -16.18
N TYR A 235 -19.33 -26.96 -15.81
CA TYR A 235 -20.37 -27.69 -15.08
C TYR A 235 -20.36 -27.43 -13.57
N ILE A 236 -19.26 -26.88 -13.04
CA ILE A 236 -19.04 -26.67 -11.61
C ILE A 236 -19.85 -25.47 -11.14
N TYR A 237 -20.50 -25.59 -9.98
CA TYR A 237 -21.18 -24.49 -9.30
C TYR A 237 -20.87 -24.54 -7.80
N ASP A 238 -20.73 -23.38 -7.18
CA ASP A 238 -20.60 -23.24 -5.72
C ASP A 238 -21.95 -23.12 -5.01
N ASP A 239 -21.89 -22.95 -3.69
CA ASP A 239 -23.05 -22.93 -2.81
C ASP A 239 -23.93 -21.68 -2.97
N ASP A 240 -23.40 -20.58 -3.52
CA ASP A 240 -24.16 -19.39 -3.92
C ASP A 240 -24.68 -19.46 -5.37
N GLY A 241 -24.19 -20.42 -6.15
CA GLY A 241 -24.65 -20.76 -7.49
C GLY A 241 -23.90 -20.05 -8.62
N ILE A 242 -22.71 -19.52 -8.36
CA ILE A 242 -21.81 -19.02 -9.42
C ILE A 242 -21.24 -20.25 -10.14
N VAL A 243 -21.23 -20.19 -11.47
CA VAL A 243 -20.93 -21.32 -12.36
C VAL A 243 -19.60 -21.09 -13.07
N GLY A 244 -18.79 -22.15 -13.18
CA GLY A 244 -17.51 -22.14 -13.88
C GLY A 244 -16.34 -22.55 -12.98
N GLY A 245 -15.27 -23.02 -13.62
CA GLY A 245 -13.98 -23.32 -12.99
C GLY A 245 -13.15 -22.06 -12.72
N LEU A 246 -11.85 -22.26 -12.51
CA LEU A 246 -10.87 -21.19 -12.30
C LEU A 246 -10.52 -20.49 -13.63
N ALA A 247 -10.16 -19.21 -13.56
CA ALA A 247 -9.74 -18.43 -14.73
C ALA A 247 -8.40 -18.94 -15.32
N ALA A 248 -8.23 -18.82 -16.63
CA ALA A 248 -6.98 -19.17 -17.29
C ALA A 248 -5.82 -18.27 -16.78
N GLY A 249 -4.67 -18.87 -16.49
CA GLY A 249 -3.51 -18.15 -15.97
C GLY A 249 -3.55 -17.83 -14.46
N ALA A 250 -4.66 -18.09 -13.76
CA ALA A 250 -4.77 -17.85 -12.32
C ALA A 250 -3.70 -18.62 -11.53
N LYS A 251 -3.11 -17.94 -10.53
CA LYS A 251 -2.15 -18.55 -9.60
C LYS A 251 -2.93 -19.31 -8.52
N PHE A 252 -2.60 -20.58 -8.31
CA PHE A 252 -3.24 -21.42 -7.30
C PHE A 252 -2.27 -22.36 -6.58
N VAL A 253 -2.70 -22.86 -5.41
CA VAL A 253 -2.05 -23.97 -4.68
C VAL A 253 -3.13 -24.95 -4.19
N ILE A 254 -3.11 -26.19 -4.70
CA ILE A 254 -4.00 -27.26 -4.23
C ILE A 254 -3.41 -27.88 -2.96
N MET A 255 -4.21 -27.95 -1.90
CA MET A 255 -3.74 -28.33 -0.56
C MET A 255 -4.70 -29.30 0.14
N GLY A 256 -4.14 -30.27 0.86
CA GLY A 256 -4.90 -31.13 1.78
C GLY A 256 -4.51 -32.60 1.75
N ASP A 257 -5.10 -33.36 2.68
CA ASP A 257 -5.12 -34.82 2.67
C ASP A 257 -6.09 -35.34 1.58
N GLN A 258 -5.53 -35.63 0.40
CA GLN A 258 -6.26 -36.17 -0.74
C GLN A 258 -6.60 -37.65 -0.59
N ASN A 259 -6.10 -38.33 0.46
CA ASN A 259 -6.36 -39.74 0.75
C ASN A 259 -6.01 -40.73 -0.40
N SER A 260 -5.24 -40.30 -1.40
CA SER A 260 -4.83 -41.11 -2.55
C SER A 260 -3.31 -41.11 -2.70
N ASP A 261 -2.74 -42.32 -2.68
CA ASP A 261 -1.33 -42.56 -2.98
C ASP A 261 -1.14 -42.87 -4.48
N PRO A 262 -0.09 -42.34 -5.13
CA PRO A 262 0.10 -42.50 -6.57
C PRO A 262 0.43 -43.94 -7.00
N PHE A 263 0.87 -44.84 -6.13
CA PHE A 263 1.40 -46.16 -6.51
C PHE A 263 1.03 -47.34 -5.61
N ASP A 264 0.90 -47.14 -4.30
CA ASP A 264 0.92 -48.20 -3.28
C ASP A 264 -0.36 -48.31 -2.43
N GLY A 265 -1.23 -47.29 -2.46
CA GLY A 265 -2.50 -47.24 -1.72
C GLY A 265 -3.68 -47.97 -2.39
N ASP A 266 -4.82 -48.01 -1.68
CA ASP A 266 -6.06 -48.68 -2.13
C ASP A 266 -7.01 -47.76 -2.97
N SER A 267 -6.65 -46.50 -3.23
CA SER A 267 -7.40 -45.59 -4.12
C SER A 267 -7.52 -46.13 -5.55
N ILE A 268 -8.53 -45.69 -6.30
CA ILE A 268 -8.67 -46.05 -7.73
C ILE A 268 -7.39 -45.65 -8.48
N PRO A 269 -6.70 -46.59 -9.17
CA PRO A 269 -5.42 -46.29 -9.82
C PRO A 269 -5.56 -45.17 -10.86
N GLY A 270 -4.78 -44.12 -10.69
CA GLY A 270 -4.85 -42.90 -11.51
C GLY A 270 -5.47 -41.68 -10.80
N ALA A 271 -6.06 -41.85 -9.60
CA ALA A 271 -6.72 -40.74 -8.88
C ALA A 271 -5.76 -39.56 -8.60
N ALA A 272 -4.68 -39.78 -7.85
CA ALA A 272 -3.66 -38.74 -7.61
C ALA A 272 -3.01 -38.22 -8.92
N GLN A 273 -2.89 -39.04 -9.95
CA GLN A 273 -2.34 -38.62 -11.25
C GLN A 273 -3.21 -37.60 -11.99
N LEU A 274 -4.50 -37.45 -11.66
CA LEU A 274 -5.34 -36.39 -12.22
C LEU A 274 -4.81 -34.98 -11.90
N LEU A 275 -4.07 -34.83 -10.80
CA LEU A 275 -3.39 -33.58 -10.44
C LEU A 275 -1.89 -33.62 -10.74
N LEU A 276 -1.22 -34.76 -10.50
CA LEU A 276 0.23 -34.87 -10.65
C LEU A 276 0.73 -34.87 -12.12
N ASP A 277 -0.10 -35.32 -13.07
CA ASP A 277 0.22 -35.36 -14.50
C ASP A 277 -0.43 -34.18 -15.28
N ASP A 278 -1.14 -33.26 -14.60
CA ASP A 278 -1.80 -32.11 -15.24
C ASP A 278 -0.78 -31.01 -15.59
N PRO A 279 -0.81 -30.44 -16.82
CA PRO A 279 0.17 -29.44 -17.26
C PRO A 279 0.07 -28.09 -16.55
N LEU A 280 -1.05 -27.79 -15.86
CA LEU A 280 -1.24 -26.58 -15.07
C LEU A 280 -0.70 -26.69 -13.65
N VAL A 281 -0.25 -27.88 -13.22
CA VAL A 281 0.28 -28.13 -11.87
C VAL A 281 1.81 -28.26 -11.90
N ASN A 282 2.51 -27.49 -11.06
CA ASN A 282 3.95 -27.58 -10.90
C ASN A 282 4.33 -28.78 -10.02
N THR A 283 4.84 -29.84 -10.65
CA THR A 283 5.41 -31.02 -9.97
C THR A 283 6.94 -31.11 -10.10
N SER A 284 7.62 -30.00 -10.43
CA SER A 284 9.07 -29.96 -10.65
C SER A 284 9.90 -30.36 -9.41
N ALA A 285 9.36 -30.12 -8.21
CA ALA A 285 9.85 -30.66 -6.95
C ALA A 285 8.73 -31.42 -6.24
N THR A 286 9.08 -32.53 -5.58
CA THR A 286 8.16 -33.28 -4.73
C THR A 286 8.62 -33.16 -3.28
N PRO A 287 7.75 -32.74 -2.34
CA PRO A 287 8.07 -32.72 -0.92
C PRO A 287 8.66 -34.03 -0.43
N SER A 288 9.75 -33.98 0.33
CA SER A 288 10.44 -35.19 0.79
C SER A 288 10.98 -35.11 2.21
N SER A 289 11.28 -36.27 2.79
CA SER A 289 11.87 -36.40 4.13
C SER A 289 12.94 -37.48 4.23
N ALA A 290 13.76 -37.41 5.29
CA ALA A 290 14.60 -38.52 5.73
C ALA A 290 13.86 -39.49 6.67
N GLY A 291 12.71 -39.09 7.23
CA GLY A 291 11.92 -39.88 8.18
C GLY A 291 11.12 -41.01 7.53
N GLY A 292 10.46 -40.76 6.39
CA GLY A 292 9.70 -41.78 5.66
C GLY A 292 10.53 -43.04 5.33
N PRO A 293 11.74 -42.91 4.73
CA PRO A 293 12.61 -44.05 4.46
C PRO A 293 13.12 -44.75 5.73
N ASP A 294 13.35 -44.01 6.82
CA ASP A 294 13.73 -44.59 8.11
C ASP A 294 12.59 -45.42 8.71
N ALA A 295 11.36 -44.89 8.70
CA ALA A 295 10.15 -45.59 9.13
C ALA A 295 9.92 -46.87 8.31
N ALA A 296 9.87 -46.76 6.98
CA ALA A 296 9.73 -47.89 6.06
C ALA A 296 10.76 -49.02 6.33
N ILE A 297 12.03 -48.67 6.56
CA ILE A 297 13.09 -49.62 6.91
C ILE A 297 12.90 -50.21 8.31
N ARG A 298 12.49 -49.40 9.30
CA ARG A 298 12.27 -49.85 10.69
C ARG A 298 11.11 -50.83 10.82
N GLN A 299 10.00 -50.60 10.12
CA GLN A 299 8.73 -51.30 10.34
C GLN A 299 8.56 -52.51 9.39
N GLY A 300 9.09 -52.43 8.16
CA GLY A 300 9.10 -53.54 7.20
C GLY A 300 7.73 -53.85 6.58
N GLY A 301 7.08 -54.94 6.98
CA GLY A 301 5.70 -55.31 6.58
C GLY A 301 5.26 -55.01 5.14
N ALA A 302 4.30 -54.10 4.99
CA ALA A 302 3.73 -53.64 3.73
C ALA A 302 4.72 -52.74 2.98
N ASN A 303 5.38 -51.81 3.68
CA ASN A 303 6.44 -50.94 3.15
C ASN A 303 7.55 -51.71 2.38
N ALA A 304 7.81 -52.97 2.73
CA ALA A 304 8.77 -53.82 2.03
C ALA A 304 8.31 -54.32 0.63
N GLY A 305 7.05 -54.09 0.28
CA GLY A 305 6.43 -54.39 -1.01
C GLY A 305 6.06 -53.16 -1.85
N HIS A 306 6.17 -51.96 -1.28
CA HIS A 306 5.85 -50.69 -1.94
C HIS A 306 6.82 -50.40 -3.10
N ILE A 307 6.35 -49.62 -4.09
CA ILE A 307 7.09 -49.27 -5.31
C ILE A 307 7.32 -47.77 -5.49
N GLY A 308 6.61 -46.92 -4.75
CA GLY A 308 6.93 -45.51 -4.56
C GLY A 308 8.28 -45.31 -3.86
N ASP A 309 8.78 -44.06 -3.88
CA ASP A 309 9.95 -43.71 -3.07
C ASP A 309 9.46 -43.23 -1.69
N PRO A 310 9.76 -43.96 -0.60
CA PRO A 310 9.27 -43.61 0.74
C PRO A 310 9.85 -42.29 1.27
N ALA A 311 10.74 -41.63 0.52
CA ALA A 311 11.11 -40.25 0.78
C ALA A 311 9.91 -39.29 0.65
N PHE A 312 8.92 -39.63 -0.17
CA PHE A 312 7.73 -38.81 -0.45
C PHE A 312 6.51 -39.16 0.41
N ASP A 313 6.60 -40.17 1.28
CA ASP A 313 5.50 -40.57 2.17
C ASP A 313 5.19 -39.46 3.18
N THR A 314 3.90 -39.24 3.43
CA THR A 314 3.37 -38.17 4.30
C THR A 314 2.61 -38.71 5.51
N ALA A 315 2.18 -39.97 5.48
CA ALA A 315 1.46 -40.63 6.58
C ALA A 315 2.02 -42.02 6.93
N ASP A 316 1.74 -42.50 8.14
CA ASP A 316 2.12 -43.82 8.68
C ASP A 316 0.90 -44.51 9.30
N PHE A 317 0.15 -45.23 8.48
CA PHE A 317 -1.00 -46.04 8.91
C PHE A 317 -0.59 -47.41 9.49
N GLY A 318 0.71 -47.72 9.46
CA GLY A 318 1.29 -48.98 9.94
C GLY A 318 1.50 -49.05 11.44
N PHE A 319 1.38 -47.92 12.15
CA PHE A 319 1.72 -47.79 13.56
C PHE A 319 0.88 -48.69 14.49
N SER A 320 1.52 -49.72 15.04
CA SER A 320 0.96 -50.53 16.14
C SER A 320 1.45 -49.98 17.50
N PRO A 321 0.56 -49.45 18.36
CA PRO A 321 0.91 -49.03 19.73
C PRO A 321 1.44 -50.16 20.63
N THR A 322 1.43 -51.41 20.14
CA THR A 322 1.82 -52.61 20.89
C THR A 322 3.05 -53.33 20.33
N ASP A 323 3.46 -53.04 19.09
CA ASP A 323 4.71 -53.52 18.49
C ASP A 323 5.18 -52.56 17.38
N PRO A 324 5.97 -51.51 17.69
CA PRO A 324 6.46 -50.53 16.73
C PRO A 324 7.59 -51.07 15.82
N THR A 325 7.73 -52.40 15.73
CA THR A 325 8.72 -53.08 14.86
C THR A 325 8.08 -53.99 13.81
N THR A 326 6.75 -53.98 13.71
CA THR A 326 6.00 -54.73 12.69
C THR A 326 4.89 -53.87 12.09
N ASP A 327 5.09 -53.49 10.84
CA ASP A 327 4.10 -52.82 10.02
C ASP A 327 2.90 -53.74 9.65
N VAL A 328 1.73 -53.13 9.45
CA VAL A 328 0.51 -53.74 8.92
C VAL A 328 -0.03 -52.88 7.78
N ALA A 329 -0.59 -53.52 6.74
CA ALA A 329 -1.11 -52.80 5.58
C ALA A 329 -2.16 -51.72 6.00
N PRO A 330 -2.10 -50.51 5.40
CA PRO A 330 -1.32 -50.20 4.20
C PRO A 330 0.14 -49.78 4.47
N GLY A 331 0.55 -49.43 5.68
CA GLY A 331 1.89 -48.92 5.96
C GLY A 331 2.01 -47.41 5.72
N ASN A 332 3.13 -46.96 5.18
CA ASN A 332 3.41 -45.55 4.89
C ASN A 332 3.01 -45.23 3.45
N LEU A 333 2.42 -44.05 3.25
CA LEU A 333 1.88 -43.60 1.95
C LEU A 333 2.04 -42.09 1.80
N ARG A 334 2.03 -41.60 0.55
CA ARG A 334 1.88 -40.18 0.21
C ARG A 334 0.41 -39.87 -0.03
N VAL A 335 -0.25 -39.22 0.93
CA VAL A 335 -1.68 -38.86 0.84
C VAL A 335 -1.95 -37.37 1.05
N ASP A 336 -1.00 -36.63 1.63
CA ASP A 336 -1.06 -35.19 1.85
C ASP A 336 -0.33 -34.46 0.72
N TYR A 337 -0.92 -33.38 0.20
CA TYR A 337 -0.42 -32.67 -0.97
C TYR A 337 -0.40 -31.15 -0.76
N VAL A 338 0.64 -30.53 -1.30
CA VAL A 338 0.74 -29.10 -1.60
C VAL A 338 1.25 -29.03 -3.04
N LEU A 339 0.42 -28.52 -3.95
CA LEU A 339 0.63 -28.57 -5.41
C LEU A 339 0.35 -27.18 -6.00
N PRO A 340 1.39 -26.34 -6.17
CA PRO A 340 1.23 -25.04 -6.80
C PRO A 340 1.01 -25.15 -8.30
N SER A 341 0.45 -24.09 -8.88
CA SER A 341 0.28 -23.87 -10.32
C SER A 341 1.60 -23.77 -11.08
N ASN A 342 1.59 -24.07 -12.39
CA ASN A 342 2.78 -24.13 -13.24
C ASN A 342 3.51 -22.79 -13.43
N ASN A 343 2.85 -21.67 -13.15
CA ASN A 343 3.36 -20.30 -13.16
C ASN A 343 3.87 -19.82 -11.78
N LEU A 344 3.86 -20.66 -10.75
CA LEU A 344 4.54 -20.44 -9.47
C LEU A 344 5.84 -21.25 -9.40
N THR A 345 6.97 -20.59 -9.12
CA THR A 345 8.29 -21.25 -9.08
C THR A 345 8.56 -21.88 -7.72
N ILE A 346 8.77 -23.20 -7.65
CA ILE A 346 9.10 -23.89 -6.39
C ILE A 346 10.57 -23.67 -6.02
N THR A 347 10.83 -23.19 -4.80
CA THR A 347 12.18 -22.95 -4.26
C THR A 347 12.61 -23.97 -3.21
N ASP A 348 11.69 -24.48 -2.37
CA ASP A 348 11.90 -25.60 -1.44
C ASP A 348 10.62 -26.45 -1.33
N ALA A 349 10.75 -27.71 -0.92
CA ALA A 349 9.63 -28.63 -0.76
C ALA A 349 10.00 -29.78 0.20
N GLN A 350 9.34 -29.87 1.36
CA GLN A 350 9.69 -30.84 2.40
C GLN A 350 8.49 -31.45 3.12
N VAL A 351 8.69 -32.64 3.68
CA VAL A 351 7.79 -33.26 4.64
C VAL A 351 8.46 -33.23 6.02
N PHE A 352 7.78 -32.71 7.03
CA PHE A 352 8.27 -32.68 8.42
C PHE A 352 8.21 -34.09 9.04
N TRP A 353 9.12 -34.97 8.61
CA TRP A 353 9.29 -36.29 9.17
C TRP A 353 10.76 -36.51 9.49
N GLN A 354 11.09 -36.43 10.77
CA GLN A 354 12.46 -36.56 11.23
C GLN A 354 12.83 -38.06 11.39
N PRO A 355 14.06 -38.48 11.06
CA PRO A 355 14.47 -39.88 11.21
C PRO A 355 14.66 -40.25 12.68
N SER A 356 14.56 -41.54 13.03
CA SER A 356 14.66 -42.05 14.42
C SER A 356 15.96 -41.75 15.19
N THR A 357 16.93 -41.11 14.55
CA THR A 357 18.18 -40.62 15.16
C THR A 357 18.16 -39.14 15.56
N ASP A 358 17.14 -38.38 15.13
CA ASP A 358 17.03 -36.95 15.36
C ASP A 358 16.37 -36.62 16.72
N PRO A 359 16.79 -35.56 17.44
CA PRO A 359 16.12 -35.13 18.68
C PRO A 359 14.64 -34.76 18.53
N LEU A 360 14.20 -34.31 17.36
CA LEU A 360 12.82 -33.92 17.05
C LEU A 360 11.94 -35.09 16.59
N PHE A 361 12.51 -36.29 16.43
CA PHE A 361 11.77 -37.52 16.12
C PHE A 361 10.48 -37.73 16.94
N PRO A 362 10.42 -37.43 18.26
CA PRO A 362 9.19 -37.59 19.04
C PRO A 362 8.01 -36.71 18.60
N LEU A 363 8.25 -35.63 17.85
CA LEU A 363 7.17 -34.82 17.26
C LEU A 363 6.51 -35.54 16.08
N ALA A 364 7.27 -36.34 15.33
CA ALA A 364 6.82 -37.04 14.10
C ALA A 364 6.28 -38.46 14.36
N GLU A 365 5.81 -38.75 15.58
CA GLU A 365 5.25 -40.05 15.99
C GLU A 365 4.00 -39.84 16.86
N PHE A 366 3.13 -40.85 16.96
CA PHE A 366 1.90 -40.80 17.76
C PHE A 366 2.23 -40.55 19.27
N PRO A 367 1.58 -39.61 19.97
CA PRO A 367 0.22 -39.11 19.72
C PRO A 367 0.10 -37.74 19.01
N THR A 368 1.13 -37.24 18.31
CA THR A 368 1.00 -35.97 17.58
C THR A 368 -0.03 -36.09 16.45
N SER A 369 0.27 -36.92 15.45
CA SER A 369 -0.61 -37.37 14.37
C SER A 369 -0.01 -38.63 13.73
N ASP A 370 -0.82 -39.39 12.99
CA ASP A 370 -0.39 -40.40 12.03
C ASP A 370 0.07 -39.82 10.68
N HIS A 371 -0.30 -38.57 10.37
CA HIS A 371 0.18 -37.77 9.22
C HIS A 371 1.35 -36.83 9.61
N ARG A 372 1.95 -36.16 8.61
CA ARG A 372 3.07 -35.22 8.77
C ARG A 372 2.77 -33.92 8.03
N LEU A 373 3.26 -32.79 8.56
CA LEU A 373 3.18 -31.52 7.86
C LEU A 373 3.96 -31.60 6.55
N VAL A 374 3.34 -31.21 5.45
CA VAL A 374 3.93 -31.11 4.11
C VAL A 374 3.94 -29.64 3.71
N TYR A 375 5.04 -29.13 3.17
CA TYR A 375 5.09 -27.76 2.65
C TYR A 375 5.83 -27.64 1.33
N VAL A 376 5.52 -26.56 0.62
CA VAL A 376 6.21 -26.07 -0.57
C VAL A 376 6.40 -24.57 -0.43
N ASP A 377 7.61 -24.09 -0.74
CA ASP A 377 7.94 -22.68 -0.82
C ASP A 377 7.86 -22.26 -2.28
N VAL A 378 7.05 -21.26 -2.59
CA VAL A 378 6.93 -20.69 -3.94
C VAL A 378 7.45 -19.27 -4.00
N GLU A 379 8.19 -18.95 -5.06
CA GLU A 379 8.41 -17.57 -5.47
C GLU A 379 7.10 -17.04 -6.07
N VAL A 380 6.49 -16.11 -5.35
CA VAL A 380 5.47 -15.20 -5.88
C VAL A 380 6.23 -14.02 -6.47
N PRO A 381 6.01 -13.64 -7.74
CA PRO A 381 6.50 -12.37 -8.27
C PRO A 381 6.03 -11.25 -7.35
N VAL A 382 6.94 -10.36 -6.94
CA VAL A 382 6.51 -9.11 -6.33
C VAL A 382 6.10 -8.24 -7.50
N THR A 383 4.82 -7.84 -7.58
CA THR A 383 4.40 -6.79 -8.51
C THR A 383 5.26 -5.56 -8.24
N ASP A 384 5.86 -4.94 -9.25
CA ASP A 384 6.67 -3.75 -9.02
C ASP A 384 5.74 -2.55 -8.85
N THR A 385 5.12 -2.48 -7.67
CA THR A 385 4.27 -1.36 -7.26
C THR A 385 5.08 -0.06 -7.19
N GLY A 386 6.41 -0.11 -7.28
CA GLY A 386 7.25 1.08 -7.37
C GLY A 386 6.91 1.94 -8.60
N ARG A 387 6.48 3.18 -8.35
CA ARG A 387 6.33 4.17 -9.41
C ARG A 387 7.69 4.53 -9.99
N ARG A 388 7.84 4.49 -11.31
CA ARG A 388 9.10 4.84 -11.99
C ARG A 388 9.03 6.23 -12.62
N THR A 389 10.15 6.94 -12.59
CA THR A 389 10.36 8.20 -13.32
C THR A 389 11.70 8.17 -14.06
N VAL A 390 11.78 8.81 -15.23
CA VAL A 390 13.00 8.86 -16.03
C VAL A 390 14.02 9.79 -15.38
N ALA A 391 15.13 9.22 -14.93
CA ALA A 391 16.24 9.92 -14.28
C ALA A 391 17.29 10.42 -15.29
N ASP A 392 17.63 9.62 -16.31
CA ASP A 392 18.53 10.00 -17.41
C ASP A 392 18.18 9.26 -18.72
N LEU A 393 18.56 9.85 -19.85
CA LEU A 393 18.31 9.33 -21.20
C LEU A 393 19.54 9.56 -22.11
N GLU A 394 20.34 8.50 -22.33
CA GLU A 394 21.52 8.56 -23.20
C GLU A 394 21.22 8.06 -24.61
N PHE A 395 21.45 8.90 -25.63
CA PHE A 395 21.31 8.52 -27.04
C PHE A 395 22.44 7.59 -27.52
N LEU A 396 22.07 6.38 -28.00
CA LEU A 396 22.99 5.32 -28.41
C LEU A 396 23.26 5.27 -29.93
N GLY A 397 22.36 5.80 -30.76
CA GLY A 397 22.57 5.90 -32.22
C GLY A 397 21.30 5.97 -33.06
N GLU A 398 21.51 6.13 -34.36
CA GLU A 398 20.49 6.23 -35.42
C GLU A 398 20.87 5.33 -36.61
N ILE A 399 19.89 4.65 -37.20
CA ILE A 399 20.01 3.97 -38.50
C ILE A 399 18.77 4.27 -39.36
N THR A 400 18.96 4.33 -40.69
CA THR A 400 17.86 4.39 -41.65
C THR A 400 17.88 3.17 -42.59
N LEU A 401 16.78 2.44 -42.67
CA LEU A 401 16.60 1.36 -43.65
C LEU A 401 16.25 1.91 -45.05
N PRO A 402 16.59 1.20 -46.15
CA PRO A 402 16.24 1.67 -47.50
C PRO A 402 14.73 1.69 -47.75
N THR A 403 14.19 2.79 -48.28
CA THR A 403 12.75 3.02 -48.58
C THR A 403 12.08 1.96 -49.48
N ASP A 404 12.86 1.25 -50.31
CA ASP A 404 12.42 0.16 -51.21
C ASP A 404 12.81 -1.24 -50.66
N LEU A 405 13.09 -1.39 -49.37
CA LEU A 405 13.48 -2.68 -48.78
C LEU A 405 12.34 -3.69 -48.90
N THR A 406 12.65 -4.91 -49.35
CA THR A 406 11.68 -6.01 -49.46
C THR A 406 12.15 -7.25 -48.72
N PHE A 407 11.28 -7.85 -47.92
CA PHE A 407 11.52 -9.10 -47.20
C PHE A 407 10.47 -10.15 -47.59
N GLU A 408 10.86 -11.39 -47.88
CA GLU A 408 10.00 -12.51 -48.36
C GLU A 408 9.01 -12.21 -49.52
N GLY A 409 9.05 -11.03 -50.13
CA GLY A 409 8.14 -10.57 -51.18
C GLY A 409 7.15 -9.48 -50.78
N THR A 410 7.17 -9.04 -49.52
CA THR A 410 6.49 -7.84 -49.00
C THR A 410 7.45 -6.64 -48.97
N GLN A 411 6.92 -5.41 -48.89
CA GLN A 411 7.72 -4.19 -48.72
C GLN A 411 7.80 -3.82 -47.24
N VAL A 412 9.01 -3.59 -46.75
CA VAL A 412 9.29 -3.15 -45.37
C VAL A 412 9.12 -1.62 -45.32
N GLY A 413 8.43 -1.14 -44.30
CA GLY A 413 7.81 0.20 -44.25
C GLY A 413 6.43 0.07 -43.62
N GLY A 414 5.77 1.19 -43.35
CA GLY A 414 4.52 1.19 -42.60
C GLY A 414 4.69 1.01 -41.09
N LEU A 415 5.87 1.25 -40.51
CA LEU A 415 6.19 0.79 -39.14
C LEU A 415 5.63 1.73 -38.07
N SER A 416 4.33 1.61 -37.81
CA SER A 416 3.56 2.43 -36.86
C SER A 416 3.72 1.98 -35.40
N GLY A 417 3.95 0.69 -35.11
CA GLY A 417 4.10 0.17 -33.74
C GLY A 417 5.17 -0.92 -33.59
N LEU A 418 5.69 -1.10 -32.37
CA LEU A 418 6.80 -2.00 -32.06
C LEU A 418 6.64 -2.60 -30.65
N THR A 419 6.88 -3.91 -30.49
CA THR A 419 6.94 -4.58 -29.18
C THR A 419 8.13 -5.53 -29.10
N TYR A 420 8.65 -5.79 -27.91
CA TYR A 420 9.84 -6.62 -27.68
C TYR A 420 9.53 -7.94 -26.97
N ASP A 421 10.02 -9.04 -27.54
CA ASP A 421 10.00 -10.38 -26.97
C ASP A 421 11.33 -10.66 -26.28
N ALA A 422 11.32 -10.59 -24.94
CA ALA A 422 12.49 -10.83 -24.12
C ALA A 422 12.92 -12.30 -24.05
N GLU A 423 12.02 -13.27 -24.26
CA GLU A 423 12.38 -14.70 -24.26
C GLU A 423 13.11 -15.09 -25.55
N ALA A 424 12.58 -14.64 -26.70
CA ALA A 424 13.18 -14.88 -28.00
C ALA A 424 14.29 -13.88 -28.36
N ASN A 425 14.39 -12.74 -27.65
CA ASN A 425 15.27 -11.60 -27.94
C ASN A 425 15.06 -11.09 -29.38
N VAL A 426 13.81 -10.75 -29.71
CA VAL A 426 13.41 -10.18 -31.02
C VAL A 426 12.35 -9.10 -30.82
N TYR A 427 12.08 -8.31 -31.85
CA TYR A 427 11.00 -7.32 -31.84
C TYR A 427 9.96 -7.66 -32.90
N TYR A 428 8.69 -7.35 -32.62
CA TYR A 428 7.60 -7.44 -33.58
C TYR A 428 7.16 -6.04 -33.98
N ALA A 429 7.30 -5.70 -35.26
CA ALA A 429 6.94 -4.40 -35.83
C ALA A 429 5.70 -4.54 -36.71
N ILE A 430 4.60 -3.88 -36.38
CA ILE A 430 3.38 -3.87 -37.20
C ILE A 430 3.58 -3.01 -38.46
N SER A 431 2.73 -3.22 -39.46
CA SER A 431 2.75 -2.51 -40.74
C SER A 431 1.35 -1.92 -41.02
N ASP A 432 1.24 -0.60 -41.07
CA ASP A 432 0.03 0.22 -41.37
C ASP A 432 -0.63 -0.13 -42.71
N ASP A 433 0.08 -0.84 -43.60
CA ASP A 433 -0.41 -1.22 -44.91
C ASP A 433 -1.76 -1.95 -44.77
N ARG A 434 -2.82 -1.18 -45.08
CA ARG A 434 -4.26 -1.49 -45.07
C ARG A 434 -4.64 -2.61 -46.05
N SER A 435 -3.86 -3.69 -46.07
CA SER A 435 -3.79 -4.76 -47.07
C SER A 435 -3.75 -4.28 -48.54
N GLN A 436 -3.11 -3.15 -48.84
CA GLN A 436 -3.08 -2.53 -50.16
C GLN A 436 -1.87 -2.94 -51.01
N LEU A 437 -0.66 -2.92 -50.44
CA LEU A 437 0.58 -3.26 -51.13
C LEU A 437 0.92 -4.74 -50.98
N SER A 438 0.72 -5.27 -49.77
CA SER A 438 0.83 -6.68 -49.38
C SER A 438 -0.29 -6.99 -48.36
N PRO A 439 -0.52 -8.27 -47.98
CA PRO A 439 -1.41 -8.56 -46.84
C PRO A 439 -0.95 -7.84 -45.57
N ALA A 440 -1.89 -7.48 -44.70
CA ALA A 440 -1.60 -6.98 -43.35
C ALA A 440 -0.71 -7.98 -42.59
N ARG A 441 0.28 -7.47 -41.88
CA ARG A 441 1.44 -8.24 -41.42
C ARG A 441 2.21 -7.51 -40.33
N PHE A 442 2.91 -8.26 -39.50
CA PHE A 442 4.03 -7.75 -38.72
C PHE A 442 5.35 -8.38 -39.19
N TYR A 443 6.45 -7.69 -38.95
CA TYR A 443 7.81 -8.15 -39.18
C TYR A 443 8.47 -8.56 -37.87
N THR A 444 9.27 -9.62 -37.89
CA THR A 444 10.19 -9.93 -36.80
C THR A 444 11.53 -9.27 -37.09
N LEU A 445 12.05 -8.49 -36.13
CA LEU A 445 13.32 -7.78 -36.22
C LEU A 445 14.32 -8.32 -35.18
N ASP A 446 15.58 -8.41 -35.58
CA ASP A 446 16.74 -8.50 -34.69
C ASP A 446 17.34 -7.09 -34.59
N ILE A 447 17.44 -6.53 -33.37
CA ILE A 447 18.08 -5.23 -33.10
C ILE A 447 19.17 -5.45 -32.04
N ASN A 448 20.41 -5.50 -32.50
CA ASN A 448 21.56 -5.90 -31.69
C ASN A 448 22.24 -4.70 -31.01
N LEU A 449 21.87 -4.39 -29.76
CA LEU A 449 22.53 -3.35 -28.95
C LEU A 449 23.64 -3.88 -28.02
N SER A 450 24.15 -5.09 -28.26
CA SER A 450 25.05 -5.79 -27.31
C SER A 450 26.43 -5.16 -27.12
N ASP A 451 26.81 -4.16 -27.92
CA ASP A 451 28.02 -3.35 -27.73
C ASP A 451 27.78 -1.95 -27.15
N GLY A 452 26.51 -1.59 -26.90
CA GLY A 452 26.10 -0.30 -26.36
C GLY A 452 25.93 0.81 -27.41
N SER A 453 25.76 0.48 -28.69
CA SER A 453 25.47 1.44 -29.74
C SER A 453 24.52 0.88 -30.81
N LEU A 454 23.93 1.76 -31.62
CA LEU A 454 23.11 1.39 -32.80
C LEU A 454 23.83 1.83 -34.08
N ASP A 455 24.24 0.88 -34.93
CA ASP A 455 24.91 1.15 -36.21
C ASP A 455 24.23 0.52 -37.45
N GLU A 456 24.74 0.82 -38.66
CA GLU A 456 24.23 0.35 -39.96
C GLU A 456 24.03 -1.19 -40.07
N SER A 457 24.57 -1.98 -39.16
CA SER A 457 24.53 -3.44 -39.18
C SER A 457 23.67 -4.10 -38.10
N ASP A 458 23.07 -3.33 -37.19
CA ASP A 458 22.40 -3.89 -36.00
C ASP A 458 20.91 -4.16 -36.17
N VAL A 459 20.21 -3.52 -37.13
CA VAL A 459 18.79 -3.78 -37.42
C VAL A 459 18.65 -4.72 -38.62
N ALA A 460 18.03 -5.88 -38.41
CA ALA A 460 17.77 -6.87 -39.46
C ALA A 460 16.35 -7.44 -39.40
N VAL A 461 15.63 -7.41 -40.53
CA VAL A 461 14.36 -8.15 -40.69
C VAL A 461 14.67 -9.64 -40.80
N THR A 462 14.08 -10.45 -39.92
CA THR A 462 14.35 -11.90 -39.80
C THR A 462 13.16 -12.78 -40.19
N ASP A 463 11.92 -12.32 -40.01
CA ASP A 463 10.70 -13.00 -40.45
C ASP A 463 9.57 -12.01 -40.82
N VAL A 464 8.49 -12.51 -41.43
CA VAL A 464 7.24 -11.76 -41.68
C VAL A 464 6.00 -12.64 -41.52
N THR A 465 5.09 -12.23 -40.63
CA THR A 465 3.86 -12.97 -40.32
C THR A 465 2.65 -12.22 -40.90
N THR A 466 1.82 -12.93 -41.68
CA THR A 466 0.56 -12.38 -42.21
C THR A 466 -0.56 -12.48 -41.17
N LEU A 467 -1.26 -11.38 -40.92
CA LEU A 467 -2.44 -11.34 -40.06
C LEU A 467 -3.66 -11.97 -40.75
N LEU A 468 -4.41 -12.77 -40.00
CA LEU A 468 -5.56 -13.56 -40.45
C LEU A 468 -6.78 -13.27 -39.57
N ASP A 469 -7.95 -13.12 -40.20
CA ASP A 469 -9.24 -13.03 -39.51
C ASP A 469 -9.55 -14.27 -38.66
N ALA A 470 -10.53 -14.18 -37.75
CA ALA A 470 -11.02 -15.32 -36.95
C ALA A 470 -11.51 -16.55 -37.78
N SER A 471 -11.60 -16.44 -39.11
CA SER A 471 -11.90 -17.54 -40.04
C SER A 471 -10.66 -18.09 -40.79
N GLY A 472 -9.45 -17.63 -40.44
CA GLY A 472 -8.17 -18.06 -41.01
C GLY A 472 -7.85 -17.50 -42.39
N ASN A 473 -8.43 -16.36 -42.77
CA ASN A 473 -8.19 -15.71 -44.07
C ASN A 473 -7.40 -14.40 -43.87
N PRO A 474 -6.46 -14.07 -44.76
CA PRO A 474 -5.86 -12.73 -44.76
C PRO A 474 -6.91 -11.65 -44.91
N PHE A 475 -6.75 -10.55 -44.18
CA PHE A 475 -7.64 -9.39 -44.26
C PHE A 475 -7.74 -8.83 -45.69
N ALA A 476 -8.86 -8.17 -45.97
CA ALA A 476 -9.12 -7.60 -47.29
C ALA A 476 -8.48 -6.21 -47.40
N ALA A 477 -8.13 -5.81 -48.62
CA ALA A 477 -7.67 -4.45 -48.90
C ALA A 477 -8.69 -3.41 -48.38
N GLN A 478 -8.21 -2.51 -47.54
CA GLN A 478 -8.94 -1.47 -46.81
C GLN A 478 -10.01 -2.01 -45.84
N SER A 479 -9.80 -3.18 -45.22
CA SER A 479 -10.69 -3.70 -44.16
C SER A 479 -10.19 -3.52 -42.73
N LEU A 480 -8.99 -2.96 -42.54
CA LEU A 480 -8.34 -2.65 -41.27
C LEU A 480 -7.28 -1.56 -41.50
N ASP A 481 -6.81 -0.97 -40.41
CA ASP A 481 -5.84 0.13 -40.33
C ASP A 481 -4.96 -0.10 -39.10
N PRO A 482 -3.91 -0.94 -39.16
CA PRO A 482 -3.21 -1.41 -37.96
C PRO A 482 -2.10 -0.44 -37.53
N GLU A 483 -2.20 0.14 -36.34
CA GLU A 483 -1.24 1.15 -35.86
C GLU A 483 -0.29 0.60 -34.79
N ALA A 484 -0.79 0.16 -33.62
CA ALA A 484 0.06 -0.35 -32.55
C ALA A 484 -0.09 -1.84 -32.23
N ILE A 485 0.89 -2.38 -31.50
CA ILE A 485 1.10 -3.81 -31.22
C ILE A 485 1.75 -3.99 -29.84
N ALA A 486 1.21 -4.90 -29.01
CA ALA A 486 1.74 -5.22 -27.69
C ALA A 486 1.79 -6.75 -27.46
N LEU A 487 2.89 -7.25 -26.89
CA LEU A 487 3.13 -8.68 -26.60
C LEU A 487 2.72 -9.04 -25.18
N THR A 488 1.85 -10.03 -25.02
CA THR A 488 1.40 -10.53 -23.72
C THR A 488 2.40 -11.52 -23.09
N PRO A 489 2.39 -11.69 -21.75
CA PRO A 489 3.24 -12.68 -21.07
C PRO A 489 3.00 -14.15 -21.47
N ASP A 490 1.84 -14.48 -22.04
CA ASP A 490 1.52 -15.84 -22.52
C ASP A 490 1.88 -16.07 -24.01
N GLY A 491 2.45 -15.08 -24.69
CA GLY A 491 2.97 -15.20 -26.05
C GLY A 491 1.90 -14.98 -27.14
N THR A 492 0.96 -14.07 -26.90
CA THR A 492 0.02 -13.54 -27.91
C THR A 492 0.24 -12.03 -28.11
N LEU A 493 -0.42 -11.44 -29.10
CA LEU A 493 -0.24 -10.06 -29.53
C LEU A 493 -1.59 -9.36 -29.54
N TYR A 494 -1.76 -8.30 -28.75
CA TYR A 494 -2.82 -7.34 -29.01
C TYR A 494 -2.40 -6.39 -30.13
N LEU A 495 -3.35 -6.04 -31.00
CA LEU A 495 -3.18 -5.07 -32.07
C LEU A 495 -4.34 -4.08 -32.10
N ALA A 496 -4.01 -2.79 -32.13
CA ALA A 496 -4.94 -1.69 -32.32
C ALA A 496 -5.17 -1.46 -33.82
N SER A 497 -6.37 -1.01 -34.18
CA SER A 497 -6.65 -0.53 -35.52
C SER A 497 -7.63 0.64 -35.49
N GLU A 498 -7.31 1.74 -36.18
CA GLU A 498 -8.22 2.88 -36.34
C GLU A 498 -9.55 2.51 -37.00
N GLY A 499 -9.53 1.49 -37.86
CA GLY A 499 -10.66 1.18 -38.73
C GLY A 499 -10.74 2.17 -39.89
N ASN A 500 -11.93 2.57 -40.33
CA ASN A 500 -12.03 3.50 -41.46
C ASN A 500 -13.38 4.23 -41.53
N VAL A 501 -13.43 5.42 -40.93
CA VAL A 501 -14.60 6.31 -40.90
C VAL A 501 -15.22 6.52 -42.29
N ASN A 502 -14.39 6.72 -43.32
CA ASN A 502 -14.85 6.97 -44.69
C ASN A 502 -15.53 5.75 -45.35
N ASN A 503 -15.18 4.54 -44.92
CA ASN A 503 -15.75 3.28 -45.42
C ASN A 503 -16.78 2.67 -44.45
N GLY A 504 -16.97 3.22 -43.25
CA GLY A 504 -17.85 2.70 -42.21
C GLY A 504 -17.30 1.45 -41.52
N ILE A 505 -15.97 1.37 -41.38
CA ILE A 505 -15.28 0.34 -40.61
C ILE A 505 -14.99 0.94 -39.23
N ALA A 506 -15.34 0.21 -38.18
CA ALA A 506 -15.09 0.61 -36.80
C ALA A 506 -13.61 0.35 -36.42
N PRO A 507 -13.08 1.08 -35.43
CA PRO A 507 -11.83 0.71 -34.78
C PRO A 507 -11.98 -0.62 -34.04
N PHE A 508 -10.85 -1.27 -33.71
CA PHE A 508 -10.82 -2.46 -32.85
C PHE A 508 -9.51 -2.56 -32.07
N ILE A 509 -9.53 -3.35 -31.00
CA ILE A 509 -8.34 -3.88 -30.33
C ILE A 509 -8.54 -5.40 -30.27
N ASN A 510 -7.72 -6.15 -30.99
CA ASN A 510 -7.92 -7.59 -31.18
C ASN A 510 -6.66 -8.36 -30.82
N GLU A 511 -6.84 -9.55 -30.27
CA GLU A 511 -5.75 -10.45 -29.90
C GLU A 511 -5.41 -11.40 -31.05
N PHE A 512 -4.13 -11.70 -31.23
CA PHE A 512 -3.58 -12.56 -32.27
C PHE A 512 -2.48 -13.47 -31.71
N SER A 513 -2.45 -14.72 -32.14
CA SER A 513 -1.26 -15.56 -31.93
C SER A 513 -0.04 -15.03 -32.70
N LEU A 514 1.18 -15.36 -32.26
CA LEU A 514 2.43 -15.14 -33.02
C LEU A 514 2.45 -15.78 -34.42
N ALA A 515 1.50 -16.67 -34.74
CA ALA A 515 1.29 -17.22 -36.08
C ALA A 515 0.37 -16.34 -36.97
N GLY A 516 -0.09 -15.19 -36.47
CA GLY A 516 -0.95 -14.22 -37.16
C GLY A 516 -2.45 -14.55 -37.13
N GLN A 517 -2.88 -15.61 -36.45
CA GLN A 517 -4.31 -15.95 -36.32
C GLN A 517 -4.97 -15.13 -35.20
N GLN A 518 -6.00 -14.36 -35.53
CA GLN A 518 -6.87 -13.68 -34.54
C GLN A 518 -7.49 -14.71 -33.58
N LEU A 519 -7.46 -14.39 -32.28
CA LEU A 519 -7.94 -15.21 -31.18
C LEU A 519 -9.22 -14.63 -30.55
N SER A 520 -9.18 -13.37 -30.14
CA SER A 520 -10.26 -12.66 -29.45
C SER A 520 -10.41 -11.20 -29.92
N GLU A 521 -11.35 -10.47 -29.31
CA GLU A 521 -11.62 -9.03 -29.53
C GLU A 521 -12.00 -8.36 -28.20
N LEU A 522 -11.44 -7.19 -27.91
CA LEU A 522 -11.83 -6.37 -26.75
C LEU A 522 -13.01 -5.44 -27.11
N PRO A 523 -13.90 -5.13 -26.15
CA PRO A 523 -15.04 -4.25 -26.39
C PRO A 523 -14.60 -2.81 -26.63
N ILE A 524 -15.19 -2.15 -27.63
CA ILE A 524 -15.01 -0.72 -27.91
C ILE A 524 -16.29 0.03 -27.54
N ASP A 525 -16.19 1.09 -26.74
CA ASP A 525 -17.35 1.88 -26.34
C ASP A 525 -18.02 2.59 -27.54
N ALA A 526 -19.33 2.77 -27.45
CA ALA A 526 -20.14 3.42 -28.48
C ALA A 526 -19.70 4.87 -28.78
N LYS A 527 -19.06 5.58 -27.85
CA LYS A 527 -18.52 6.93 -28.03
C LYS A 527 -17.40 7.01 -29.06
N PHE A 528 -16.61 5.94 -29.24
CA PHE A 528 -15.55 5.86 -30.25
C PHE A 528 -16.08 5.49 -31.63
N LEU A 529 -17.22 4.78 -31.72
CA LEU A 529 -17.73 4.27 -32.99
C LEU A 529 -18.11 5.41 -33.97
N PRO A 530 -17.62 5.40 -35.22
CA PRO A 530 -17.78 6.55 -36.13
C PRO A 530 -19.24 6.77 -36.56
N THR A 531 -19.79 7.94 -36.22
CA THR A 531 -21.12 8.41 -36.66
C THR A 531 -21.02 9.74 -37.42
N PRO A 532 -22.10 10.25 -38.03
CA PRO A 532 -22.10 11.57 -38.65
C PRO A 532 -21.98 12.76 -37.68
N ALA A 533 -21.91 12.53 -36.37
CA ALA A 533 -21.92 13.57 -35.33
C ALA A 533 -21.00 13.30 -34.12
N SER A 534 -20.43 12.08 -34.01
CA SER A 534 -19.61 11.63 -32.87
C SER A 534 -18.67 10.50 -33.32
N GLY A 535 -17.72 10.12 -32.48
CA GLY A 535 -16.78 9.03 -32.75
C GLY A 535 -15.43 9.49 -33.28
N ILE A 536 -14.56 8.50 -33.50
CA ILE A 536 -13.21 8.71 -34.00
C ILE A 536 -13.17 9.53 -35.29
N ARG A 537 -12.07 10.23 -35.48
CA ARG A 537 -11.76 10.95 -36.73
C ARG A 537 -11.02 10.01 -37.68
N PRO A 538 -10.98 10.28 -38.99
CA PRO A 538 -10.18 9.48 -39.91
C PRO A 538 -8.69 9.85 -39.78
N ASN A 539 -7.81 8.87 -39.54
CA ASN A 539 -6.36 9.07 -39.38
C ASN A 539 -6.03 9.98 -38.19
N LEU A 540 -6.70 9.70 -37.06
CA LEU A 540 -6.69 10.42 -35.79
C LEU A 540 -7.39 9.56 -34.68
N ALA A 541 -7.29 8.23 -34.72
CA ALA A 541 -8.01 7.28 -33.86
C ALA A 541 -7.05 6.51 -32.94
N PHE A 542 -7.28 5.22 -32.64
CA PHE A 542 -6.39 4.44 -31.76
C PHE A 542 -5.02 4.21 -32.43
N GLU A 543 -4.06 5.05 -32.09
CA GLU A 543 -2.68 4.99 -32.59
C GLU A 543 -1.78 4.15 -31.67
N SER A 544 -1.95 4.27 -30.35
CA SER A 544 -1.03 3.67 -29.36
C SER A 544 -1.52 2.36 -28.75
N LEU A 545 -0.59 1.51 -28.28
CA LEU A 545 -0.94 0.29 -27.54
C LEU A 545 0.20 -0.23 -26.67
N THR A 546 -0.06 -0.36 -25.36
CA THR A 546 0.92 -0.88 -24.40
C THR A 546 0.28 -1.74 -23.32
N LEU A 547 1.11 -2.49 -22.60
CA LEU A 547 0.74 -3.33 -21.47
C LEU A 547 1.52 -2.87 -20.23
N SER A 548 0.91 -2.93 -19.06
CA SER A 548 1.66 -2.86 -17.80
C SER A 548 2.72 -3.97 -17.74
N PRO A 549 3.89 -3.76 -17.10
CA PRO A 549 4.93 -4.78 -16.94
C PRO A 549 4.45 -6.15 -16.42
N ASP A 550 3.44 -6.20 -15.55
CA ASP A 550 2.79 -7.42 -15.06
C ASP A 550 1.88 -8.12 -16.09
N GLY A 551 1.50 -7.41 -17.16
CA GLY A 551 0.58 -7.86 -18.21
C GLY A 551 -0.91 -7.84 -17.84
N ARG A 552 -1.29 -7.27 -16.69
CA ARG A 552 -2.68 -7.19 -16.21
C ARG A 552 -3.51 -6.15 -16.96
N TYR A 553 -2.94 -4.98 -17.21
CA TYR A 553 -3.61 -3.85 -17.83
C TYR A 553 -3.12 -3.59 -19.25
N LEU A 554 -4.05 -3.31 -20.15
CA LEU A 554 -3.77 -2.84 -21.51
C LEU A 554 -4.22 -1.39 -21.64
N TYR A 555 -3.37 -0.56 -22.22
CA TYR A 555 -3.64 0.86 -22.46
C TYR A 555 -3.56 1.17 -23.96
N THR A 556 -4.51 1.94 -24.46
CA THR A 556 -4.51 2.53 -25.80
C THR A 556 -4.93 3.99 -25.70
N ALA A 557 -4.65 4.82 -26.70
CA ALA A 557 -5.12 6.20 -26.74
C ALA A 557 -5.47 6.65 -28.15
N THR A 558 -6.32 7.68 -28.25
CA THR A 558 -6.61 8.31 -29.54
C THR A 558 -5.53 9.32 -29.94
N GLU A 559 -5.23 9.51 -31.23
CA GLU A 559 -4.25 10.51 -31.66
C GLU A 559 -4.65 11.93 -31.23
N ASN A 560 -5.96 12.18 -31.20
CA ASN A 560 -6.60 13.48 -30.98
C ASN A 560 -8.01 13.29 -30.37
N ALA A 561 -8.68 14.39 -30.05
CA ALA A 561 -10.07 14.40 -29.59
C ALA A 561 -11.05 13.70 -30.53
N LEU A 562 -12.05 13.02 -29.96
CA LEU A 562 -13.18 12.49 -30.72
C LEU A 562 -13.96 13.64 -31.39
N SER A 563 -14.85 13.31 -32.33
CA SER A 563 -15.62 14.30 -33.09
C SER A 563 -16.47 15.23 -32.22
N GLN A 564 -16.85 14.76 -31.02
CA GLN A 564 -17.66 15.49 -30.04
C GLN A 564 -16.86 16.16 -28.91
N ASP A 565 -15.61 15.75 -28.67
CA ASP A 565 -14.79 16.24 -27.53
C ASP A 565 -14.11 17.60 -27.81
N GLY A 566 -14.10 18.06 -29.07
CA GLY A 566 -13.52 19.37 -29.43
C GLY A 566 -12.95 19.44 -30.85
N PRO A 567 -12.10 20.42 -31.18
CA PRO A 567 -11.29 20.38 -32.39
C PRO A 567 -10.10 19.40 -32.26
N ALA A 568 -9.53 19.02 -33.41
CA ALA A 568 -8.20 18.43 -33.45
C ALA A 568 -7.13 19.55 -33.29
N ALA A 569 -5.94 19.17 -32.84
CA ALA A 569 -4.84 20.08 -32.54
C ALA A 569 -4.50 20.95 -33.75
N ASN A 570 -4.25 22.24 -33.50
CA ASN A 570 -4.03 23.23 -34.55
C ASN A 570 -3.02 24.30 -34.08
N LEU A 571 -2.83 25.37 -34.85
CA LEU A 571 -1.82 26.40 -34.56
C LEU A 571 -2.20 27.36 -33.41
N GLU A 572 -3.44 27.32 -32.93
CA GLU A 572 -3.96 28.20 -31.87
C GLU A 572 -4.29 27.42 -30.58
N GLU A 573 -4.70 26.15 -30.68
CA GLU A 573 -5.22 25.31 -29.58
C GLU A 573 -4.76 23.84 -29.73
N GLY A 574 -4.62 23.13 -28.61
CA GLY A 574 -4.32 21.69 -28.53
C GLY A 574 -5.55 20.79 -28.77
N SER A 575 -5.55 19.58 -28.21
CA SER A 575 -6.68 18.62 -28.35
C SER A 575 -6.77 17.63 -27.19
N LEU A 576 -7.99 17.34 -26.72
CA LEU A 576 -8.26 16.38 -25.64
C LEU A 576 -8.31 14.93 -26.17
N SER A 577 -7.18 14.22 -26.18
CA SER A 577 -7.13 12.77 -26.43
C SER A 577 -7.69 11.98 -25.24
N ARG A 578 -8.14 10.75 -25.49
CA ARG A 578 -8.57 9.79 -24.44
C ARG A 578 -7.62 8.60 -24.41
N ILE A 579 -6.97 8.37 -23.27
CA ILE A 579 -6.34 7.08 -22.92
C ILE A 579 -7.45 6.16 -22.39
N VAL A 580 -7.45 4.89 -22.77
CA VAL A 580 -8.41 3.86 -22.31
C VAL A 580 -7.64 2.76 -21.59
N LYS A 581 -8.00 2.47 -20.34
CA LYS A 581 -7.44 1.36 -19.52
C LYS A 581 -8.37 0.14 -19.60
N TYR A 582 -7.82 -1.00 -20.00
CA TYR A 582 -8.49 -2.30 -20.00
C TYR A 582 -7.89 -3.20 -18.91
N ASP A 583 -8.75 -3.91 -18.18
CA ASP A 583 -8.35 -5.04 -17.33
C ASP A 583 -8.46 -6.32 -18.19
N LEU A 584 -7.33 -6.98 -18.44
CA LEU A 584 -7.30 -8.16 -19.31
C LEU A 584 -7.82 -9.44 -18.64
N ALA A 585 -7.83 -9.51 -17.30
CA ALA A 585 -8.44 -10.63 -16.58
C ALA A 585 -9.97 -10.55 -16.65
N ARG A 586 -10.53 -9.34 -16.69
CA ARG A 586 -11.97 -9.08 -16.89
C ARG A 586 -12.38 -9.03 -18.36
N GLY A 587 -11.48 -8.62 -19.26
CA GLY A 587 -11.73 -8.44 -20.69
C GLY A 587 -12.55 -7.18 -21.02
N GLU A 588 -12.53 -6.18 -20.14
CA GLU A 588 -13.39 -4.99 -20.19
C GLU A 588 -12.56 -3.70 -19.99
N ALA A 589 -13.03 -2.58 -20.55
CA ALA A 589 -12.48 -1.26 -20.26
C ALA A 589 -12.94 -0.81 -18.87
N ILE A 590 -12.02 -0.34 -18.04
CA ILE A 590 -12.28 0.01 -16.63
C ILE A 590 -12.08 1.50 -16.30
N ALA A 591 -11.38 2.26 -17.14
CA ALA A 591 -11.26 3.72 -17.01
C ALA A 591 -10.92 4.38 -18.36
N GLU A 592 -11.19 5.68 -18.49
CA GLU A 592 -10.68 6.55 -19.55
C GLU A 592 -10.09 7.83 -18.95
N TYR A 593 -8.88 8.24 -19.36
CA TYR A 593 -8.21 9.45 -18.86
C TYR A 593 -7.95 10.46 -19.98
N VAL A 594 -8.02 11.75 -19.67
CA VAL A 594 -7.80 12.82 -20.67
C VAL A 594 -6.31 13.15 -20.81
N TYR A 595 -5.78 13.02 -22.02
CA TYR A 595 -4.43 13.43 -22.40
C TYR A 595 -4.50 14.70 -23.26
N GLU A 596 -3.77 15.74 -22.87
CA GLU A 596 -3.70 16.97 -23.65
C GLU A 596 -2.61 16.91 -24.73
N VAL A 597 -3.04 16.83 -25.99
CA VAL A 597 -2.17 16.90 -27.16
C VAL A 597 -1.80 18.35 -27.43
N GLU A 598 -0.49 18.62 -27.56
CA GLU A 598 0.05 19.96 -27.77
C GLU A 598 -0.46 20.63 -29.05
N ALA A 599 -0.49 21.97 -29.05
CA ALA A 599 -0.77 22.74 -30.24
C ALA A 599 0.33 22.54 -31.32
N VAL A 600 -0.04 22.67 -32.59
CA VAL A 600 0.89 22.49 -33.73
C VAL A 600 2.05 23.51 -33.63
N PRO A 601 3.31 23.08 -33.38
CA PRO A 601 4.39 23.99 -33.03
C PRO A 601 4.87 24.87 -34.19
N THR A 602 4.68 24.43 -35.44
CA THR A 602 5.21 25.12 -36.63
C THR A 602 4.17 25.27 -37.73
N ALA A 603 3.94 26.51 -38.18
CA ALA A 603 3.05 26.79 -39.31
C ALA A 603 3.59 26.23 -40.66
N PRO A 604 2.74 25.57 -41.47
CA PRO A 604 3.14 24.97 -42.75
C PRO A 604 3.39 26.01 -43.85
N VAL A 605 4.05 25.59 -44.93
CA VAL A 605 4.52 26.45 -46.03
C VAL A 605 4.06 25.91 -47.40
N PRO A 606 3.02 26.51 -48.02
CA PRO A 606 2.32 27.73 -47.62
C PRO A 606 1.39 27.52 -46.41
N ALA A 607 1.05 28.60 -45.68
CA ALA A 607 0.16 28.58 -44.51
C ALA A 607 -1.32 28.25 -44.78
N THR A 608 -1.61 27.53 -45.87
CA THR A 608 -2.90 26.91 -46.19
C THR A 608 -2.73 25.43 -46.58
N ALA A 609 -1.54 24.88 -46.32
CA ALA A 609 -1.19 23.50 -46.52
C ALA A 609 -1.49 22.70 -45.25
N PHE A 610 -1.27 21.39 -45.28
CA PHE A 610 -1.61 20.49 -44.18
C PHE A 610 -0.62 20.61 -43.02
N SER A 611 -1.13 20.46 -41.80
CA SER A 611 -0.35 20.33 -40.56
C SER A 611 -1.23 19.77 -39.44
N ASP A 612 -0.63 18.99 -38.54
CA ASP A 612 -1.24 18.28 -37.42
C ASP A 612 -0.25 18.17 -36.24
N ASN A 613 -0.74 17.71 -35.09
CA ASN A 613 0.04 17.17 -33.98
C ASN A 613 -0.81 16.09 -33.31
N GLY A 614 -0.19 15.06 -32.75
CA GLY A 614 -0.89 13.88 -32.28
C GLY A 614 -0.09 13.07 -31.27
N LEU A 615 -0.79 12.43 -30.33
CA LEU A 615 -0.25 11.35 -29.49
C LEU A 615 -0.17 10.08 -30.35
N VAL A 616 1.04 9.67 -30.72
CA VAL A 616 1.23 8.54 -31.65
C VAL A 616 1.62 7.24 -30.96
N GLU A 617 2.20 7.28 -29.76
CA GLU A 617 2.49 6.05 -29.00
C GLU A 617 2.52 6.28 -27.49
N LEU A 618 2.23 5.20 -26.74
CA LEU A 618 2.39 5.09 -25.30
C LEU A 618 3.22 3.84 -24.97
N LEU A 619 4.06 3.92 -23.96
CA LEU A 619 4.80 2.79 -23.41
C LEU A 619 4.74 2.83 -21.89
N ALA A 620 4.05 1.87 -21.26
CA ALA A 620 4.00 1.80 -19.80
C ALA A 620 5.40 1.50 -19.23
N ILE A 621 5.77 2.20 -18.15
CA ILE A 621 7.09 2.06 -17.50
C ILE A 621 7.00 1.42 -16.11
N ASP A 622 5.81 1.42 -15.50
CA ASP A 622 5.44 0.74 -14.26
C ASP A 622 4.01 0.17 -14.35
N ASP A 623 3.58 -0.58 -13.33
CA ASP A 623 2.26 -1.21 -13.27
C ASP A 623 1.13 -0.23 -12.86
N ASN A 624 1.48 0.98 -12.40
CA ASN A 624 0.55 1.95 -11.81
C ASN A 624 -0.05 2.93 -12.83
N GLY A 625 0.46 2.99 -14.06
CA GLY A 625 -0.02 3.94 -15.09
C GLY A 625 0.91 5.13 -15.33
N SER A 626 2.22 4.98 -15.10
CA SER A 626 3.22 5.87 -15.67
C SER A 626 3.60 5.40 -17.07
N PHE A 627 3.73 6.33 -18.02
CA PHE A 627 4.06 6.05 -19.41
C PHE A 627 5.15 6.97 -19.96
N LEU A 628 5.84 6.49 -20.98
CA LEU A 628 6.43 7.34 -21.99
C LEU A 628 5.42 7.59 -23.10
N ALA A 629 5.19 8.84 -23.47
CA ALA A 629 4.31 9.26 -24.55
C ALA A 629 5.09 9.92 -25.68
N LEU A 630 4.85 9.50 -26.92
CA LEU A 630 5.46 10.08 -28.12
C LEU A 630 4.43 10.99 -28.81
N GLU A 631 4.75 12.27 -29.00
CA GLU A 631 3.98 13.14 -29.89
C GLU A 631 4.73 13.43 -31.19
N ARG A 632 3.98 13.42 -32.30
CA ARG A 632 4.48 13.70 -33.66
C ARG A 632 3.62 14.76 -34.33
N SER A 633 4.23 15.91 -34.64
CA SER A 633 3.65 16.95 -35.49
C SER A 633 4.26 16.92 -36.88
N PHE A 634 3.44 16.97 -37.94
CA PHE A 634 3.89 17.26 -39.28
C PHE A 634 3.41 18.65 -39.75
N ALA A 635 4.25 19.35 -40.51
CA ALA A 635 3.84 20.57 -41.22
C ALA A 635 4.38 20.58 -42.66
N GLU A 636 3.48 20.63 -43.66
CA GLU A 636 3.85 20.56 -45.07
C GLU A 636 4.85 21.68 -45.43
N GLY A 637 6.02 21.28 -45.92
CA GLY A 637 7.10 22.21 -46.31
C GLY A 637 8.06 22.60 -45.19
N GLN A 638 7.87 22.06 -43.98
CA GLN A 638 8.81 22.17 -42.85
C GLN A 638 9.43 20.80 -42.55
N GLY A 639 8.60 19.78 -42.27
CA GLY A 639 9.04 18.46 -41.81
C GLY A 639 8.23 18.00 -40.60
N ASN A 640 8.80 17.07 -39.83
CA ASN A 640 8.26 16.62 -38.55
C ASN A 640 8.93 17.34 -37.38
N THR A 641 8.19 17.46 -36.28
CA THR A 641 8.71 17.76 -34.94
C THR A 641 8.21 16.64 -34.02
N VAL A 642 9.11 16.00 -33.27
CA VAL A 642 8.79 14.83 -32.46
C VAL A 642 9.35 15.03 -31.06
N LYS A 643 8.51 14.76 -30.05
CA LYS A 643 8.83 14.93 -28.63
C LYS A 643 8.47 13.69 -27.84
N LEU A 644 9.30 13.39 -26.85
CA LEU A 644 9.07 12.34 -25.86
C LEU A 644 8.71 12.99 -24.52
N TYR A 645 7.64 12.52 -23.90
CA TYR A 645 7.18 12.95 -22.58
C TYR A 645 7.13 11.76 -21.62
N GLU A 646 7.31 12.00 -20.33
CA GLU A 646 6.81 11.14 -19.26
C GLU A 646 5.42 11.65 -18.89
N VAL A 647 4.44 10.75 -18.79
CA VAL A 647 3.06 11.08 -18.42
C VAL A 647 2.51 10.10 -17.39
N ARG A 648 1.55 10.55 -16.58
CA ARG A 648 0.99 9.78 -15.46
C ARG A 648 -0.53 9.87 -15.44
N SER A 649 -1.22 8.72 -15.43
CA SER A 649 -2.69 8.65 -15.29
C SER A 649 -3.15 8.30 -13.86
N GLN A 650 -2.21 8.12 -12.93
CA GLN A 650 -2.45 7.94 -11.50
C GLN A 650 -3.30 9.09 -10.92
N GLY A 651 -4.42 8.76 -10.29
CA GLY A 651 -5.32 9.72 -9.65
C GLY A 651 -6.01 10.69 -10.60
N LYS A 652 -6.03 10.38 -11.91
CA LYS A 652 -6.60 11.29 -12.92
C LYS A 652 -8.06 10.98 -13.18
N LEU A 653 -8.80 12.01 -13.57
CA LEU A 653 -10.25 11.93 -13.67
C LEU A 653 -10.70 10.84 -14.66
N ASP A 654 -11.52 9.89 -14.21
CA ASP A 654 -12.11 8.86 -15.05
C ASP A 654 -13.30 9.40 -15.85
N VAL A 655 -13.01 9.78 -17.10
CA VAL A 655 -14.00 10.25 -18.06
C VAL A 655 -14.68 9.12 -18.84
N GLN A 656 -14.58 7.85 -18.40
CA GLN A 656 -15.30 6.72 -19.02
C GLN A 656 -16.82 6.95 -19.01
N GLY A 657 -17.36 7.52 -17.93
CA GLY A 657 -18.77 7.90 -17.85
C GLY A 657 -19.17 9.07 -18.78
N VAL A 658 -18.22 9.89 -19.22
CA VAL A 658 -18.44 11.14 -19.95
C VAL A 658 -18.42 10.92 -21.47
N PHE A 659 -19.49 11.34 -22.15
CA PHE A 659 -19.67 11.13 -23.60
C PHE A 659 -19.10 12.26 -24.47
N ASP A 660 -19.20 13.51 -24.00
CA ASP A 660 -18.74 14.73 -24.68
C ASP A 660 -17.84 15.53 -23.72
N LEU A 661 -16.58 15.81 -24.08
CA LEU A 661 -15.68 16.73 -23.34
C LEU A 661 -15.80 18.20 -23.79
N PHE A 662 -16.91 18.58 -24.43
CA PHE A 662 -17.12 19.92 -24.97
C PHE A 662 -18.48 20.51 -24.57
N ARG A 663 -18.47 21.66 -23.90
CA ARG A 663 -19.68 22.42 -23.53
C ARG A 663 -20.28 23.11 -24.76
N GLU A 664 -21.48 22.68 -25.18
CA GLU A 664 -22.21 23.33 -26.29
C GLU A 664 -22.85 24.69 -25.90
N GLU A 665 -23.14 24.91 -24.62
CA GLU A 665 -23.78 26.14 -24.11
C GLU A 665 -22.77 27.05 -23.38
N ALA A 666 -23.09 28.34 -23.29
CA ALA A 666 -22.28 29.33 -22.58
C ALA A 666 -22.74 29.42 -21.12
N LEU A 667 -21.79 29.53 -20.18
CA LEU A 667 -22.09 29.67 -18.75
C LEU A 667 -21.98 31.14 -18.29
N GLU A 668 -22.63 31.45 -17.17
CA GLU A 668 -22.50 32.72 -16.44
C GLU A 668 -21.98 32.41 -15.03
N GLU A 669 -20.73 32.76 -14.77
CA GLU A 669 -19.98 32.42 -13.56
C GLU A 669 -19.27 33.68 -13.06
N ASP A 670 -19.42 34.00 -11.77
CA ASP A 670 -19.00 35.27 -11.13
C ASP A 670 -19.37 36.59 -11.85
N GLY A 671 -20.29 36.51 -12.80
CA GLY A 671 -20.71 37.62 -13.66
C GLY A 671 -19.86 37.84 -14.91
N GLU A 672 -18.87 36.98 -15.16
CA GLU A 672 -18.25 36.74 -16.47
C GLU A 672 -19.19 35.85 -17.32
N VAL A 673 -18.93 35.77 -18.63
CA VAL A 673 -19.69 34.89 -19.55
C VAL A 673 -18.69 34.01 -20.27
N ILE A 674 -18.64 32.74 -19.87
CA ILE A 674 -17.75 31.74 -20.42
C ILE A 674 -18.35 31.21 -21.73
N PRO A 675 -17.64 31.28 -22.86
CA PRO A 675 -18.15 30.80 -24.14
C PRO A 675 -18.17 29.26 -24.22
N PRO A 676 -18.93 28.65 -25.15
CA PRO A 676 -18.83 27.23 -25.47
C PRO A 676 -17.38 26.86 -25.85
N GLY A 677 -16.86 25.79 -25.26
CA GLY A 677 -15.47 25.35 -25.34
C GLY A 677 -15.29 23.95 -24.78
N PRO A 678 -14.07 23.39 -24.77
CA PRO A 678 -13.78 22.19 -23.97
C PRO A 678 -14.14 22.42 -22.49
N PHE A 679 -14.34 21.33 -21.75
CA PHE A 679 -14.18 21.37 -20.31
C PHE A 679 -12.70 21.48 -19.97
N GLU A 680 -12.38 22.19 -18.89
CA GLU A 680 -11.14 21.97 -18.15
C GLU A 680 -11.32 20.64 -17.40
N VAL A 681 -10.30 19.79 -17.35
CA VAL A 681 -10.39 18.47 -16.72
C VAL A 681 -9.36 18.43 -15.62
N ASP A 682 -9.84 18.34 -14.37
CA ASP A 682 -8.97 18.44 -13.19
C ASP A 682 -9.10 17.18 -12.31
N PRO A 683 -8.00 16.48 -12.01
CA PRO A 683 -6.72 16.55 -12.71
C PRO A 683 -6.71 15.74 -14.03
N ALA A 684 -6.24 16.35 -15.11
CA ALA A 684 -5.89 15.66 -16.36
C ALA A 684 -4.57 14.87 -16.24
N VAL A 685 -4.25 14.05 -17.25
CA VAL A 685 -2.97 13.30 -17.34
C VAL A 685 -1.80 14.28 -17.28
N SER A 686 -0.99 14.17 -16.22
CA SER A 686 0.16 15.05 -16.02
C SER A 686 1.28 14.70 -16.99
N LYS A 687 2.07 15.70 -17.40
CA LYS A 687 2.96 15.61 -18.57
C LYS A 687 4.26 16.40 -18.39
N ARG A 688 5.39 15.70 -18.51
CA ARG A 688 6.75 16.25 -18.40
C ARG A 688 7.53 15.98 -19.68
N GLU A 689 8.02 17.03 -20.35
CA GLU A 689 8.89 16.87 -21.54
C GLU A 689 10.24 16.27 -21.13
N ILE A 690 10.64 15.19 -21.82
CA ILE A 690 11.91 14.48 -21.61
C ILE A 690 12.92 14.81 -22.70
N LEU A 691 12.46 14.93 -23.96
CA LEU A 691 13.33 15.14 -25.12
C LEU A 691 12.59 15.76 -26.32
N ASP A 692 13.15 16.82 -26.91
CA ASP A 692 12.83 17.26 -28.28
C ASP A 692 13.91 16.74 -29.25
N ILE A 693 13.51 15.84 -30.15
CA ILE A 693 14.46 15.07 -30.97
C ILE A 693 15.26 15.96 -31.93
N GLU A 694 14.67 17.04 -32.48
CA GLU A 694 15.42 17.96 -33.34
C GLU A 694 16.23 18.96 -32.51
N ALA A 695 15.65 19.54 -31.45
CA ALA A 695 16.28 20.59 -30.68
C ALA A 695 17.49 20.10 -29.86
N ASP A 696 17.39 18.93 -29.24
CA ASP A 696 18.40 18.42 -28.30
C ASP A 696 19.46 17.55 -28.98
N LEU A 697 19.05 16.64 -29.89
CA LEU A 697 19.99 15.75 -30.59
C LEU A 697 20.56 16.38 -31.87
N GLY A 698 19.84 17.34 -32.48
CA GLY A 698 20.22 17.90 -33.79
C GLY A 698 20.05 16.92 -34.96
N ILE A 699 19.19 15.91 -34.79
CA ILE A 699 18.79 14.91 -35.79
C ILE A 699 17.47 15.38 -36.41
N ALA A 700 17.27 15.14 -37.71
CA ALA A 700 15.97 15.40 -38.33
C ALA A 700 15.09 14.16 -38.13
N PRO A 701 13.98 14.23 -37.36
CA PRO A 701 13.07 13.10 -37.22
C PRO A 701 12.30 12.85 -38.52
N ASP A 702 12.11 11.59 -38.87
CA ASP A 702 11.10 11.16 -39.85
C ASP A 702 9.76 10.92 -39.13
N ASN A 703 8.83 10.14 -39.68
CA ASN A 703 7.51 9.88 -39.08
C ASN A 703 7.59 8.92 -37.87
N LEU A 704 8.30 9.30 -36.82
CA LEU A 704 8.52 8.49 -35.62
C LEU A 704 7.20 8.27 -34.89
N GLU A 705 6.76 7.01 -34.87
CA GLU A 705 5.43 6.61 -34.40
C GLU A 705 5.48 5.36 -33.51
N ALA A 706 6.51 4.52 -33.60
CA ALA A 706 6.63 3.33 -32.77
C ALA A 706 7.63 3.50 -31.61
N LEU A 707 7.31 3.01 -30.41
CA LEU A 707 8.13 3.11 -29.20
C LEU A 707 8.11 1.78 -28.41
N THR A 708 9.28 1.26 -28.02
CA THR A 708 9.32 0.08 -27.13
C THR A 708 10.63 -0.08 -26.36
N PHE A 709 10.61 -0.87 -25.28
CA PHE A 709 11.82 -1.29 -24.59
C PHE A 709 12.55 -2.42 -25.33
N GLY A 710 13.87 -2.50 -25.19
CA GLY A 710 14.69 -3.59 -25.73
C GLY A 710 15.37 -4.44 -24.64
N PRO A 711 16.52 -5.09 -24.92
CA PRO A 711 17.29 -5.78 -23.89
C PRO A 711 17.99 -4.80 -22.93
N THR A 712 18.09 -5.15 -21.65
CA THR A 712 18.92 -4.42 -20.69
C THR A 712 20.41 -4.44 -21.09
N LEU A 713 21.08 -3.30 -21.02
CA LEU A 713 22.51 -3.14 -21.31
C LEU A 713 23.40 -3.81 -20.25
N ALA A 714 24.67 -4.01 -20.61
CA ALA A 714 25.67 -4.63 -19.74
C ALA A 714 26.05 -3.80 -18.48
N ASP A 715 25.63 -2.54 -18.40
CA ASP A 715 25.74 -1.68 -17.23
C ASP A 715 24.49 -1.68 -16.33
N GLY A 716 23.39 -2.33 -16.77
CA GLY A 716 22.13 -2.47 -16.05
C GLY A 716 21.00 -1.59 -16.57
N ARG A 717 21.27 -0.68 -17.51
CA ARG A 717 20.29 0.29 -18.01
C ARG A 717 19.35 -0.30 -19.03
N GLN A 718 18.11 0.18 -19.08
CA GLN A 718 17.11 -0.34 -19.98
C GLN A 718 17.24 0.33 -21.35
N THR A 719 17.23 -0.42 -22.47
CA THR A 719 17.22 0.23 -23.79
C THR A 719 15.81 0.62 -24.20
N LEU A 720 15.68 1.75 -24.89
CA LEU A 720 14.46 2.26 -25.51
C LEU A 720 14.69 2.42 -27.02
N ILE A 721 13.76 1.94 -27.83
CA ILE A 721 13.81 1.98 -29.30
C ILE A 721 12.64 2.83 -29.80
N ILE A 722 12.94 3.78 -30.68
CA ILE A 722 11.93 4.55 -31.43
C ILE A 722 12.08 4.22 -32.91
N ALA A 723 11.00 3.97 -33.64
CA ALA A 723 11.03 3.72 -35.08
C ALA A 723 10.02 4.58 -35.85
N SER A 724 10.30 4.84 -37.12
CA SER A 724 9.40 5.60 -37.99
C SER A 724 8.67 4.75 -39.01
N ASP A 725 7.41 5.11 -39.19
CA ASP A 725 6.74 4.89 -40.45
C ASP A 725 7.43 5.69 -41.57
N ASN A 726 7.33 5.18 -42.80
CA ASN A 726 7.77 5.83 -44.02
C ASN A 726 6.62 6.14 -45.00
N ASN A 727 5.35 5.91 -44.63
CA ASN A 727 4.13 6.06 -45.44
C ASN A 727 4.22 5.35 -46.83
N PHE A 728 5.13 4.38 -46.98
CA PHE A 728 5.61 3.83 -48.26
C PHE A 728 5.99 4.90 -49.32
N SER A 729 6.57 6.02 -48.86
CA SER A 729 6.81 7.24 -49.63
C SER A 729 8.27 7.43 -50.02
N ASP A 730 8.54 7.79 -51.29
CA ASP A 730 9.87 8.13 -51.83
C ASP A 730 10.60 9.28 -51.06
N THR A 731 9.89 10.02 -50.19
CA THR A 731 10.40 11.19 -49.46
C THR A 731 10.53 11.02 -47.95
N GLN A 732 10.05 9.89 -47.41
CA GLN A 732 10.21 9.50 -46.01
C GLN A 732 11.06 8.23 -45.94
N SER A 733 11.45 7.85 -44.74
CA SER A 733 12.41 6.80 -44.49
C SER A 733 12.07 6.03 -43.23
N THR A 734 12.53 4.78 -43.14
CA THR A 734 12.33 3.96 -41.94
C THR A 734 13.55 4.14 -41.05
N GLN A 735 13.47 5.11 -40.17
CA GLN A 735 14.46 5.50 -39.17
C GLN A 735 14.27 4.65 -37.91
N PHE A 736 15.36 4.32 -37.24
CA PHE A 736 15.37 3.79 -35.88
C PHE A 736 16.33 4.63 -35.04
N LEU A 737 15.91 4.96 -33.83
CA LEU A 737 16.70 5.60 -32.78
C LEU A 737 16.78 4.63 -31.59
N ALA A 738 17.94 4.59 -30.92
CA ALA A 738 18.10 3.83 -29.67
C ALA A 738 18.63 4.72 -28.56
N PHE A 739 18.16 4.47 -27.35
CA PHE A 739 18.55 5.15 -26.12
C PHE A 739 18.82 4.14 -25.00
N ALA A 740 19.60 4.53 -23.99
CA ALA A 740 19.63 3.90 -22.68
C ALA A 740 18.87 4.80 -21.70
N VAL A 741 17.98 4.20 -20.91
CA VAL A 741 17.15 4.87 -19.91
C VAL A 741 17.58 4.41 -18.53
N ASP A 742 17.77 5.38 -17.63
CA ASP A 742 17.84 5.17 -16.19
C ASP A 742 16.50 5.59 -15.55
N PHE A 743 16.02 4.79 -14.61
CA PHE A 743 14.81 5.07 -13.84
C PHE A 743 15.15 5.23 -12.36
N ASP A 744 14.57 6.25 -11.72
CA ASP A 744 14.42 6.28 -10.27
C ASP A 744 13.07 5.64 -9.92
N THR A 745 13.04 4.83 -8.85
CA THR A 745 11.82 4.14 -8.37
C THR A 745 11.44 4.68 -7.00
N ILE A 746 10.20 5.16 -6.88
CA ILE A 746 9.55 5.50 -5.61
C ILE A 746 8.68 4.30 -5.22
N PRO A 747 8.95 3.59 -4.11
CA PRO A 747 8.13 2.45 -3.70
C PRO A 747 6.69 2.88 -3.42
N ALA A 748 5.70 2.13 -3.92
CA ALA A 748 4.32 2.27 -3.47
C ALA A 748 3.99 1.22 -2.40
N VAL A 749 3.39 1.68 -1.31
CA VAL A 749 2.99 0.83 -0.18
C VAL A 749 1.48 0.57 -0.24
N PRO A 750 1.01 -0.66 0.05
CA PRO A 750 -0.43 -0.93 0.16
C PRO A 750 -1.02 -0.27 1.41
N SER A 751 -2.22 0.28 1.29
CA SER A 751 -3.13 0.52 2.41
C SER A 751 -3.76 -0.79 2.89
N VAL A 752 -4.05 -0.89 4.19
CA VAL A 752 -4.67 -2.08 4.80
C VAL A 752 -6.19 -1.89 4.96
N LEU A 753 -6.63 -0.64 5.15
CA LEU A 753 -8.02 -0.24 5.32
C LEU A 753 -8.21 1.18 4.79
N GLU A 754 -9.46 1.55 4.57
CA GLU A 754 -9.89 2.91 4.26
C GLU A 754 -11.16 3.29 5.04
N THR A 755 -11.47 4.58 5.12
CA THR A 755 -12.73 5.05 5.70
C THR A 755 -13.85 5.11 4.65
N PRO A 756 -15.14 5.02 5.03
CA PRO A 756 -16.24 5.30 4.12
C PRO A 756 -16.08 6.64 3.39
N LEU A 757 -16.34 6.64 2.09
CA LEU A 757 -16.36 7.82 1.21
C LEU A 757 -17.06 9.02 1.85
N THR A 758 -16.41 10.17 1.73
CA THR A 758 -17.02 11.49 1.86
C THR A 758 -17.29 12.06 0.47
N VAL A 759 -18.25 12.98 0.37
CA VAL A 759 -18.65 13.61 -0.89
C VAL A 759 -18.90 15.08 -0.61
N ASP A 760 -18.25 15.96 -1.36
CA ASP A 760 -18.52 17.39 -1.27
C ASP A 760 -19.77 17.79 -2.08
N ASP A 761 -20.94 17.66 -1.45
CA ASP A 761 -22.25 18.04 -1.99
C ASP A 761 -23.02 18.87 -0.95
N GLU A 762 -23.08 20.20 -1.13
CA GLU A 762 -23.84 21.13 -0.26
C GLU A 762 -25.32 20.73 -0.06
N ASP A 763 -25.93 20.07 -1.04
CA ASP A 763 -27.34 19.63 -1.03
C ASP A 763 -27.49 18.13 -0.63
N GLY A 764 -26.38 17.48 -0.25
CA GLY A 764 -26.26 16.06 0.01
C GLY A 764 -27.04 15.55 1.23
N THR A 765 -27.16 14.21 1.34
CA THR A 765 -27.93 13.56 2.43
C THR A 765 -27.21 12.38 3.11
N THR A 766 -25.94 12.18 2.80
CA THR A 766 -25.04 11.22 3.45
C THR A 766 -24.72 11.65 4.89
N PRO A 767 -24.24 10.74 5.76
CA PRO A 767 -23.79 11.09 7.12
C PRO A 767 -22.46 11.83 7.16
N LEU A 768 -21.64 11.64 6.11
CA LEU A 768 -20.40 12.34 5.83
C LEU A 768 -20.65 13.19 4.58
N LEU A 769 -20.46 14.49 4.72
CA LEU A 769 -20.60 15.52 3.69
C LEU A 769 -19.38 16.42 3.81
N GLY A 770 -19.00 17.06 2.71
CA GLY A 770 -17.81 17.91 2.67
C GLY A 770 -16.54 17.11 2.44
N ASP A 771 -15.51 17.80 1.98
CA ASP A 771 -14.22 17.23 1.58
C ASP A 771 -13.36 16.82 2.79
N SER A 772 -12.79 15.62 2.75
CA SER A 772 -11.83 15.11 3.73
C SER A 772 -10.53 15.90 3.72
N ASP A 773 -10.00 16.26 4.89
CA ASP A 773 -8.84 17.16 4.97
C ASP A 773 -7.71 16.58 5.82
N ASP A 774 -7.85 16.59 7.15
CA ASP A 774 -6.74 16.34 8.08
C ASP A 774 -7.08 15.26 9.13
N PRO A 775 -6.22 14.23 9.30
CA PRO A 775 -6.39 13.21 10.33
C PRO A 775 -5.53 13.47 11.58
N ALA A 776 -5.99 13.00 12.74
CA ALA A 776 -5.20 12.91 13.96
C ALA A 776 -5.49 11.61 14.73
N ILE A 777 -4.44 10.90 15.14
CA ILE A 777 -4.53 9.56 15.73
C ILE A 777 -4.61 9.64 17.26
N TRP A 778 -5.83 9.64 17.81
CA TRP A 778 -6.02 9.52 19.25
C TRP A 778 -5.80 8.10 19.75
N VAL A 779 -4.59 7.84 20.25
CA VAL A 779 -4.29 6.65 21.06
C VAL A 779 -5.20 6.62 22.31
N ASN A 780 -5.78 5.47 22.66
CA ASN A 780 -6.55 5.28 23.90
C ASN A 780 -5.67 5.04 25.14
N PRO A 781 -5.94 5.68 26.31
CA PRO A 781 -5.06 5.64 27.49
C PRO A 781 -5.05 4.33 28.29
N THR A 782 -5.90 3.36 27.96
CA THR A 782 -6.01 2.09 28.71
C THR A 782 -6.10 0.84 27.85
N ASP A 783 -6.49 0.97 26.58
CA ASP A 783 -6.79 -0.15 25.69
C ASP A 783 -6.53 0.27 24.23
N PRO A 784 -5.34 -0.01 23.67
CA PRO A 784 -4.95 0.49 22.34
C PRO A 784 -5.90 0.11 21.20
N ASP A 785 -6.60 -1.04 21.27
CA ASP A 785 -7.63 -1.42 20.29
C ASP A 785 -8.82 -0.44 20.27
N ASN A 786 -9.02 0.33 21.35
CA ASN A 786 -10.06 1.35 21.48
C ASN A 786 -9.57 2.78 21.11
N SER A 787 -8.46 2.90 20.39
CA SER A 787 -7.99 4.17 19.81
C SER A 787 -8.94 4.66 18.70
N ARG A 788 -8.78 5.93 18.28
CA ARG A 788 -9.61 6.56 17.24
C ARG A 788 -8.74 7.35 16.27
N VAL A 789 -9.17 7.38 15.02
CA VAL A 789 -8.73 8.41 14.07
C VAL A 789 -9.80 9.50 14.09
N ILE A 790 -9.41 10.73 14.39
CA ILE A 790 -10.27 11.91 14.35
C ILE A 790 -9.93 12.64 13.07
N VAL A 791 -10.93 13.08 12.30
CA VAL A 791 -10.70 13.79 11.05
C VAL A 791 -11.53 15.05 10.96
N THR A 792 -11.03 16.03 10.22
CA THR A 792 -11.81 17.16 9.72
C THR A 792 -12.40 16.86 8.35
N LEU A 793 -13.53 17.50 8.09
CA LEU A 793 -14.16 17.57 6.78
C LEU A 793 -14.40 19.06 6.48
N LYS A 794 -13.73 19.62 5.47
CA LYS A 794 -13.99 20.95 4.92
C LYS A 794 -15.50 21.06 4.66
N ASP A 795 -16.15 22.07 5.25
CA ASP A 795 -17.62 22.28 5.28
C ASP A 795 -18.49 21.21 5.97
N GLY A 796 -18.00 19.96 6.10
CA GLY A 796 -18.65 18.86 6.82
C GLY A 796 -18.55 18.91 8.34
N GLY A 797 -17.53 19.59 8.86
CA GLY A 797 -17.19 19.63 10.29
C GLY A 797 -16.10 18.61 10.64
N ALA A 798 -16.43 17.58 11.42
CA ALA A 798 -15.47 16.55 11.81
C ALA A 798 -16.11 15.17 12.00
N ALA A 799 -15.32 14.11 11.86
CA ALA A 799 -15.73 12.73 12.10
C ALA A 799 -14.70 11.97 12.95
N THR A 800 -15.10 10.80 13.48
CA THR A 800 -14.18 9.89 14.17
C THR A 800 -14.42 8.45 13.74
N PHE A 801 -13.33 7.71 13.52
CA PHE A 801 -13.34 6.32 13.08
C PHE A 801 -12.62 5.44 14.12
N ASN A 802 -12.95 4.15 14.15
CA ASN A 802 -12.15 3.14 14.88
C ASN A 802 -10.99 2.63 14.00
N LEU A 803 -10.19 1.71 14.54
CA LEU A 803 -9.07 1.09 13.82
C LEU A 803 -9.51 0.07 12.74
N GLN A 804 -10.81 0.00 12.44
CA GLN A 804 -11.39 -0.80 11.37
C GLN A 804 -11.98 0.12 10.26
N GLY A 805 -11.69 1.43 10.30
CA GLY A 805 -12.26 2.42 9.37
C GLY A 805 -13.74 2.75 9.63
N GLU A 806 -14.38 2.16 10.66
CA GLU A 806 -15.82 2.32 10.88
C GLU A 806 -16.16 3.62 11.60
N LEU A 807 -17.12 4.38 11.05
CA LEU A 807 -17.59 5.66 11.59
C LEU A 807 -18.23 5.49 12.99
N GLN A 808 -17.69 6.22 13.98
CA GLN A 808 -18.15 6.21 15.37
C GLN A 808 -18.99 7.44 15.72
N GLN A 809 -18.57 8.63 15.28
CA GLN A 809 -19.22 9.92 15.58
C GLN A 809 -19.03 10.91 14.42
N THR A 810 -20.03 11.76 14.19
CA THR A 810 -19.90 12.99 13.39
C THR A 810 -20.21 14.23 14.23
N ILE A 811 -19.53 15.32 13.95
CA ILE A 811 -19.67 16.64 14.55
C ILE A 811 -20.03 17.61 13.42
N LEU A 812 -21.31 17.96 13.33
CA LEU A 812 -21.81 18.87 12.30
C LEU A 812 -21.63 20.35 12.73
N PRO A 813 -21.36 21.27 11.79
CA PRO A 813 -21.41 22.71 12.01
C PRO A 813 -22.77 23.16 12.60
N ALA A 814 -22.76 24.03 13.62
CA ALA A 814 -23.97 24.34 14.41
C ALA A 814 -24.15 25.83 14.79
N GLY A 815 -23.85 26.74 13.85
CA GLY A 815 -24.07 28.18 13.96
C GLY A 815 -23.11 28.95 14.88
N TYR A 816 -22.83 30.23 14.66
CA TYR A 816 -23.52 31.21 13.78
C TYR A 816 -22.54 31.90 12.83
N GLY A 817 -22.52 31.51 11.55
CA GLY A 817 -21.50 31.95 10.61
C GLY A 817 -21.69 31.38 9.20
N GLU A 818 -21.55 30.07 8.99
CA GLU A 818 -21.44 28.98 9.99
C GLU A 818 -20.08 28.22 9.82
N ILE A 819 -19.74 27.27 10.70
CA ILE A 819 -18.36 26.80 11.00
C ILE A 819 -17.74 25.90 9.90
N ARG A 820 -16.44 26.06 9.60
CA ARG A 820 -15.63 25.19 8.72
C ARG A 820 -14.36 24.76 9.45
N TYR A 821 -14.20 23.48 9.78
CA TYR A 821 -12.95 22.99 10.35
C TYR A 821 -11.97 22.61 9.24
N ASN A 822 -10.70 23.01 9.39
CA ASN A 822 -9.63 22.74 8.43
C ASN A 822 -8.74 21.62 8.98
N ASN A 823 -7.87 21.90 9.95
CA ASN A 823 -6.92 20.91 10.50
C ASN A 823 -7.22 20.57 11.97
N VAL A 824 -6.73 19.42 12.45
CA VAL A 824 -6.96 18.88 13.81
C VAL A 824 -5.69 18.30 14.41
N ASP A 825 -5.40 18.64 15.68
CA ASP A 825 -4.31 17.99 16.44
C ASP A 825 -4.65 17.86 17.94
N LEU A 826 -3.88 17.03 18.65
CA LEU A 826 -4.22 16.42 19.93
C LEU A 826 -3.26 16.80 21.05
N LEU A 827 -3.85 17.19 22.20
CA LEU A 827 -3.11 17.35 23.45
C LEU A 827 -3.59 16.36 24.50
N TYR A 828 -2.68 15.49 24.91
CA TYR A 828 -2.92 14.49 25.94
C TYR A 828 -2.76 15.05 27.36
N GLY A 829 -3.44 14.44 28.33
CA GLY A 829 -3.15 14.66 29.75
C GLY A 829 -3.47 16.05 30.30
N VAL A 830 -4.31 16.85 29.62
CA VAL A 830 -4.64 18.24 29.97
C VAL A 830 -5.36 18.35 31.32
N GLU A 831 -4.77 19.09 32.27
CA GLU A 831 -5.37 19.35 33.58
C GLU A 831 -6.40 20.50 33.53
N VAL A 832 -7.69 20.15 33.68
CA VAL A 832 -8.82 21.09 33.60
C VAL A 832 -9.43 21.36 34.99
N PRO A 833 -9.66 22.62 35.40
CA PRO A 833 -10.33 22.94 36.66
C PRO A 833 -11.79 22.46 36.73
N ALA A 834 -12.24 21.95 37.88
CA ALA A 834 -13.63 21.54 38.12
C ALA A 834 -14.36 22.35 39.20
N PHE A 835 -15.67 22.50 39.07
CA PHE A 835 -16.51 23.21 40.05
C PHE A 835 -16.84 22.38 41.31
N ASN A 836 -15.81 22.15 42.14
CA ASN A 836 -15.87 21.98 43.60
C ASN A 836 -16.56 20.68 44.16
N PRO A 837 -15.98 19.99 45.17
CA PRO A 837 -14.92 20.47 46.06
C PRO A 837 -13.52 19.94 45.75
N THR A 838 -12.65 20.91 45.43
CA THR A 838 -11.17 20.82 45.42
C THR A 838 -10.57 19.72 44.53
N GLY A 839 -10.81 19.81 43.22
CA GLY A 839 -10.10 19.04 42.21
C GLY A 839 -10.09 19.74 40.86
N SER A 840 -9.03 19.48 40.11
CA SER A 840 -9.02 19.39 38.65
C SER A 840 -9.40 17.96 38.23
N PHE A 841 -9.54 17.74 36.91
CA PHE A 841 -9.51 16.42 36.28
C PHE A 841 -8.59 16.48 35.07
N THR A 842 -8.15 15.33 34.61
CA THR A 842 -7.36 15.18 33.40
C THR A 842 -8.26 14.72 32.26
N THR A 843 -8.09 15.27 31.08
CA THR A 843 -8.68 14.79 29.82
C THR A 843 -7.69 14.97 28.69
N ASP A 844 -7.79 14.15 27.66
CA ASP A 844 -7.19 14.49 26.37
C ASP A 844 -8.13 15.47 25.65
N ILE A 845 -7.58 16.29 24.75
CA ILE A 845 -8.36 17.23 23.93
C ILE A 845 -7.93 17.15 22.46
N ALA A 846 -8.88 17.37 21.55
CA ALA A 846 -8.64 17.70 20.15
C ALA A 846 -8.87 19.20 19.94
N VAL A 847 -8.00 19.84 19.17
CA VAL A 847 -8.07 21.26 18.80
C VAL A 847 -8.21 21.35 17.29
N MET A 848 -9.15 22.15 16.80
CA MET A 848 -9.42 22.35 15.37
C MET A 848 -9.35 23.82 15.02
N SER A 849 -8.81 24.16 13.85
CA SER A 849 -8.91 25.50 13.28
C SER A 849 -10.31 25.72 12.71
N ASP A 850 -10.94 26.87 12.98
CA ASP A 850 -12.23 27.26 12.40
C ASP A 850 -12.00 28.39 11.39
N ARG A 851 -11.85 27.99 10.13
CA ARG A 851 -11.53 28.86 8.98
C ARG A 851 -12.64 29.88 8.72
N ALA A 852 -13.90 29.51 8.96
CA ALA A 852 -15.05 30.39 8.73
C ALA A 852 -15.20 31.52 9.77
N ASN A 853 -14.58 31.40 10.95
CA ASN A 853 -14.71 32.39 12.03
C ASN A 853 -13.35 32.90 12.57
N ASP A 854 -12.24 32.59 11.90
CA ASP A 854 -10.87 32.95 12.29
C ASP A 854 -10.55 32.63 13.77
N THR A 855 -10.85 31.40 14.20
CA THR A 855 -10.83 31.00 15.62
C THR A 855 -10.43 29.53 15.81
N LEU A 856 -10.55 29.01 17.03
CA LEU A 856 -10.32 27.61 17.38
C LEU A 856 -11.59 26.98 17.96
N ALA A 857 -11.85 25.72 17.60
CA ALA A 857 -12.72 24.83 18.36
C ALA A 857 -11.87 23.87 19.21
N VAL A 858 -12.39 23.49 20.38
CA VAL A 858 -11.70 22.56 21.30
C VAL A 858 -12.68 21.54 21.83
N PHE A 859 -12.37 20.26 21.67
CA PHE A 859 -13.16 19.14 22.14
C PHE A 859 -12.40 18.35 23.20
N GLY A 860 -13.06 17.97 24.30
CA GLY A 860 -12.54 16.95 25.19
C GLY A 860 -12.88 15.55 24.68
N ILE A 861 -12.04 14.57 24.98
CA ILE A 861 -12.19 13.17 24.54
C ILE A 861 -12.58 12.30 25.74
N ASP A 862 -13.66 11.52 25.66
CA ASP A 862 -14.01 10.56 26.72
C ASP A 862 -13.12 9.32 26.62
N ALA A 863 -12.21 9.15 27.57
CA ALA A 863 -11.25 8.04 27.61
C ALA A 863 -11.87 6.62 27.61
N THR A 864 -13.19 6.47 27.82
CA THR A 864 -13.90 5.18 27.79
C THR A 864 -14.58 4.91 26.45
N THR A 865 -15.15 5.93 25.79
CA THR A 865 -15.91 5.76 24.53
C THR A 865 -15.15 6.22 23.29
N GLY A 866 -14.20 7.15 23.45
CA GLY A 866 -13.58 7.91 22.37
C GLY A 866 -14.48 9.05 21.84
N GLU A 867 -15.64 9.30 22.45
CA GLU A 867 -16.55 10.36 21.99
C GLU A 867 -15.99 11.76 22.30
N LEU A 868 -16.10 12.65 21.32
CA LEU A 868 -15.73 14.06 21.40
C LEU A 868 -16.88 14.91 21.98
N TYR A 869 -16.56 15.82 22.90
CA TYR A 869 -17.53 16.74 23.50
C TYR A 869 -16.99 18.17 23.58
N ASP A 870 -17.82 19.15 23.21
CA ASP A 870 -17.43 20.56 23.08
C ASP A 870 -16.93 21.17 24.41
N PHE A 871 -15.70 21.68 24.36
CA PHE A 871 -14.96 22.39 25.40
C PHE A 871 -14.52 23.79 24.96
N THR A 872 -15.04 24.30 23.85
CA THR A 872 -14.70 25.61 23.30
C THR A 872 -15.14 26.73 24.25
N ALA A 873 -14.26 27.70 24.50
CA ALA A 873 -14.62 28.83 25.34
C ALA A 873 -15.69 29.72 24.67
N PRO A 874 -16.67 30.25 25.42
CA PRO A 874 -17.62 31.24 24.90
C PRO A 874 -16.99 32.55 24.39
N THR A 875 -15.69 32.75 24.61
CA THR A 875 -14.86 33.83 24.07
C THR A 875 -14.38 33.55 22.64
N LEU A 876 -14.10 32.28 22.31
CA LEU A 876 -13.69 31.86 20.96
C LEU A 876 -14.88 31.82 20.00
N SER A 877 -16.09 31.61 20.52
CA SER A 877 -17.37 31.70 19.79
C SER A 877 -17.99 33.12 19.79
N ASP A 878 -17.28 34.17 20.21
CA ASP A 878 -17.75 35.56 20.12
C ASP A 878 -17.23 36.17 18.81
N PRO A 879 -18.08 36.69 17.89
CA PRO A 879 -17.66 37.35 16.63
C PRO A 879 -16.84 38.64 16.79
N ALA A 880 -16.31 38.91 17.98
CA ALA A 880 -15.30 39.93 18.26
C ALA A 880 -13.91 39.35 18.57
N PHE A 881 -13.79 38.02 18.67
CA PHE A 881 -12.53 37.30 18.62
C PHE A 881 -12.15 37.03 17.16
N SER A 882 -10.86 37.02 16.89
CA SER A 882 -10.24 36.68 15.61
C SER A 882 -8.73 36.54 15.89
N ILE A 883 -8.09 35.52 15.33
CA ILE A 883 -6.67 35.21 15.54
C ILE A 883 -5.78 36.25 14.85
N PHE A 884 -6.04 36.55 13.57
CA PHE A 884 -5.22 37.47 12.77
C PHE A 884 -5.73 38.93 12.80
N GLY A 885 -6.96 39.15 13.28
CA GLY A 885 -7.59 40.47 13.39
C GLY A 885 -8.15 41.01 12.08
N VAL A 886 -8.21 40.16 11.05
CA VAL A 886 -8.82 40.40 9.74
C VAL A 886 -9.73 39.23 9.45
N ASP A 887 -11.03 39.49 9.43
CA ASP A 887 -12.07 38.57 8.97
C ASP A 887 -12.72 39.24 7.76
N ASP A 888 -12.28 38.82 6.57
CA ASP A 888 -12.82 39.21 5.28
C ASP A 888 -13.31 38.01 4.44
N GLY A 889 -13.23 36.79 4.99
CA GLY A 889 -13.56 35.53 4.34
C GLY A 889 -12.37 34.79 3.72
N GLU A 890 -11.25 35.49 3.50
CA GLU A 890 -10.09 34.95 2.76
C GLU A 890 -8.87 34.76 3.67
N ALA A 891 -8.56 35.74 4.52
CA ALA A 891 -7.29 35.80 5.26
C ALA A 891 -7.36 35.26 6.70
N THR A 892 -7.94 34.07 6.88
CA THR A 892 -8.32 33.49 8.18
C THR A 892 -7.47 32.28 8.61
N ALA A 893 -7.77 31.71 9.79
CA ALA A 893 -7.18 30.47 10.30
C ALA A 893 -7.23 29.29 9.29
N TYR A 894 -6.11 28.59 9.15
CA TYR A 894 -5.95 27.49 8.18
C TYR A 894 -5.29 26.27 8.86
N GLY A 895 -4.10 25.86 8.44
CA GLY A 895 -3.21 24.88 9.09
C GLY A 895 -3.17 24.98 10.62
N LEU A 896 -3.06 23.84 11.31
CA LEU A 896 -2.99 23.76 12.78
C LEU A 896 -2.00 22.69 13.28
N ALA A 897 -1.27 23.00 14.36
CA ALA A 897 -0.57 22.00 15.17
C ALA A 897 -0.53 22.41 16.64
N THR A 898 -0.46 21.46 17.56
CA THR A 898 -0.45 21.68 19.01
C THR A 898 0.91 21.38 19.64
N TYR A 899 1.16 21.95 20.83
CA TYR A 899 2.44 21.83 21.51
C TYR A 899 2.28 21.85 23.02
N LEU A 900 2.75 20.79 23.68
CA LEU A 900 3.01 20.77 25.11
C LEU A 900 4.47 21.16 25.33
N SER A 901 4.72 22.41 25.74
CA SER A 901 6.07 22.91 26.01
C SER A 901 6.79 22.04 27.05
N PRO A 902 7.85 21.30 26.69
CA PRO A 902 8.61 20.45 27.60
C PRO A 902 9.57 21.27 28.47
N VAL A 903 9.59 22.60 28.29
CA VAL A 903 10.31 23.59 29.10
C VAL A 903 9.42 24.18 30.19
N THR A 904 8.13 24.44 29.89
CA THR A 904 7.23 25.19 30.78
C THR A 904 5.98 24.44 31.25
N GLY A 905 5.70 23.26 30.68
CA GLY A 905 4.50 22.47 30.95
C GLY A 905 3.20 23.14 30.46
N LYS A 906 3.33 24.08 29.50
CA LYS A 906 2.21 24.85 28.96
C LYS A 906 1.73 24.33 27.62
N LEU A 907 0.45 24.54 27.37
CA LEU A 907 -0.27 24.09 26.19
C LEU A 907 -0.35 25.24 25.18
N TYR A 908 -0.07 24.91 23.92
CA TYR A 908 -0.13 25.85 22.81
C TYR A 908 -0.81 25.23 21.59
N ALA A 909 -1.37 26.09 20.74
CA ALA A 909 -1.71 25.79 19.36
C ALA A 909 -0.99 26.79 18.44
N PHE A 910 -0.47 26.30 17.33
CA PHE A 910 0.00 27.08 16.19
C PHE A 910 -1.06 27.03 15.10
N VAL A 911 -1.26 28.16 14.42
CA VAL A 911 -2.26 28.31 13.36
C VAL A 911 -1.64 29.14 12.23
N THR A 912 -1.68 28.68 10.98
CA THR A 912 -1.29 29.49 9.81
C THR A 912 -2.44 30.36 9.32
N GLN A 913 -2.13 31.31 8.45
CA GLN A 913 -3.09 32.22 7.83
C GLN A 913 -3.26 31.89 6.36
N ALA A 914 -4.47 31.53 5.93
CA ALA A 914 -4.84 31.42 4.52
C ALA A 914 -4.62 32.77 3.79
N SER A 915 -4.25 32.72 2.51
CA SER A 915 -3.94 33.90 1.68
C SER A 915 -2.99 34.92 2.34
N GLY A 916 -2.09 34.45 3.19
CA GLY A 916 -1.26 35.27 4.06
C GLY A 916 0.10 34.66 4.37
N ASN A 917 0.88 35.36 5.19
CA ASN A 917 2.27 34.99 5.51
C ASN A 917 2.52 34.90 7.03
N GLN A 918 1.50 34.57 7.83
CA GLN A 918 1.61 34.62 9.30
C GLN A 918 1.29 33.29 9.96
N VAL A 919 2.09 32.92 10.97
CA VAL A 919 1.77 31.84 11.91
C VAL A 919 1.53 32.44 13.29
N ALA A 920 0.34 32.23 13.83
CA ALA A 920 -0.03 32.62 15.18
C ALA A 920 0.27 31.48 16.16
N GLN A 921 0.90 31.78 17.30
CA GLN A 921 1.00 30.86 18.43
C GLN A 921 0.08 31.35 19.55
N LEU A 922 -0.81 30.47 20.01
CA LEU A 922 -1.79 30.72 21.05
C LEU A 922 -1.47 29.89 22.30
N GLU A 923 -1.46 30.50 23.49
CA GLU A 923 -1.46 29.77 24.76
C GLU A 923 -2.89 29.29 25.07
N LEU A 924 -3.06 27.99 25.24
CA LEU A 924 -4.33 27.36 25.61
C LEU A 924 -4.49 27.39 27.14
N LEU A 925 -5.70 27.74 27.58
CA LEU A 925 -6.01 28.10 28.96
C LEU A 925 -7.23 27.31 29.45
N PRO A 926 -7.04 26.12 30.06
CA PRO A 926 -8.11 25.41 30.74
C PRO A 926 -8.73 26.24 31.88
N GLN A 927 -10.06 26.37 31.87
CA GLN A 927 -10.83 27.20 32.80
C GLN A 927 -12.13 26.51 33.25
N VAL A 928 -12.79 27.13 34.23
CA VAL A 928 -14.15 26.76 34.65
C VAL A 928 -15.03 28.01 34.74
N SER A 929 -16.25 27.92 34.21
CA SER A 929 -17.16 29.06 34.08
C SER A 929 -17.86 29.38 35.41
N PRO A 930 -18.38 30.60 35.59
CA PRO A 930 -19.33 30.92 36.66
C PRO A 930 -20.67 30.17 36.59
N ALA A 931 -20.86 29.31 35.57
CA ALA A 931 -22.03 28.47 35.34
C ALA A 931 -21.72 26.96 35.46
N ASP A 932 -20.57 26.63 36.04
CA ASP A 932 -20.13 25.28 36.43
C ASP A 932 -19.74 24.34 35.24
N ALA A 933 -19.61 24.89 34.02
CA ALA A 933 -19.04 24.20 32.85
C ALA A 933 -17.52 24.48 32.72
N SER A 934 -16.73 23.44 32.45
CA SER A 934 -15.31 23.54 32.07
C SER A 934 -15.16 23.84 30.58
N TYR A 935 -14.06 24.52 30.20
CA TYR A 935 -13.74 24.88 28.82
C TYR A 935 -12.25 25.22 28.68
N VAL A 936 -11.75 25.34 27.45
CA VAL A 936 -10.41 25.83 27.11
C VAL A 936 -10.55 27.14 26.34
N ASP A 937 -9.96 28.21 26.88
CA ASP A 937 -9.84 29.53 26.25
C ASP A 937 -8.47 29.65 25.56
N ALA A 938 -8.28 30.59 24.64
CA ALA A 938 -6.99 30.77 23.95
C ALA A 938 -6.57 32.24 23.89
N ARG A 939 -5.26 32.50 23.83
CA ARG A 939 -4.73 33.84 23.56
C ARG A 939 -3.46 33.80 22.73
N VAL A 940 -3.38 34.62 21.69
CA VAL A 940 -2.14 34.84 20.93
C VAL A 940 -1.02 35.32 21.87
N VAL A 941 0.13 34.64 21.81
CA VAL A 941 1.36 34.96 22.56
C VAL A 941 2.52 35.39 21.67
N ARG A 942 2.56 34.91 20.43
CA ARG A 942 3.59 35.18 19.42
C ARG A 942 2.94 35.15 18.04
N MET A 943 3.43 36.01 17.13
CA MET A 943 3.14 35.96 15.70
C MET A 943 4.49 35.81 14.99
N ILE A 944 4.56 34.94 14.00
CA ILE A 944 5.74 34.67 13.18
C ILE A 944 5.40 35.14 11.76
N ASP A 945 6.22 36.04 11.21
CA ASP A 945 6.12 36.43 9.80
C ASP A 945 6.94 35.46 8.94
N LEU A 946 6.29 34.74 8.03
CA LEU A 946 6.89 33.87 7.03
C LEU A 946 7.59 34.68 5.93
N PRO A 947 8.60 34.10 5.23
CA PRO A 947 9.33 34.78 4.16
C PRO A 947 8.43 35.03 2.95
N VAL A 948 8.52 36.24 2.38
CA VAL A 948 7.70 36.67 1.22
C VAL A 948 8.62 36.93 0.01
N PRO A 949 8.94 35.90 -0.81
CA PRO A 949 9.97 36.00 -1.85
C PRO A 949 9.55 36.84 -3.06
N THR A 950 8.31 36.69 -3.52
CA THR A 950 7.72 37.42 -4.65
C THR A 950 7.46 38.90 -4.32
N GLY A 951 7.13 39.17 -3.04
CA GLY A 951 6.69 40.45 -2.53
C GLY A 951 5.17 40.58 -2.37
N ASP A 952 4.39 39.54 -2.70
CA ASP A 952 2.97 39.42 -2.32
C ASP A 952 2.82 38.35 -1.22
N ALA A 953 2.00 38.62 -0.21
CA ALA A 953 1.89 37.78 0.98
C ALA A 953 1.05 36.53 0.74
N ALA A 954 0.15 36.55 -0.25
CA ALA A 954 -0.64 35.39 -0.64
C ALA A 954 0.26 34.26 -1.21
N ASP A 955 1.34 34.62 -1.92
CA ASP A 955 2.33 33.66 -2.43
C ASP A 955 3.18 33.02 -1.30
N SER A 956 2.89 33.31 -0.03
CA SER A 956 3.54 32.70 1.16
C SER A 956 2.57 31.85 1.99
N GLN A 957 1.48 31.46 1.33
CA GLN A 957 0.46 30.50 1.76
C GLN A 957 1.10 29.22 2.33
N SER A 958 0.47 28.66 3.36
CA SER A 958 1.03 27.61 4.21
C SER A 958 -0.07 26.89 5.00
N GLU A 959 -0.14 25.58 4.86
CA GLU A 959 -1.02 24.70 5.64
C GLU A 959 -0.22 23.77 6.56
N GLY A 960 0.65 22.95 5.98
CA GLY A 960 1.45 21.93 6.66
C GLY A 960 2.18 22.42 7.90
N LEU A 961 1.78 21.88 9.05
CA LEU A 961 2.24 22.29 10.37
C LEU A 961 2.48 21.06 11.25
N VAL A 962 3.65 20.97 11.89
CA VAL A 962 3.88 19.98 12.96
C VAL A 962 4.85 20.51 14.00
N VAL A 963 4.68 20.10 15.27
CA VAL A 963 5.59 20.45 16.35
C VAL A 963 6.21 19.21 16.99
N ASP A 964 7.53 19.20 17.06
CA ASP A 964 8.30 18.19 17.78
C ASP A 964 8.18 18.41 19.29
N GLN A 965 7.43 17.54 19.97
CA GLN A 965 7.13 17.65 21.40
C GLN A 965 8.37 17.47 22.30
N GLU A 966 9.42 16.79 21.83
CA GLU A 966 10.63 16.54 22.63
C GLU A 966 11.76 17.54 22.33
N LEU A 967 11.91 17.94 21.06
CA LEU A 967 12.96 18.86 20.59
C LEU A 967 12.51 20.34 20.56
N GLY A 968 11.22 20.61 20.76
CA GLY A 968 10.67 21.97 20.78
C GLY A 968 10.85 22.71 19.46
N GLN A 969 10.65 22.02 18.34
CA GLN A 969 10.83 22.55 16.98
C GLN A 969 9.48 22.58 16.25
N LEU A 970 9.13 23.75 15.70
CA LEU A 970 7.99 23.93 14.80
C LEU A 970 8.48 23.76 13.36
N TYR A 971 7.82 22.92 12.59
CA TYR A 971 8.00 22.81 11.14
C TYR A 971 6.77 23.39 10.43
N VAL A 972 6.99 24.09 9.32
CA VAL A 972 5.96 24.76 8.52
C VAL A 972 6.29 24.57 7.03
N THR A 973 5.35 24.11 6.22
CA THR A 973 5.47 24.18 4.76
C THR A 973 5.06 25.56 4.26
N LEU A 974 5.64 25.98 3.14
CA LEU A 974 5.03 26.98 2.27
C LEU A 974 4.75 26.21 0.98
N GLU A 975 3.48 26.18 0.57
CA GLU A 975 2.95 25.25 -0.45
C GLU A 975 3.68 25.42 -1.79
N ASN A 976 3.68 26.65 -2.30
CA ASN A 976 4.17 27.01 -3.64
C ASN A 976 5.57 27.66 -3.67
N GLU A 977 6.15 28.04 -2.52
CA GLU A 977 7.34 28.91 -2.45
C GLU A 977 8.30 28.50 -1.34
N VAL A 978 9.61 28.64 -1.56
CA VAL A 978 10.69 28.35 -0.57
C VAL A 978 10.84 26.88 -0.12
N GLY A 979 9.78 26.23 0.39
CA GLY A 979 9.78 24.85 0.93
C GLY A 979 9.70 24.77 2.46
N ILE A 980 10.15 23.64 3.04
CA ILE A 980 9.96 23.31 4.47
C ILE A 980 10.85 24.17 5.38
N LEU A 981 10.23 24.92 6.29
CA LEU A 981 10.89 25.79 7.27
C LEU A 981 10.84 25.19 8.67
N LYS A 982 11.88 25.45 9.48
CA LYS A 982 11.99 25.02 10.88
C LYS A 982 12.27 26.20 11.81
N PHE A 983 11.50 26.31 12.88
CA PHE A 983 11.55 27.37 13.90
C PHE A 983 11.64 26.78 15.32
N ASP A 984 12.10 27.59 16.27
CA ASP A 984 11.94 27.32 17.71
C ASP A 984 10.46 27.43 18.11
N ALA A 985 9.92 26.46 18.84
CA ALA A 985 8.51 26.40 19.24
C ALA A 985 8.18 27.13 20.56
N GLU A 986 9.16 27.54 21.37
CA GLU A 986 8.87 28.28 22.61
C GLU A 986 8.38 29.71 22.32
N PRO A 987 7.49 30.30 23.14
CA PRO A 987 6.85 31.57 22.83
C PRO A 987 7.79 32.78 22.80
N ASP A 988 9.05 32.64 23.23
CA ASP A 988 10.11 33.64 23.09
C ASP A 988 11.21 33.27 22.06
N GLY A 989 11.05 32.17 21.30
CA GLY A 989 11.94 31.71 20.23
C GLY A 989 12.12 32.67 19.03
N GLY A 990 11.26 33.69 18.92
CA GLY A 990 11.40 34.77 17.93
C GLY A 990 10.81 34.45 16.56
N SER A 991 11.55 34.68 15.48
CA SER A 991 11.08 34.46 14.09
C SER A 991 12.22 34.10 13.12
N ASN A 992 13.33 33.57 13.64
CA ASN A 992 14.41 33.06 12.79
C ASN A 992 14.07 31.62 12.42
N PHE A 993 14.32 31.24 11.17
CA PHE A 993 14.14 29.88 10.68
C PHE A 993 15.44 29.28 10.14
N THR A 994 15.46 27.96 10.03
CA THR A 994 16.34 27.20 9.13
C THR A 994 15.50 26.59 8.03
N LEU A 995 15.96 26.67 6.78
CA LEU A 995 15.40 25.89 5.68
C LEU A 995 15.78 24.42 5.90
N VAL A 996 14.80 23.54 5.99
CA VAL A 996 14.98 22.08 6.02
C VAL A 996 15.17 21.58 4.60
N GLN A 997 14.19 21.85 3.74
CA GLN A 997 14.16 21.40 2.35
C GLN A 997 13.69 22.52 1.44
N SER A 998 14.35 22.67 0.29
CA SER A 998 14.00 23.66 -0.75
C SER A 998 12.87 23.14 -1.62
N ILE A 999 11.98 24.04 -2.07
CA ILE A 999 10.93 23.75 -3.06
C ILE A 999 11.51 23.24 -4.40
N ASP A 1000 12.65 23.79 -4.83
CA ASP A 1000 13.40 23.43 -6.05
C ASP A 1000 14.07 22.02 -6.01
N ALA A 1001 13.50 21.03 -5.31
CA ALA A 1001 14.10 19.71 -5.17
C ALA A 1001 13.47 18.70 -6.13
N ASP A 1002 14.30 18.04 -6.93
CA ASP A 1002 13.86 17.17 -8.05
C ASP A 1002 12.95 15.97 -7.64
N PHE A 1003 12.88 15.66 -6.34
CA PHE A 1003 12.05 14.59 -5.75
C PHE A 1003 10.75 15.09 -5.09
N LEU A 1004 10.45 16.37 -5.24
CA LEU A 1004 9.28 17.05 -4.69
C LEU A 1004 8.56 17.81 -5.82
N GLU A 1005 7.24 17.78 -5.79
CA GLU A 1005 6.35 18.49 -6.71
C GLU A 1005 5.28 19.20 -5.85
N PRO A 1006 5.19 20.54 -5.90
CA PRO A 1006 4.20 21.33 -5.15
C PRO A 1006 2.77 20.92 -5.53
N ASP A 1007 1.80 21.00 -4.61
CA ASP A 1007 1.89 21.70 -3.33
C ASP A 1007 2.40 20.86 -2.14
N PHE A 1008 2.83 21.56 -1.08
CA PHE A 1008 3.38 20.97 0.15
C PHE A 1008 2.38 21.10 1.30
N GLU A 1009 1.56 20.08 1.43
CA GLU A 1009 0.50 20.02 2.44
C GLU A 1009 1.01 19.43 3.76
N GLY A 1010 0.33 18.42 4.30
CA GLY A 1010 0.51 17.94 5.67
C GLY A 1010 1.95 17.60 6.04
N LEU A 1011 2.26 17.80 7.33
CA LEU A 1011 3.49 17.35 7.98
C LEU A 1011 3.15 16.49 9.19
N THR A 1012 3.89 15.39 9.39
CA THR A 1012 3.82 14.63 10.65
C THR A 1012 5.19 14.12 11.09
N ILE A 1013 5.32 13.68 12.34
CA ILE A 1013 6.57 13.20 12.94
C ILE A 1013 6.39 11.79 13.49
N TYR A 1014 7.11 10.83 12.91
CA TYR A 1014 7.34 9.53 13.53
C TYR A 1014 8.41 9.68 14.62
N TYR A 1015 8.09 9.33 15.86
CA TYR A 1015 9.01 9.42 16.99
C TYR A 1015 9.79 8.11 17.20
N GLY A 1016 11.11 8.21 17.32
CA GLY A 1016 12.00 7.14 17.76
C GLY A 1016 12.92 7.58 18.90
N ALA A 1017 13.63 6.61 19.49
CA ALA A 1017 14.38 6.80 20.73
C ALA A 1017 15.44 7.92 20.68
N GLU A 1018 15.61 8.63 21.81
CA GLU A 1018 16.66 9.65 22.01
C GLU A 1018 16.66 10.79 20.96
N GLY A 1019 15.50 11.10 20.35
CA GLY A 1019 15.36 12.17 19.36
C GLY A 1019 15.58 11.73 17.91
N THR A 1020 15.64 10.42 17.65
CA THR A 1020 15.55 9.85 16.29
C THR A 1020 14.09 9.70 15.86
N GLY A 1021 13.87 9.13 14.68
CA GLY A 1021 12.58 9.08 13.99
C GLY A 1021 12.60 9.88 12.69
N TYR A 1022 11.42 10.26 12.20
CA TYR A 1022 11.23 10.82 10.86
C TYR A 1022 10.31 12.04 10.86
N LEU A 1023 10.61 13.01 10.01
CA LEU A 1023 9.66 14.03 9.56
C LEU A 1023 9.14 13.55 8.21
N ILE A 1024 7.82 13.53 8.03
CA ILE A 1024 7.15 13.11 6.80
C ILE A 1024 6.37 14.32 6.26
N ALA A 1025 6.43 14.54 4.96
CA ALA A 1025 5.72 15.62 4.27
C ALA A 1025 4.92 15.07 3.08
N SER A 1026 3.69 15.55 2.90
CA SER A 1026 2.96 15.35 1.63
C SER A 1026 3.61 16.20 0.52
N SER A 1027 3.71 15.62 -0.68
CA SER A 1027 4.06 16.28 -1.93
C SER A 1027 2.90 16.05 -2.89
N GLN A 1028 1.91 16.94 -2.81
CA GLN A 1028 0.58 16.75 -3.38
C GLN A 1028 0.63 16.63 -4.91
N GLY A 1029 1.33 17.53 -5.60
CA GLY A 1029 1.40 17.54 -7.07
C GLY A 1029 2.00 16.29 -7.71
N ASN A 1030 2.66 15.43 -6.94
CA ASN A 1030 3.09 14.11 -7.38
C ASN A 1030 2.59 12.95 -6.52
N ASN A 1031 1.52 13.12 -5.74
CA ASN A 1031 0.89 12.05 -4.95
C ASN A 1031 1.91 11.19 -4.17
N SER A 1032 2.90 11.81 -3.52
CA SER A 1032 3.94 11.08 -2.77
C SER A 1032 4.31 11.73 -1.45
N PHE A 1033 4.93 10.94 -0.58
CA PHE A 1033 5.27 11.31 0.78
C PHE A 1033 6.79 11.26 0.96
N ALA A 1034 7.39 12.42 1.18
CA ALA A 1034 8.84 12.55 1.36
C ALA A 1034 9.23 12.36 2.82
N VAL A 1035 10.24 11.52 3.07
CA VAL A 1035 10.70 11.17 4.42
C VAL A 1035 12.08 11.76 4.68
N PHE A 1036 12.20 12.47 5.80
CA PHE A 1036 13.42 13.10 6.29
C PHE A 1036 13.77 12.55 7.67
N SER A 1037 15.05 12.56 8.04
CA SER A 1037 15.43 12.26 9.43
C SER A 1037 14.82 13.29 10.38
N ARG A 1038 14.28 12.89 11.54
CA ARG A 1038 13.89 13.85 12.59
C ARG A 1038 15.10 14.52 13.23
N ALA A 1039 16.16 13.74 13.42
CA ALA A 1039 17.43 14.19 13.98
C ALA A 1039 18.26 15.04 13.00
N GLY A 1040 19.25 15.77 13.54
CA GLY A 1040 20.26 16.48 12.74
C GLY A 1040 19.71 17.70 11.99
N ASN A 1041 20.03 17.80 10.69
CA ASN A 1041 19.56 18.87 9.82
C ASN A 1041 18.29 18.49 9.03
N ASN A 1042 17.64 17.37 9.37
CA ASN A 1042 16.54 16.80 8.60
C ASN A 1042 16.94 16.38 7.18
N GLU A 1043 17.88 15.42 7.09
CA GLU A 1043 18.38 14.91 5.81
C GLU A 1043 17.32 14.01 5.15
N TYR A 1044 17.10 14.16 3.84
CA TYR A 1044 16.18 13.33 3.06
C TYR A 1044 16.64 11.86 2.99
N LEU A 1045 15.69 10.93 3.13
CA LEU A 1045 15.91 9.48 3.19
C LEU A 1045 15.29 8.72 2.00
N GLY A 1046 14.36 9.35 1.27
CA GLY A 1046 13.57 8.77 0.19
C GLY A 1046 12.10 9.23 0.27
N SER A 1047 11.31 8.85 -0.73
CA SER A 1047 9.86 9.04 -0.74
C SER A 1047 9.15 7.70 -0.92
N PHE A 1048 7.85 7.66 -0.63
CA PHE A 1048 6.96 6.55 -0.99
C PHE A 1048 5.64 7.10 -1.55
N THR A 1049 4.86 6.28 -2.24
CA THR A 1049 3.43 6.55 -2.55
C THR A 1049 2.56 5.52 -1.83
N VAL A 1050 1.26 5.76 -1.70
CA VAL A 1050 0.30 4.70 -1.29
C VAL A 1050 -0.40 4.20 -2.55
N GLY A 1051 -0.26 2.92 -2.86
CA GLY A 1051 -0.62 2.33 -4.16
C GLY A 1051 -1.92 1.52 -4.13
N ASP A 1052 -2.50 1.32 -5.31
CA ASP A 1052 -3.70 0.51 -5.57
C ASP A 1052 -3.42 -0.97 -5.25
N THR A 1053 -4.26 -1.58 -4.41
CA THR A 1053 -4.21 -3.01 -4.09
C THR A 1053 -5.15 -3.84 -4.96
N GLY A 1054 -6.00 -3.20 -5.76
CA GLY A 1054 -7.11 -3.80 -6.48
C GLY A 1054 -8.37 -3.99 -5.63
N LEU A 1055 -8.30 -3.71 -4.33
CA LEU A 1055 -9.42 -3.67 -3.39
C LEU A 1055 -9.60 -2.29 -2.75
N ILE A 1056 -8.48 -1.62 -2.46
CA ILE A 1056 -8.41 -0.22 -2.02
C ILE A 1056 -7.54 0.51 -3.04
N ASP A 1057 -7.99 1.66 -3.47
CA ASP A 1057 -7.31 2.52 -4.43
C ASP A 1057 -6.10 3.25 -3.84
N GLN A 1058 -5.27 3.74 -4.75
CA GLN A 1058 -4.10 4.57 -4.47
C GLN A 1058 -4.49 5.95 -3.94
N VAL A 1059 -3.64 6.53 -3.09
CA VAL A 1059 -3.83 7.89 -2.57
C VAL A 1059 -3.41 8.94 -3.59
N ASN A 1060 -4.27 9.94 -3.77
CA ASN A 1060 -4.06 11.06 -4.68
C ASN A 1060 -4.32 12.38 -3.96
N GLU A 1061 -3.62 13.43 -4.39
CA GLU A 1061 -3.92 14.83 -4.00
C GLU A 1061 -3.95 15.06 -2.48
N SER A 1062 -3.15 14.27 -1.75
CA SER A 1062 -3.18 14.16 -0.29
C SER A 1062 -2.88 15.48 0.44
N ASP A 1063 -3.89 16.02 1.11
CA ASP A 1063 -3.77 17.16 2.04
C ASP A 1063 -3.07 16.72 3.35
N GLY A 1064 -3.86 16.27 4.34
CA GLY A 1064 -3.38 15.95 5.68
C GLY A 1064 -2.92 14.51 5.89
N LEU A 1065 -1.98 14.34 6.82
CA LEU A 1065 -1.50 13.04 7.27
C LEU A 1065 -1.04 13.06 8.72
N ASP A 1066 -1.21 11.94 9.42
CA ASP A 1066 -0.68 11.75 10.78
C ASP A 1066 -0.10 10.35 10.96
N VAL A 1067 0.93 10.24 11.80
CA VAL A 1067 1.61 8.98 12.09
C VAL A 1067 1.83 8.83 13.59
N THR A 1068 1.51 7.64 14.11
CA THR A 1068 1.90 7.25 15.46
C THR A 1068 2.86 6.08 15.40
N ASN A 1069 3.93 6.14 16.20
CA ASN A 1069 4.81 5.01 16.41
C ASN A 1069 4.16 3.95 17.33
N VAL A 1070 3.24 4.36 18.20
CA VAL A 1070 2.65 3.51 19.25
C VAL A 1070 1.88 2.33 18.65
N ALA A 1071 2.15 1.12 19.15
CA ALA A 1071 1.40 -0.08 18.77
C ALA A 1071 -0.10 0.03 19.10
N LEU A 1072 -0.97 0.07 18.07
CA LEU A 1072 -2.42 0.16 18.21
C LEU A 1072 -3.06 -1.23 18.13
N GLY A 1073 -2.83 -2.01 19.20
CA GLY A 1073 -3.45 -3.32 19.37
C GLY A 1073 -2.93 -4.37 18.38
N SER A 1074 -3.80 -5.28 17.95
CA SER A 1074 -3.43 -6.27 16.93
C SER A 1074 -3.60 -5.80 15.49
N ALA A 1075 -4.27 -4.66 15.26
CA ALA A 1075 -4.50 -4.11 13.92
C ALA A 1075 -3.25 -3.41 13.37
N PHE A 1076 -2.59 -2.59 14.18
CA PHE A 1076 -1.38 -1.83 13.79
C PHE A 1076 -0.27 -1.98 14.85
N PRO A 1077 0.36 -3.16 14.95
CA PRO A 1077 1.28 -3.49 16.04
C PRO A 1077 2.62 -2.74 15.98
N ASN A 1078 2.92 -2.03 14.88
CA ASN A 1078 4.18 -1.30 14.65
C ASN A 1078 4.00 0.23 14.56
N GLY A 1079 2.79 0.72 14.81
CA GLY A 1079 2.36 2.08 14.49
C GLY A 1079 1.44 2.14 13.26
N LEU A 1080 0.75 3.26 13.13
CA LEU A 1080 -0.23 3.54 12.07
C LEU A 1080 0.13 4.88 11.41
N LEU A 1081 0.14 4.89 10.08
CA LEU A 1081 0.08 6.09 9.25
C LEU A 1081 -1.35 6.23 8.71
N VAL A 1082 -1.95 7.41 8.85
CA VAL A 1082 -3.20 7.79 8.19
C VAL A 1082 -2.89 8.92 7.21
N VAL A 1083 -3.40 8.83 6.00
CA VAL A 1083 -3.28 9.84 4.95
C VAL A 1083 -4.66 10.13 4.38
N GLN A 1084 -4.96 11.40 4.09
CA GLN A 1084 -6.12 11.79 3.30
C GLN A 1084 -5.93 11.39 1.83
N ASP A 1085 -7.03 11.11 1.14
CA ASP A 1085 -7.09 10.84 -0.30
C ASP A 1085 -8.13 11.76 -0.95
N GLY A 1086 -7.63 12.74 -1.71
CA GLY A 1086 -8.40 13.82 -2.35
C GLY A 1086 -9.04 13.45 -3.69
N ALA A 1087 -8.73 12.27 -4.26
CA ALA A 1087 -9.37 11.80 -5.49
C ALA A 1087 -9.59 10.28 -5.46
N ASN A 1088 -10.58 9.87 -4.66
CA ASN A 1088 -10.90 8.49 -4.32
C ASN A 1088 -11.80 7.79 -5.36
N ASP A 1089 -11.58 6.49 -5.56
CA ASP A 1089 -12.41 5.57 -6.36
C ASP A 1089 -13.50 4.85 -5.52
N PRO A 1090 -14.73 4.64 -6.03
CA PRO A 1090 -15.24 5.08 -7.30
C PRO A 1090 -15.45 6.61 -7.34
N GLN A 1091 -14.87 7.23 -8.36
CA GLN A 1091 -14.99 8.67 -8.59
C GLN A 1091 -16.45 9.08 -8.79
N ASN A 1092 -16.81 10.23 -8.24
CA ASN A 1092 -18.07 10.90 -8.55
C ASN A 1092 -17.77 12.14 -9.40
N VAL A 1093 -17.68 11.93 -10.72
CA VAL A 1093 -17.41 13.00 -11.67
C VAL A 1093 -18.55 14.02 -11.69
N ILE A 1094 -18.23 15.28 -11.40
CA ILE A 1094 -19.17 16.41 -11.44
C ILE A 1094 -18.76 17.47 -12.48
N GLU A 1095 -19.72 18.31 -12.86
CA GLU A 1095 -19.49 19.56 -13.61
C GLU A 1095 -19.57 20.72 -12.60
N ASP A 1096 -18.44 21.32 -12.20
CA ASP A 1096 -18.45 22.64 -11.54
C ASP A 1096 -17.86 23.71 -12.47
N GLY A 1097 -18.55 24.84 -12.59
CA GLY A 1097 -18.17 25.93 -13.49
C GLY A 1097 -17.80 25.46 -14.90
N GLU A 1098 -16.51 25.61 -15.26
CA GLU A 1098 -15.94 25.08 -16.50
C GLU A 1098 -15.15 23.78 -16.41
N GLN A 1099 -15.05 23.23 -15.21
CA GLN A 1099 -14.24 22.08 -14.85
C GLN A 1099 -15.09 20.80 -14.78
N LEU A 1100 -14.42 19.68 -15.06
CA LEU A 1100 -14.83 18.34 -14.68
C LEU A 1100 -13.84 17.86 -13.63
N GLU A 1101 -14.35 17.40 -12.49
CA GLU A 1101 -13.56 17.02 -11.31
C GLU A 1101 -14.18 15.83 -10.56
N ASN A 1102 -13.42 15.23 -9.64
CA ASN A 1102 -13.89 14.18 -8.73
C ASN A 1102 -14.05 14.76 -7.32
N ASN A 1103 -15.24 14.70 -6.74
CA ASN A 1103 -15.50 15.19 -5.38
C ASN A 1103 -15.67 14.06 -4.33
N SER A 1104 -15.15 12.86 -4.63
CA SER A 1104 -15.09 11.71 -3.71
C SER A 1104 -13.75 11.68 -2.97
N THR A 1105 -13.75 11.84 -1.64
CA THR A 1105 -12.50 11.87 -0.83
C THR A 1105 -12.63 11.04 0.45
N ASN A 1106 -11.54 10.49 0.99
CA ASN A 1106 -11.53 9.73 2.25
C ASN A 1106 -10.16 9.74 2.98
N PHE A 1107 -9.95 8.80 3.91
CA PHE A 1107 -8.63 8.51 4.51
C PHE A 1107 -8.24 7.03 4.36
N LYS A 1108 -6.98 6.78 4.01
CA LYS A 1108 -6.37 5.43 3.97
C LYS A 1108 -5.51 5.16 5.20
N PHE A 1109 -5.50 3.91 5.67
CA PHE A 1109 -4.76 3.47 6.85
C PHE A 1109 -3.64 2.51 6.41
N VAL A 1110 -2.39 2.81 6.79
CA VAL A 1110 -1.18 2.07 6.39
C VAL A 1110 -0.41 1.62 7.65
N ASP A 1111 -0.05 0.33 7.75
CA ASP A 1111 0.84 -0.15 8.83
C ASP A 1111 2.24 0.45 8.61
N TRP A 1112 2.77 1.13 9.62
CA TRP A 1112 4.07 1.79 9.55
C TRP A 1112 5.20 0.83 9.15
N ALA A 1113 5.13 -0.45 9.52
CA ALA A 1113 6.14 -1.43 9.13
C ALA A 1113 6.21 -1.64 7.62
N VAL A 1114 5.11 -1.46 6.88
CA VAL A 1114 5.12 -1.55 5.42
C VAL A 1114 5.90 -0.38 4.83
N VAL A 1115 5.61 0.85 5.30
CA VAL A 1115 6.37 2.06 4.93
C VAL A 1115 7.85 1.90 5.25
N ALA A 1116 8.18 1.53 6.48
CA ALA A 1116 9.56 1.44 6.94
C ALA A 1116 10.40 0.42 6.15
N ASN A 1117 9.81 -0.72 5.77
CA ASN A 1117 10.52 -1.78 5.04
C ASN A 1117 10.57 -1.56 3.51
N ALA A 1118 9.85 -0.58 2.96
CA ALA A 1118 9.81 -0.31 1.52
C ALA A 1118 11.06 0.40 0.96
N PHE A 1119 11.87 1.02 1.84
CA PHE A 1119 13.06 1.78 1.46
C PHE A 1119 14.27 0.85 1.22
N GLU A 1120 15.14 1.17 0.24
CA GLU A 1120 16.37 0.38 -0.05
C GLU A 1120 17.24 0.18 1.21
N SER A 1121 17.29 1.21 2.05
CA SER A 1121 17.73 1.11 3.45
C SER A 1121 16.50 1.29 4.35
N ALA A 1122 15.94 0.17 4.82
CA ALA A 1122 14.76 0.17 5.66
C ALA A 1122 14.89 1.13 6.86
N LEU A 1123 13.80 1.85 7.14
CA LEU A 1123 13.67 2.76 8.27
C LEU A 1123 13.56 1.98 9.59
N ASP A 1124 13.93 2.62 10.69
CA ASP A 1124 13.78 2.07 12.04
C ASP A 1124 12.29 2.03 12.43
N ILE A 1125 11.86 0.91 13.01
CA ILE A 1125 10.52 0.74 13.61
C ILE A 1125 10.72 0.75 15.13
N ASP A 1126 10.05 1.67 15.82
CA ASP A 1126 10.21 1.89 17.26
C ASP A 1126 8.87 2.18 17.95
N ALA A 1127 8.12 1.12 18.25
CA ALA A 1127 6.77 1.23 18.82
C ALA A 1127 6.71 1.45 20.35
N ASP A 1128 7.87 1.51 21.02
CA ASP A 1128 7.97 1.43 22.49
C ASP A 1128 8.67 2.64 23.16
N SER A 1129 9.48 3.42 22.43
CA SER A 1129 10.34 4.44 23.06
C SER A 1129 9.68 5.79 23.36
N PHE A 1130 8.64 6.15 22.61
CA PHE A 1130 7.87 7.38 22.77
C PHE A 1130 6.42 7.10 23.16
N ASP A 1131 5.91 7.84 24.15
CA ASP A 1131 4.49 7.86 24.53
C ASP A 1131 3.96 9.30 24.36
N PRO A 1132 3.02 9.58 23.44
CA PRO A 1132 2.51 10.93 23.19
C PRO A 1132 1.80 11.55 24.42
N ARG A 1133 1.48 10.75 25.46
CA ARG A 1133 0.93 11.27 26.73
C ARG A 1133 1.96 11.78 27.71
N ASN A 1134 3.22 11.39 27.51
CA ASN A 1134 4.32 11.76 28.38
C ASN A 1134 5.61 11.87 27.54
N PRO A 1135 5.67 12.83 26.59
CA PRO A 1135 6.85 13.05 25.77
C PRO A 1135 8.07 13.39 26.65
N ASP A 1136 9.23 12.82 26.36
CA ASP A 1136 10.42 13.03 27.17
C ASP A 1136 11.09 14.35 26.74
N SER A 1137 11.34 15.27 27.68
CA SER A 1137 11.95 16.56 27.35
C SER A 1137 13.40 16.37 26.89
N LEU A 1138 13.65 16.54 25.59
CA LEU A 1138 14.99 16.53 24.99
C LEU A 1138 15.55 17.95 24.77
N VAL A 1139 14.71 18.99 24.86
CA VAL A 1139 15.13 20.40 24.91
C VAL A 1139 16.11 20.63 26.08
N PRO A 1140 17.35 21.08 25.82
CA PRO A 1140 18.29 21.38 26.90
C PRO A 1140 17.79 22.55 27.76
N VAL A 1141 17.81 22.37 29.08
CA VAL A 1141 17.35 23.40 30.04
C VAL A 1141 18.13 24.70 29.81
N ALA A 1142 17.40 25.80 29.56
CA ALA A 1142 17.99 27.06 29.12
C ALA A 1142 19.06 27.59 30.08
N GLU A 1143 18.94 27.40 31.40
CA GLU A 1143 19.93 27.81 32.39
C GLU A 1143 21.28 27.05 32.30
N LEU A 1144 21.41 26.00 31.49
CA LEU A 1144 22.63 25.20 31.40
C LEU A 1144 23.70 25.84 30.50
N ILE A 1145 24.95 25.52 30.83
CA ILE A 1145 26.11 25.77 29.98
C ILE A 1145 26.43 24.45 29.27
N ASP A 1146 26.05 24.35 28.00
CA ASP A 1146 26.48 23.26 27.12
C ASP A 1146 27.99 23.38 26.85
N LEU A 1147 28.75 22.38 27.27
CA LEU A 1147 30.15 22.19 26.91
C LEU A 1147 30.42 20.84 26.23
N THR A 1148 29.38 20.15 25.75
CA THR A 1148 29.49 18.82 25.12
C THR A 1148 30.39 18.82 23.89
N GLY A 1149 30.32 19.87 23.06
CA GLY A 1149 31.17 20.06 21.88
C GLY A 1149 32.64 20.41 22.14
N PHE A 1150 33.12 20.38 23.40
CA PHE A 1150 34.49 20.74 23.75
C PHE A 1150 35.29 19.58 24.37
N ASP A 1151 36.42 19.23 23.76
CA ASP A 1151 37.41 18.33 24.34
C ASP A 1151 38.35 19.04 25.34
N GLY A 1152 38.38 18.57 26.59
CA GLY A 1152 39.32 19.03 27.61
C GLY A 1152 38.80 20.18 28.48
N GLU A 1153 39.67 21.06 28.95
CA GLU A 1153 39.27 22.20 29.81
C GLU A 1153 38.83 23.40 28.96
N VAL A 1154 37.74 24.05 29.32
CA VAL A 1154 37.14 25.22 28.65
C VAL A 1154 37.20 26.44 29.56
N ALA A 1155 37.71 27.56 29.05
CA ALA A 1155 37.70 28.85 29.72
C ALA A 1155 36.39 29.58 29.44
N LEU A 1156 35.61 29.84 30.48
CA LEU A 1156 34.41 30.66 30.44
C LEU A 1156 34.76 32.08 30.87
N ASN A 1157 34.66 33.03 29.94
CA ASN A 1157 34.87 34.45 30.20
C ASN A 1157 33.51 35.10 30.48
N MET A 1158 33.32 35.61 31.70
CA MET A 1158 32.03 36.10 32.18
C MET A 1158 32.14 37.53 32.71
N THR A 1159 31.04 38.29 32.66
CA THR A 1159 30.88 39.56 33.37
C THR A 1159 29.90 39.35 34.52
N ALA A 1160 30.31 39.55 35.77
CA ALA A 1160 29.46 39.29 36.93
C ALA A 1160 29.23 40.56 37.78
N SER A 1161 27.99 40.79 38.21
CA SER A 1161 27.56 41.92 39.04
C SER A 1161 26.69 41.46 40.20
N ARG A 1162 26.88 42.05 41.39
CA ARG A 1162 26.23 41.60 42.64
C ARG A 1162 25.68 42.78 43.46
N GLU A 1163 24.50 42.62 44.05
CA GLU A 1163 23.89 43.58 44.99
C GLU A 1163 24.65 43.60 46.35
N ALA A 1164 24.21 44.41 47.30
CA ALA A 1164 24.86 44.63 48.58
C ALA A 1164 24.43 43.66 49.69
N ALA A 1165 23.27 43.02 49.59
CA ALA A 1165 22.57 42.49 50.74
C ALA A 1165 23.14 41.17 51.33
N PHE A 1166 23.61 40.21 50.52
CA PHE A 1166 23.95 38.84 50.97
C PHE A 1166 25.25 38.30 50.38
N ASP A 1167 26.03 37.51 51.13
CA ASP A 1167 27.33 36.92 50.71
C ASP A 1167 27.18 35.68 49.80
N ASN A 1168 26.43 35.86 48.72
CA ASN A 1168 26.11 34.82 47.75
C ASN A 1168 27.36 34.33 46.99
N VAL A 1169 27.47 33.00 46.84
CA VAL A 1169 28.58 32.33 46.15
C VAL A 1169 28.02 31.47 45.03
N LEU A 1170 28.41 31.75 43.79
CA LEU A 1170 28.04 30.91 42.65
C LEU A 1170 29.00 29.72 42.52
N LYS A 1171 28.42 28.55 42.30
CA LYS A 1171 29.10 27.29 41.96
C LYS A 1171 28.43 26.64 40.76
N PHE A 1172 28.99 25.51 40.33
CA PHE A 1172 28.46 24.69 39.24
C PHE A 1172 28.47 23.20 39.63
N TYR A 1173 27.62 22.41 38.99
CA TYR A 1173 27.65 20.95 39.00
C TYR A 1173 27.47 20.42 37.57
N ALA A 1174 28.03 19.23 37.30
CA ALA A 1174 27.83 18.54 36.03
C ALA A 1174 26.46 17.87 35.98
N THR A 1175 25.86 17.81 34.80
CA THR A 1175 24.47 17.39 34.58
C THR A 1175 24.28 16.88 33.15
N ASP A 1176 23.15 16.22 32.88
CA ASP A 1176 22.64 16.01 31.51
C ASP A 1176 21.94 17.28 30.97
N ALA A 1177 21.42 17.18 29.74
CA ALA A 1177 20.72 18.28 29.06
C ALA A 1177 19.47 18.76 29.82
N GLN A 1178 18.83 17.86 30.58
CA GLN A 1178 17.62 18.12 31.34
C GLN A 1178 17.89 18.63 32.76
N GLY A 1179 19.14 18.97 33.09
CA GLY A 1179 19.47 19.50 34.41
C GLY A 1179 19.46 18.44 35.54
N ARG A 1180 19.43 17.14 35.19
CA ARG A 1180 19.35 16.05 36.16
C ARG A 1180 20.70 15.76 36.81
N VAL A 1181 20.68 15.49 38.12
CA VAL A 1181 21.84 14.99 38.86
C VAL A 1181 21.52 13.68 39.54
N ASN A 1182 22.28 12.62 39.20
CA ASN A 1182 21.95 11.23 39.54
C ASN A 1182 20.54 10.79 39.09
N GLY A 1183 20.02 11.35 37.98
CA GLY A 1183 18.68 11.05 37.45
C GLY A 1183 17.52 11.74 38.18
N LEU A 1184 17.78 12.76 39.01
CA LEU A 1184 16.76 13.56 39.69
C LEU A 1184 16.66 14.96 39.05
N ILE A 1185 15.45 15.48 38.84
CA ILE A 1185 15.16 16.89 38.44
C ILE A 1185 14.90 17.82 39.64
N ALA A 1186 14.77 19.12 39.41
CA ALA A 1186 14.58 20.14 40.45
C ALA A 1186 13.44 19.85 41.44
N GLU A 1187 12.37 19.25 40.95
CA GLU A 1187 11.14 18.96 41.70
C GLU A 1187 11.25 17.68 42.54
N ASP A 1188 12.27 16.85 42.31
CA ASP A 1188 12.44 15.57 42.97
C ASP A 1188 12.88 15.69 44.43
N ALA A 1189 12.29 14.83 45.26
CA ALA A 1189 12.61 14.71 46.68
C ALA A 1189 14.05 14.19 46.92
N GLY A 1190 15.01 15.12 46.95
CA GLY A 1190 16.43 14.85 47.17
C GLY A 1190 17.38 15.56 46.22
N TYR A 1191 16.87 16.30 45.22
CA TYR A 1191 17.67 17.01 44.21
C TYR A 1191 18.75 17.92 44.80
N GLU A 1192 18.39 18.85 45.70
CA GLU A 1192 19.37 19.73 46.38
C GLU A 1192 20.50 18.95 47.07
N ALA A 1193 20.18 17.79 47.67
CA ALA A 1193 21.17 16.96 48.34
C ALA A 1193 22.10 16.24 47.35
N ALA A 1194 21.60 15.90 46.15
CA ALA A 1194 22.39 15.37 45.04
C ALA A 1194 23.29 16.47 44.43
N ILE A 1195 22.80 17.70 44.29
CA ILE A 1195 23.61 18.87 43.90
C ILE A 1195 24.72 19.10 44.92
N ALA A 1196 24.37 19.25 46.21
CA ALA A 1196 25.33 19.53 47.27
C ALA A 1196 26.46 18.48 47.39
N ALA A 1197 26.19 17.24 46.96
CA ALA A 1197 27.18 16.17 46.88
C ALA A 1197 28.08 16.22 45.63
N ASN A 1198 27.62 16.85 44.54
CA ASN A 1198 28.28 16.88 43.22
C ASN A 1198 28.83 18.27 42.80
N LEU A 1199 28.75 19.28 43.67
CA LEU A 1199 29.32 20.60 43.41
C LEU A 1199 30.81 20.52 43.03
N LEU A 1200 31.16 21.19 41.95
CA LEU A 1200 32.55 21.35 41.53
C LEU A 1200 33.32 22.23 42.51
N ASN A 1201 34.64 22.01 42.56
CA ASN A 1201 35.56 22.87 43.29
C ASN A 1201 35.92 24.14 42.49
N VAL A 1202 34.89 24.82 41.99
CA VAL A 1202 34.94 26.09 41.26
C VAL A 1202 33.95 27.04 41.92
N GLU A 1203 34.40 28.23 42.28
CA GLU A 1203 33.63 29.23 43.04
C GLU A 1203 33.85 30.60 42.40
N LEU A 1204 32.76 31.32 42.08
CA LEU A 1204 32.82 32.68 41.56
C LEU A 1204 32.40 33.67 42.66
N PHE A 1205 33.33 34.56 43.02
CA PHE A 1205 33.16 35.58 44.05
C PHE A 1205 33.12 36.98 43.45
N VAL A 1206 32.00 37.67 43.62
CA VAL A 1206 31.84 39.09 43.29
C VAL A 1206 31.78 39.89 44.58
N ASN A 1207 32.36 41.09 44.62
CA ASN A 1207 32.22 41.99 45.77
C ASN A 1207 30.92 42.80 45.65
N ASN A 1208 30.27 43.06 46.79
CA ASN A 1208 29.04 43.84 46.91
C ASN A 1208 29.10 45.16 46.12
N LEU A 1209 28.10 45.44 45.28
CA LEU A 1209 27.97 46.65 44.44
C LEU A 1209 29.12 46.84 43.44
N VAL A 1210 29.69 45.76 42.92
CA VAL A 1210 30.74 45.77 41.89
C VAL A 1210 30.32 44.89 40.71
N THR A 1211 30.50 45.41 39.50
CA THR A 1211 30.57 44.61 38.26
C THR A 1211 32.04 44.32 37.95
N THR A 1212 32.38 43.07 37.64
CA THR A 1212 33.75 42.64 37.30
C THR A 1212 33.74 41.55 36.25
N ASP A 1213 34.72 41.58 35.36
CA ASP A 1213 35.02 40.46 34.48
C ASP A 1213 35.67 39.34 35.32
N VAL A 1214 35.32 38.08 35.04
CA VAL A 1214 35.84 36.88 35.68
C VAL A 1214 36.06 35.81 34.61
N THR A 1215 37.17 35.08 34.69
CA THR A 1215 37.37 33.85 33.91
C THR A 1215 37.37 32.67 34.87
N LEU A 1216 36.58 31.65 34.57
CA LEU A 1216 36.60 30.36 35.25
C LEU A 1216 36.85 29.22 34.26
N THR A 1217 37.16 28.03 34.76
CA THR A 1217 37.48 26.88 33.91
C THR A 1217 36.65 25.68 34.34
N LEU A 1218 36.00 25.03 33.39
CA LEU A 1218 35.25 23.79 33.55
C LEU A 1218 35.78 22.76 32.54
N PRO A 1219 35.74 21.45 32.84
CA PRO A 1219 35.87 20.42 31.81
C PRO A 1219 34.76 20.57 30.75
N GLY A 1220 35.00 20.09 29.53
CA GLY A 1220 33.97 19.88 28.51
C GLY A 1220 33.49 18.43 28.45
N GLY A 1221 32.62 18.14 27.49
CA GLY A 1221 32.00 16.83 27.29
C GLY A 1221 30.76 16.56 28.15
N THR A 1222 30.15 17.60 28.75
CA THR A 1222 28.92 17.49 29.56
C THR A 1222 28.27 18.88 29.72
N TYR A 1223 27.04 18.93 30.25
CA TYR A 1223 26.36 20.18 30.59
C TYR A 1223 26.71 20.61 32.02
N TYR A 1224 26.67 21.92 32.27
CA TYR A 1224 26.89 22.48 33.60
C TYR A 1224 25.78 23.42 34.04
N ALA A 1225 25.19 23.10 35.19
CA ALA A 1225 24.18 23.93 35.83
C ALA A 1225 24.82 24.91 36.81
N PRO A 1226 24.44 26.21 36.80
CA PRO A 1226 24.78 27.14 37.86
C PRO A 1226 23.96 26.88 39.13
N VAL A 1227 24.53 27.17 40.29
CA VAL A 1227 23.83 27.13 41.58
C VAL A 1227 24.35 28.23 42.50
N LEU A 1228 23.43 28.98 43.12
CA LEU A 1228 23.76 30.01 44.09
C LEU A 1228 23.70 29.43 45.50
N LEU A 1229 24.77 29.60 46.28
CA LEU A 1229 24.73 29.38 47.73
C LEU A 1229 24.39 30.71 48.39
N VAL A 1230 23.18 30.83 48.92
CA VAL A 1230 22.66 32.06 49.53
C VAL A 1230 23.35 32.31 50.88
N ASP A 1231 23.92 33.50 51.06
CA ASP A 1231 24.81 33.84 52.19
C ASP A 1231 25.97 32.82 52.39
N GLY A 1232 26.31 32.07 51.34
CA GLY A 1232 27.31 31.01 51.36
C GLY A 1232 26.91 29.73 52.10
N ASP A 1233 25.64 29.55 52.47
CA ASP A 1233 25.16 28.32 53.13
C ASP A 1233 24.83 27.21 52.10
N ILE A 1234 25.49 26.07 52.24
CA ILE A 1234 25.27 24.86 51.43
C ILE A 1234 23.88 24.23 51.64
N ASN A 1235 23.16 24.61 52.70
CA ASN A 1235 21.81 24.15 53.01
C ASN A 1235 20.72 25.14 52.56
N ASN A 1236 21.09 26.14 51.74
CA ASN A 1236 20.19 27.17 51.20
C ASN A 1236 20.63 27.49 49.77
N LEU A 1237 20.25 26.61 48.83
CA LEU A 1237 20.61 26.73 47.44
C LEU A 1237 19.55 27.53 46.67
N ALA A 1238 19.94 28.18 45.58
CA ALA A 1238 19.05 28.49 44.47
C ALA A 1238 19.56 27.71 43.26
N THR A 1239 18.75 26.78 42.77
CA THR A 1239 19.07 25.85 41.69
C THR A 1239 18.26 26.20 40.44
N ILE A 1240 18.60 25.58 39.30
CA ILE A 1240 17.75 25.61 38.11
C ILE A 1240 16.38 24.97 38.43
N GLY A 1241 15.35 25.28 37.65
CA GLY A 1241 13.97 24.80 37.84
C GLY A 1241 13.20 25.44 39.00
N GLU A 1242 13.87 25.86 40.09
CA GLU A 1242 13.26 26.79 41.03
C GLU A 1242 13.26 28.21 40.46
N SER A 1243 12.19 28.99 40.70
CA SER A 1243 11.92 30.34 40.16
C SER A 1243 12.82 31.45 40.73
N ARG A 1244 14.13 31.17 40.76
CA ARG A 1244 15.21 31.89 41.44
C ARG A 1244 16.47 32.03 40.59
N ILE A 1245 16.53 31.31 39.48
CA ILE A 1245 17.46 31.54 38.37
C ILE A 1245 16.59 31.84 37.14
N GLN A 1246 16.99 32.82 36.34
CA GLN A 1246 16.42 33.08 35.03
C GLN A 1246 17.55 33.37 34.05
N ARG A 1247 17.46 32.84 32.83
CA ARG A 1247 18.34 33.22 31.73
C ARG A 1247 17.61 34.09 30.70
N ASN A 1248 18.27 35.15 30.23
CA ASN A 1248 17.84 35.91 29.06
C ASN A 1248 19.06 36.06 28.13
N GLY A 1249 19.05 35.30 27.03
CA GLY A 1249 20.16 35.20 26.09
C GLY A 1249 21.48 34.78 26.79
N GLY A 1250 22.47 35.66 26.77
CA GLY A 1250 23.77 35.42 27.42
C GLY A 1250 23.83 35.71 28.92
N VAL A 1251 22.72 36.12 29.56
CA VAL A 1251 22.71 36.62 30.95
C VAL A 1251 21.86 35.74 31.87
N TRP A 1252 22.48 35.15 32.89
CA TRP A 1252 21.83 34.54 34.04
C TRP A 1252 21.62 35.57 35.14
N SER A 1253 20.43 35.59 35.72
CA SER A 1253 20.03 36.48 36.81
C SER A 1253 19.50 35.64 37.96
N PHE A 1254 19.92 35.95 39.19
CA PHE A 1254 19.70 35.10 40.36
C PHE A 1254 19.03 35.89 41.49
N GLU A 1255 18.17 35.23 42.25
CA GLU A 1255 17.34 35.79 43.33
C GLU A 1255 17.54 35.01 44.64
N ASP A 1256 17.86 35.72 45.73
CA ASP A 1256 18.14 35.12 47.02
C ASP A 1256 16.99 35.18 48.04
N SER A 1257 16.00 36.06 47.83
CA SER A 1257 14.82 36.15 48.70
C SER A 1257 13.49 36.30 47.94
N SER A 1258 12.59 37.21 48.35
CA SER A 1258 11.20 37.24 47.87
C SER A 1258 10.71 38.64 47.47
N ASP A 1259 11.60 39.51 47.03
CA ASP A 1259 11.24 40.72 46.28
C ASP A 1259 11.29 40.53 44.75
N ASN A 1260 11.86 39.41 44.27
CA ASN A 1260 11.72 38.89 42.90
C ASN A 1260 12.15 39.92 41.84
N ASP A 1261 13.28 40.60 42.08
CA ASP A 1261 13.85 41.59 41.16
C ASP A 1261 15.12 41.10 40.43
N PHE A 1262 15.59 39.89 40.77
CA PHE A 1262 16.64 39.11 40.10
C PHE A 1262 17.98 39.85 39.93
N ASN A 1263 18.31 40.81 40.81
CA ASN A 1263 19.57 41.57 40.71
C ASN A 1263 20.63 41.22 41.77
N ASP A 1264 20.35 40.29 42.69
CA ASP A 1264 21.28 39.87 43.76
C ASP A 1264 22.63 39.40 43.21
N LEU A 1265 22.58 38.58 42.17
CA LEU A 1265 23.71 38.27 41.31
C LEU A 1265 23.22 38.20 39.86
N ALA A 1266 23.96 38.78 38.92
CA ALA A 1266 23.75 38.61 37.49
C ALA A 1266 25.09 38.33 36.81
N ILE A 1267 25.08 37.44 35.83
CA ILE A 1267 26.27 36.91 35.16
C ILE A 1267 25.99 36.83 33.67
N MET A 1268 26.83 37.48 32.87
CA MET A 1268 26.81 37.42 31.41
C MET A 1268 27.97 36.56 30.93
N LEU A 1269 27.71 35.46 30.20
CA LEU A 1269 28.77 34.72 29.51
C LEU A 1269 29.17 35.48 28.24
N ASN A 1270 30.41 35.94 28.18
CA ASN A 1270 30.95 36.71 27.06
C ASN A 1270 31.56 35.79 25.98
N SER A 1271 32.26 34.72 26.39
CA SER A 1271 32.75 33.66 25.49
C SER A 1271 33.06 32.36 26.25
N ALA A 1272 32.98 31.23 25.54
CA ALA A 1272 33.54 29.95 25.94
C ALA A 1272 34.64 29.57 24.93
N GLU A 1273 35.86 29.30 25.40
CA GLU A 1273 37.00 28.99 24.52
C GLU A 1273 37.79 27.78 25.06
N PRO A 1274 38.29 26.87 24.20
CA PRO A 1274 39.14 25.76 24.65
C PRO A 1274 40.42 26.30 25.30
N VAL A 1275 40.84 25.75 26.43
CA VAL A 1275 42.12 26.09 27.07
C VAL A 1275 43.26 25.49 26.25
N THR A 1276 43.71 26.24 25.24
CA THR A 1276 44.90 25.89 24.47
C THR A 1276 46.13 25.71 25.38
N THR A 1277 46.74 24.53 25.34
CA THR A 1277 47.92 24.15 26.14
C THR A 1277 49.25 24.43 25.45
#